data_AF-Q9P385-F1
#
_entry.id   AF-Q9P385-F1
#
_cell.length_a   1.000
_cell.length_b   1.000
_cell.length_c   1.000
_cell.angle_alpha   90.00
_cell.angle_beta   90.00
_cell.angle_gamma   90.00
#
_symmetry.space_group_name_H-M   'P 1'
#
loop_
_entity.id
_entity.type
_entity.pdbx_description
1 polymer ?
#
loop_
_entity_poly.entity_id
_entity_poly.type
_entity_poly.pdbx_seq_one_letter_code
_entity_poly.pdbx_strand_id
1 'polypeptide(L)'
;MDAINSNAKEFEVFALQPALGQNIQLGMLYDARNQQFFSGISLWKDSEVNATQAVDDKKVQNADYRFTYSLDEARSDNSLSIEGSLALDLKAFSAEGSAKYLSEKKSSKHEARLNVSCTIERRTRRIPMEVLSNMTYEKQLDSPFYTHFVSEVVEGASATLTFARSCSSEEEAKEITGELKIKVVSIPVSGSAKVEFKEGSEKLMENVKISYSGAMAENVASLEDAQRVAKEMPSKLMTQMNTLKYKLLPLSLLDSKANKLIRSIDTGLLTKTAEALKAGDEATLSLKEIAADEVFQKTFPSIRKQISNFQNAFAAAETDFTSQVRNLLPELRDGNTNANEKIAELVKVVGLHSRRTEMAQQFVTAKQNEALILRQTVAALLADKFEDHLGGLKSGSLVDAAPPRLLLSIGGGAIGVPTHPLQTSLATASLDSVDSGDDADLPVEEWFENSQTRANLAKSCNDIREQRKMAIPGVDVSFGVASIAVATRGGKKARTNIGDVILQKDGVLSIVTGMLPKEPSRPTLTVKGQTLAVKWSSNRAADEETAIPTTGFALRYRRVLNSKRDGPFPRAGENELFRDVRCPATDDTIELEDLSDDCDYEVELSVQTCVGSSPWSPKAVERTERRMTEARNMFEFFFNNKAKLTATPTSDGSKPWDFDKDKKTLFLGHTEYLKRKTNVKGFQDEVAVRIVDVATEYKPEIQFPALDKINETIVAVFTGPSGAGKSTQINAFVSYLLGGEVDDPARVLLIDDRKFKQSASVTQLVTCFRIRPFAPVFENKTLMIVDTPGYGDSRGVERDAFVTAAMSEFFGTVSHVNSVIFVCKANEVRTTILSPVATYVFSLFAKDVRRCLRTLYTFSDGGKVLAHGTLEGLQWPVENGEVQVNNSAFGLDLQGGEVDRNIRSQWIDSIKGQFRLQEMLVKMTPVPTAGSAEVTKKRMQLEEKCQLAEGKIMKTANDAQLIIAQLKTLALAIGAAPDELIAQKYIETFKRDVPSGKYTTLCTTCNYTCHEICNFSNDDDKKYCAAMNNGDCTMCPNKCNWTKHHNATFIIVAEEKTKYITPQKLIDTWNKTNNTLEGALVGVLDKYLKAQAILRQDILDLADLNDQLKETALMHDPSGLMNYVDLLIISAKAGVKEGSANETLITQLTTARKTLQLLNELKMKDRQIGGDLVILVDVLDLVRGEMMRRMALSANDRAAEEKKPCSLYNDLRLKLPLDLMKKAPSPLRTQSMMSKGALYEENLKAVVSLVELVLKDGGVVAALAATPAS
;
A
#
# COMPACT_ATOMS: atom_id res chain seq x y z
N MET A 1 -50.04 11.00 85.16
CA MET A 1 -48.93 10.37 84.39
C MET A 1 -49.18 8.90 84.09
N ASP A 2 -50.12 8.22 84.73
CA ASP A 2 -50.39 6.79 84.47
C ASP A 2 -51.56 6.47 83.50
N ALA A 3 -52.06 7.47 82.75
CA ALA A 3 -53.07 7.25 81.70
C ALA A 3 -52.51 7.39 80.26
N ILE A 4 -51.20 7.53 80.10
CA ILE A 4 -50.54 7.75 78.79
C ILE A 4 -49.92 6.46 78.21
N ASN A 5 -49.94 5.34 78.94
CA ASN A 5 -49.20 4.12 78.56
C ASN A 5 -50.03 2.96 78.01
N SER A 6 -51.29 3.17 77.58
CA SER A 6 -52.11 2.07 77.02
C SER A 6 -52.91 2.46 75.78
N ASN A 7 -52.23 2.87 74.70
CA ASN A 7 -52.71 2.68 73.32
C ASN A 7 -51.60 3.01 72.30
N ALA A 8 -50.95 1.97 71.76
CA ALA A 8 -49.89 2.11 70.76
C ALA A 8 -50.36 2.64 69.38
N LYS A 9 -51.65 2.97 69.21
CA LYS A 9 -52.22 3.60 68.00
C LYS A 9 -52.59 5.09 68.16
N GLU A 10 -52.54 5.66 69.36
CA GLU A 10 -52.67 7.13 69.56
C GLU A 10 -51.38 7.89 69.20
N PHE A 11 -50.29 7.18 68.88
CA PHE A 11 -48.96 7.76 68.69
C PHE A 11 -48.72 8.48 67.35
N GLU A 12 -49.55 8.30 66.32
CA GLU A 12 -49.42 9.05 65.06
C GLU A 12 -49.82 10.53 65.18
N VAL A 13 -50.71 10.87 66.11
CA VAL A 13 -51.19 12.24 66.33
C VAL A 13 -50.11 13.11 67.00
N PHE A 14 -49.14 12.49 67.69
CA PHE A 14 -48.08 13.20 68.39
C PHE A 14 -46.81 13.44 67.56
N ALA A 15 -46.80 13.04 66.28
CA ALA A 15 -45.70 13.27 65.34
C ALA A 15 -45.79 14.66 64.68
N LEU A 16 -44.65 15.19 64.24
CA LEU A 16 -44.60 16.42 63.45
C LEU A 16 -45.10 16.13 62.02
N GLN A 17 -46.14 16.83 61.60
CA GLN A 17 -46.73 16.75 60.26
C GLN A 17 -46.21 17.89 59.38
N PRO A 18 -46.08 17.68 58.04
CA PRO A 18 -45.65 18.74 57.13
C PRO A 18 -46.74 19.80 56.97
N ALA A 19 -46.37 21.08 57.01
CA ALA A 19 -47.30 22.19 56.84
C ALA A 19 -47.77 22.39 55.39
N LEU A 20 -47.07 21.79 54.42
CA LEU A 20 -47.38 21.85 52.99
C LEU A 20 -47.59 23.28 52.45
N GLY A 21 -46.88 24.26 53.02
CA GLY A 21 -46.96 25.67 52.66
C GLY A 21 -48.18 26.42 53.17
N GLN A 22 -49.04 25.77 53.97
CA GLN A 22 -50.18 26.42 54.60
C GLN A 22 -49.74 27.34 55.74
N ASN A 23 -50.44 28.45 55.92
CA ASN A 23 -50.18 29.39 57.01
C ASN A 23 -50.76 28.88 58.34
N ILE A 24 -49.99 28.06 59.04
CA ILE A 24 -50.39 27.39 60.29
C ILE A 24 -49.73 28.11 61.48
N GLN A 25 -50.54 28.49 62.47
CA GLN A 25 -50.10 29.19 63.69
C GLN A 25 -50.37 28.35 64.94
N LEU A 26 -49.61 28.63 66.02
CA LEU A 26 -49.85 28.02 67.33
C LEU A 26 -51.27 28.31 67.82
N GLY A 27 -51.93 27.29 68.35
CA GLY A 27 -53.27 27.38 68.91
C GLY A 27 -54.41 27.30 67.89
N MET A 28 -54.13 27.23 66.57
CA MET A 28 -55.17 27.05 65.55
C MET A 28 -55.92 25.73 65.75
N LEU A 29 -57.24 25.76 65.55
CA LEU A 29 -58.09 24.57 65.61
C LEU A 29 -58.11 23.78 64.28
N TYR A 30 -58.28 22.46 64.38
CA TYR A 30 -58.20 21.50 63.29
C TYR A 30 -59.28 20.41 63.35
N ASP A 31 -59.82 20.02 62.19
CA ASP A 31 -60.71 18.87 62.00
C ASP A 31 -59.96 17.70 61.33
N ALA A 32 -59.69 16.63 62.09
CA ALA A 32 -59.01 15.46 61.59
C ALA A 32 -59.86 14.58 60.64
N ARG A 33 -61.19 14.75 60.61
CA ARG A 33 -62.07 13.98 59.70
C ARG A 33 -61.92 14.49 58.26
N ASN A 34 -61.93 15.80 58.11
CA ASN A 34 -61.85 16.51 56.82
C ASN A 34 -60.44 17.00 56.49
N GLN A 35 -59.49 16.84 57.41
CA GLN A 35 -58.10 17.31 57.31
C GLN A 35 -57.97 18.82 57.05
N GLN A 36 -58.72 19.63 57.81
CA GLN A 36 -58.87 21.07 57.56
C GLN A 36 -58.50 21.93 58.78
N PHE A 37 -57.74 23.01 58.52
CA PHE A 37 -57.46 24.08 59.48
C PHE A 37 -58.49 25.21 59.40
N PHE A 38 -58.75 25.85 60.54
CA PHE A 38 -59.63 27.02 60.63
C PHE A 38 -58.82 28.28 60.96
N SER A 39 -58.53 29.06 59.92
CA SER A 39 -57.71 30.28 60.06
C SER A 39 -58.36 31.29 61.02
N GLY A 40 -57.58 31.83 61.95
CA GLY A 40 -58.03 32.84 62.92
C GLY A 40 -58.90 32.32 64.07
N ILE A 41 -59.12 31.01 64.18
CA ILE A 41 -59.89 30.40 65.28
C ILE A 41 -58.94 29.67 66.23
N SER A 42 -58.89 30.12 67.49
CA SER A 42 -58.09 29.55 68.57
C SER A 42 -58.82 29.60 69.91
N LEU A 43 -58.44 28.69 70.83
CA LEU A 43 -58.91 28.66 72.23
C LEU A 43 -58.29 29.75 73.11
N TRP A 44 -57.22 30.39 72.65
CA TRP A 44 -56.47 31.40 73.38
C TRP A 44 -56.39 32.69 72.58
N LYS A 45 -56.13 33.82 73.26
CA LYS A 45 -55.72 35.05 72.56
C LYS A 45 -54.30 34.89 72.02
N ASP A 46 -54.09 35.31 70.77
CA ASP A 46 -52.76 35.32 70.14
C ASP A 46 -51.72 36.07 70.97
N SER A 47 -52.11 37.16 71.64
CA SER A 47 -51.21 37.94 72.52
C SER A 47 -50.72 37.15 73.73
N GLU A 48 -51.52 36.21 74.25
CA GLU A 48 -51.18 35.40 75.42
C GLU A 48 -50.29 34.22 75.01
N VAL A 49 -50.65 33.52 73.94
CA VAL A 49 -49.86 32.39 73.40
C VAL A 49 -48.49 32.86 72.90
N ASN A 50 -48.43 33.96 72.15
CA ASN A 50 -47.17 34.45 71.60
C ASN A 50 -46.25 35.08 72.67
N ALA A 51 -46.79 35.61 73.77
CA ALA A 51 -45.98 36.20 74.85
C ALA A 51 -45.37 35.16 75.79
N THR A 52 -46.01 34.00 75.94
CA THR A 52 -45.62 32.95 76.90
C THR A 52 -45.01 31.71 76.25
N GLN A 53 -45.01 31.63 74.91
CA GLN A 53 -44.47 30.51 74.15
C GLN A 53 -43.06 30.07 74.59
N ALA A 54 -42.86 28.75 74.64
CA ALA A 54 -41.53 28.18 74.74
C ALA A 54 -40.88 28.21 73.36
N VAL A 55 -39.71 28.84 73.26
CA VAL A 55 -38.93 28.95 72.01
C VAL A 55 -37.66 28.13 72.17
N ASP A 56 -37.47 27.15 71.29
CA ASP A 56 -36.22 26.44 71.12
C ASP A 56 -35.53 26.94 69.84
N ASP A 57 -34.51 27.78 70.03
CA ASP A 57 -33.67 28.35 68.97
C ASP A 57 -32.44 27.47 68.63
N LYS A 58 -32.29 26.27 69.23
CA LYS A 58 -31.08 25.43 69.08
C LYS A 58 -31.09 24.50 67.85
N LYS A 59 -31.92 24.72 66.84
CA LYS A 59 -31.93 23.88 65.63
C LYS A 59 -31.00 24.42 64.53
N VAL A 60 -30.48 23.48 63.75
CA VAL A 60 -29.38 23.58 62.77
C VAL A 60 -29.47 24.87 61.92
N GLN A 61 -28.48 25.75 62.03
CA GLN A 61 -28.43 27.01 61.26
C GLN A 61 -27.98 26.84 59.80
N ASN A 62 -27.59 25.62 59.40
CA ASN A 62 -27.09 25.33 58.06
C ASN A 62 -28.21 24.84 57.14
N ALA A 63 -28.11 25.16 55.85
CA ALA A 63 -29.03 24.67 54.83
C ALA A 63 -28.88 23.15 54.62
N ASP A 64 -30.00 22.43 54.77
CA ASP A 64 -30.13 21.00 54.47
C ASP A 64 -30.60 20.81 53.02
N TYR A 65 -29.81 20.10 52.21
CA TYR A 65 -30.12 19.83 50.80
C TYR A 65 -30.52 18.37 50.59
N ARG A 66 -31.65 18.16 49.92
CA ARG A 66 -32.19 16.82 49.62
C ARG A 66 -32.54 16.67 48.16
N PHE A 67 -32.32 15.46 47.64
CA PHE A 67 -32.53 15.10 46.24
C PHE A 67 -33.51 13.92 46.18
N THR A 68 -34.57 14.08 45.39
CA THR A 68 -35.59 13.03 45.18
C THR A 68 -35.84 12.84 43.69
N TYR A 69 -36.10 11.60 43.27
CA TYR A 69 -36.08 11.21 41.85
C TYR A 69 -37.47 10.78 41.33
N SER A 70 -38.48 10.81 42.21
CA SER A 70 -39.87 10.59 41.84
C SER A 70 -40.80 11.41 42.73
N LEU A 71 -42.06 11.56 42.33
CA LEU A 71 -43.07 12.23 43.15
C LEU A 71 -43.37 11.45 44.44
N ASP A 72 -43.40 10.11 44.35
CA ASP A 72 -43.65 9.22 45.50
C ASP A 72 -42.50 9.34 46.52
N GLU A 73 -41.25 9.35 46.06
CA GLU A 73 -40.07 9.58 46.90
C GLU A 73 -40.07 10.99 47.52
N ALA A 74 -40.45 12.01 46.75
CA ALA A 74 -40.58 13.38 47.25
C ALA A 74 -41.62 13.51 48.37
N ARG A 75 -42.78 12.87 48.22
CA ARG A 75 -43.83 12.84 49.25
C ARG A 75 -43.34 12.12 50.50
N SER A 76 -42.64 10.99 50.34
CA SER A 76 -42.06 10.23 51.44
C SER A 76 -40.98 11.03 52.21
N ASP A 77 -40.06 11.72 51.52
CA ASP A 77 -39.00 12.55 52.14
C ASP A 77 -39.58 13.71 52.96
N ASN A 78 -40.74 14.24 52.55
CA ASN A 78 -41.47 15.27 53.29
C ASN A 78 -42.35 14.71 54.42
N SER A 79 -42.19 13.42 54.77
CA SER A 79 -42.95 12.73 55.82
C SER A 79 -44.47 12.73 55.57
N LEU A 80 -44.90 12.72 54.30
CA LEU A 80 -46.31 12.61 53.94
C LEU A 80 -46.76 11.14 54.02
N SER A 81 -47.85 10.87 54.72
CA SER A 81 -48.42 9.52 54.81
C SER A 81 -49.06 9.09 53.49
N ILE A 82 -49.37 7.80 53.35
CA ILE A 82 -50.15 7.26 52.21
C ILE A 82 -51.50 8.00 52.12
N GLU A 83 -52.13 8.25 53.25
CA GLU A 83 -53.39 8.99 53.35
C GLU A 83 -53.25 10.45 52.91
N GLY A 84 -52.18 11.13 53.34
CA GLY A 84 -51.89 12.50 52.91
C GLY A 84 -51.57 12.60 51.42
N SER A 85 -50.88 11.61 50.86
CA SER A 85 -50.59 11.51 49.43
C SER A 85 -51.87 11.29 48.62
N LEU A 86 -52.71 10.35 49.05
CA LEU A 86 -54.01 10.09 48.44
C LEU A 86 -54.91 11.33 48.51
N ALA A 87 -54.91 12.05 49.64
CA ALA A 87 -55.69 13.28 49.79
C ALA A 87 -55.24 14.40 48.83
N LEU A 88 -53.95 14.51 48.53
CA LEU A 88 -53.43 15.42 47.49
C LEU A 88 -53.90 15.00 46.09
N ASP A 89 -53.83 13.71 45.76
CA ASP A 89 -54.25 13.20 44.44
C ASP A 89 -55.76 13.33 44.22
N LEU A 90 -56.53 13.10 45.28
CA LEU A 90 -57.96 13.36 45.33
C LEU A 90 -58.29 14.86 45.41
N LYS A 91 -57.31 15.77 45.48
CA LYS A 91 -57.49 17.23 45.66
C LYS A 91 -58.40 17.59 46.84
N ALA A 92 -58.32 16.85 47.94
CA ALA A 92 -59.03 17.16 49.17
C ALA A 92 -58.48 18.45 49.82
N PHE A 93 -57.17 18.68 49.67
CA PHE A 93 -56.49 19.96 49.92
C PHE A 93 -55.38 20.14 48.88
N SER A 94 -54.75 21.31 48.84
CA SER A 94 -53.64 21.62 47.93
C SER A 94 -52.38 21.99 48.72
N ALA A 95 -51.22 21.58 48.23
CA ALA A 95 -49.95 22.08 48.74
C ALA A 95 -49.61 23.43 48.10
N GLU A 96 -49.12 24.37 48.89
CA GLU A 96 -48.84 25.74 48.48
C GLU A 96 -47.36 26.11 48.71
N GLY A 97 -46.94 27.28 48.21
CA GLY A 97 -45.59 27.81 48.39
C GLY A 97 -44.49 26.81 48.03
N SER A 98 -43.64 26.48 49.01
CA SER A 98 -42.51 25.57 48.85
C SER A 98 -42.88 24.11 48.63
N ALA A 99 -44.10 23.71 49.00
CA ALA A 99 -44.57 22.34 48.87
C ALA A 99 -45.41 22.11 47.60
N LYS A 100 -45.66 23.16 46.80
CA LYS A 100 -46.53 23.12 45.61
C LYS A 100 -46.20 21.97 44.65
N TYR A 101 -44.92 21.66 44.46
CA TYR A 101 -44.47 20.57 43.59
C TYR A 101 -45.01 19.18 43.97
N LEU A 102 -45.41 18.96 45.24
CA LEU A 102 -45.96 17.69 45.72
C LEU A 102 -47.38 17.41 45.20
N SER A 103 -48.08 18.45 44.71
CA SER A 103 -49.41 18.36 44.09
C SER A 103 -49.37 18.28 42.55
N GLU A 104 -48.18 18.22 41.95
CA GLU A 104 -48.05 18.08 40.49
C GLU A 104 -48.41 16.67 40.01
N LYS A 105 -49.07 16.55 38.85
CA LYS A 105 -49.28 15.28 38.16
C LYS A 105 -48.20 15.03 37.12
N LYS A 106 -47.91 13.76 36.84
CA LYS A 106 -47.03 13.36 35.73
C LYS A 106 -47.58 13.88 34.40
N SER A 107 -46.68 14.30 33.53
CA SER A 107 -46.99 14.81 32.19
C SER A 107 -47.11 13.71 31.11
N SER A 108 -46.46 12.57 31.33
CA SER A 108 -46.42 11.39 30.44
C SER A 108 -46.34 10.10 31.27
N LYS A 109 -46.58 8.95 30.62
CA LYS A 109 -46.48 7.64 31.27
C LYS A 109 -45.07 7.39 31.82
N HIS A 110 -44.06 7.73 31.03
CA HIS A 110 -42.65 7.69 31.41
C HIS A 110 -42.14 9.13 31.58
N GLU A 111 -41.79 9.53 32.80
CA GLU A 111 -41.31 10.87 33.14
C GLU A 111 -40.00 10.74 33.94
N ALA A 112 -38.93 11.37 33.46
CA ALA A 112 -37.71 11.57 34.23
C ALA A 112 -37.88 12.78 35.15
N ARG A 113 -37.52 12.63 36.43
CA ARG A 113 -37.75 13.67 37.44
C ARG A 113 -36.59 13.79 38.43
N LEU A 114 -36.23 15.02 38.77
CA LEU A 114 -35.30 15.33 39.87
C LEU A 114 -35.82 16.55 40.62
N ASN A 115 -35.99 16.44 41.93
CA ASN A 115 -36.28 17.58 42.80
C ASN A 115 -35.09 17.85 43.74
N VAL A 116 -34.66 19.11 43.82
CA VAL A 116 -33.59 19.60 44.69
C VAL A 116 -34.22 20.54 45.72
N SER A 117 -34.33 20.08 46.96
CA SER A 117 -34.96 20.83 48.06
C SER A 117 -33.90 21.36 49.02
N CYS A 118 -33.95 22.66 49.32
CA CYS A 118 -33.12 23.32 50.33
C CYS A 118 -34.00 23.75 51.50
N THR A 119 -33.72 23.28 52.71
CA THR A 119 -34.51 23.57 53.92
C THR A 119 -33.63 24.13 55.05
N ILE A 120 -34.10 25.19 55.70
CA ILE A 120 -33.48 25.79 56.89
C ILE A 120 -34.52 25.81 58.01
N GLU A 121 -34.32 25.03 59.07
CA GLU A 121 -35.14 25.10 60.28
C GLU A 121 -34.54 26.15 61.23
N ARG A 122 -35.34 27.13 61.67
CA ARG A 122 -34.86 28.29 62.44
C ARG A 122 -35.16 28.15 63.92
N ARG A 123 -36.42 27.90 64.27
CA ARG A 123 -36.85 27.74 65.66
C ARG A 123 -38.06 26.84 65.75
N THR A 124 -38.25 26.27 66.93
CA THR A 124 -39.47 25.55 67.28
C THR A 124 -40.21 26.36 68.34
N ARG A 125 -41.48 26.67 68.10
CA ARG A 125 -42.36 27.35 69.07
C ARG A 125 -43.38 26.35 69.61
N ARG A 126 -43.62 26.36 70.91
CA ARG A 126 -44.54 25.44 71.61
C ARG A 126 -45.42 26.21 72.58
N ILE A 127 -46.66 25.77 72.73
CA ILE A 127 -47.52 26.21 73.84
C ILE A 127 -47.02 25.53 75.13
N PRO A 128 -46.55 26.29 76.14
CA PRO A 128 -46.15 25.71 77.43
C PRO A 128 -47.33 25.06 78.14
N MET A 129 -47.06 24.04 78.96
CA MET A 129 -48.10 23.32 79.70
C MET A 129 -48.93 24.23 80.62
N GLU A 130 -48.33 25.28 81.17
CA GLU A 130 -49.00 26.24 82.07
C GLU A 130 -50.02 27.12 81.34
N VAL A 131 -49.86 27.31 80.02
CA VAL A 131 -50.76 28.12 79.17
C VAL A 131 -51.96 27.30 78.71
N LEU A 132 -51.80 25.98 78.59
CA LEU A 132 -52.86 25.07 78.16
C LEU A 132 -54.07 25.09 79.11
N SER A 133 -53.87 25.35 80.40
CA SER A 133 -54.95 25.43 81.40
C SER A 133 -55.70 26.78 81.45
N ASN A 134 -55.21 27.82 80.76
CA ASN A 134 -55.76 29.18 80.81
C ASN A 134 -56.39 29.58 79.47
N MET A 135 -57.51 28.95 79.10
CA MET A 135 -58.19 29.18 77.82
C MET A 135 -59.07 30.43 77.87
N THR A 136 -58.98 31.29 76.84
CA THR A 136 -59.82 32.50 76.73
C THR A 136 -61.18 32.23 76.09
N TYR A 137 -61.25 31.25 75.19
CA TYR A 137 -62.41 30.97 74.34
C TYR A 137 -62.94 29.54 74.51
N GLU A 138 -63.15 29.10 75.75
CA GLU A 138 -63.57 27.74 76.11
C GLU A 138 -64.81 27.22 75.37
N LYS A 139 -65.75 28.09 75.00
CA LYS A 139 -66.97 27.72 74.24
C LYS A 139 -66.68 27.06 72.89
N GLN A 140 -65.49 27.26 72.32
CA GLN A 140 -65.11 26.60 71.08
C GLN A 140 -64.90 25.08 71.27
N LEU A 141 -64.66 24.60 72.50
CA LEU A 141 -64.54 23.17 72.81
C LEU A 141 -65.85 22.40 72.59
N ASP A 142 -67.00 23.07 72.71
CA ASP A 142 -68.32 22.47 72.49
C ASP A 142 -68.65 22.26 71.01
N SER A 143 -67.88 22.86 70.10
CA SER A 143 -68.11 22.78 68.66
C SER A 143 -67.95 21.35 68.13
N PRO A 144 -68.86 20.86 67.25
CA PRO A 144 -68.71 19.55 66.63
C PRO A 144 -67.65 19.56 65.52
N PHE A 145 -67.12 20.72 65.12
CA PHE A 145 -66.21 20.88 63.98
C PHE A 145 -64.73 20.72 64.35
N TYR A 146 -64.36 20.91 65.62
CA TYR A 146 -62.96 20.92 66.02
C TYR A 146 -62.60 19.65 66.80
N THR A 147 -61.41 19.11 66.54
CA THR A 147 -60.96 17.84 67.12
C THR A 147 -59.58 17.97 67.76
N HIS A 148 -58.71 18.80 67.18
CA HIS A 148 -57.34 19.02 67.60
C HIS A 148 -57.00 20.51 67.57
N PHE A 149 -55.91 20.88 68.22
CA PHE A 149 -55.30 22.19 68.11
C PHE A 149 -53.79 22.08 67.83
N VAL A 150 -53.20 23.12 67.23
CA VAL A 150 -51.76 23.19 66.96
C VAL A 150 -51.00 23.52 68.23
N SER A 151 -50.19 22.59 68.70
CA SER A 151 -49.43 22.71 69.97
C SER A 151 -47.98 23.12 69.76
N GLU A 152 -47.41 22.80 68.60
CA GLU A 152 -46.02 23.06 68.24
C GLU A 152 -45.95 23.41 66.76
N VAL A 153 -45.12 24.40 66.42
CA VAL A 153 -44.76 24.75 65.05
C VAL A 153 -43.25 24.82 64.91
N VAL A 154 -42.72 24.22 63.85
CA VAL A 154 -41.33 24.34 63.45
C VAL A 154 -41.28 25.37 62.32
N GLU A 155 -40.62 26.49 62.58
CA GLU A 155 -40.54 27.60 61.64
C GLU A 155 -39.18 27.65 60.96
N GLY A 156 -39.19 28.08 59.71
CA GLY A 156 -38.02 28.20 58.87
C GLY A 156 -38.41 28.50 57.44
N ALA A 157 -37.63 27.99 56.49
CA ALA A 157 -37.90 28.19 55.08
C ALA A 157 -37.42 27.02 54.24
N SER A 158 -38.16 26.75 53.16
CA SER A 158 -37.82 25.71 52.21
C SER A 158 -38.08 26.20 50.79
N ALA A 159 -37.29 25.72 49.84
CA ALA A 159 -37.52 25.92 48.42
C ALA A 159 -37.04 24.69 47.64
N THR A 160 -37.72 24.38 46.54
CA THR A 160 -37.46 23.22 45.70
C THR A 160 -37.36 23.62 44.24
N LEU A 161 -36.29 23.19 43.57
CA LEU A 161 -36.18 23.18 42.11
C LEU A 161 -36.59 21.81 41.58
N THR A 162 -37.49 21.77 40.62
CA THR A 162 -37.95 20.54 39.96
C THR A 162 -37.53 20.55 38.50
N PHE A 163 -36.89 19.46 38.08
CA PHE A 163 -36.54 19.16 36.69
C PHE A 163 -37.40 17.98 36.26
N ALA A 164 -38.22 18.15 35.23
CA ALA A 164 -39.09 17.10 34.72
C ALA A 164 -39.04 17.03 33.19
N ARG A 165 -38.98 15.82 32.64
CA ARG A 165 -38.99 15.58 31.19
C ARG A 165 -39.85 14.36 30.85
N SER A 166 -40.70 14.51 29.85
CA SER A 166 -41.43 13.38 29.25
C SER A 166 -40.48 12.51 28.44
N CYS A 167 -40.58 11.19 28.59
CA CYS A 167 -39.73 10.18 27.95
C CYS A 167 -40.58 9.20 27.14
N SER A 168 -39.95 8.56 26.15
CA SER A 168 -40.60 7.57 25.28
C SER A 168 -40.67 6.18 25.91
N SER A 169 -39.75 5.85 26.83
CA SER A 169 -39.74 4.57 27.54
C SER A 169 -39.29 4.72 28.99
N GLU A 170 -39.49 3.65 29.77
CA GLU A 170 -39.04 3.58 31.16
C GLU A 170 -37.50 3.58 31.26
N GLU A 171 -36.81 2.94 30.32
CA GLU A 171 -35.35 2.93 30.22
C GLU A 171 -34.80 4.32 29.96
N GLU A 172 -35.36 5.06 29.00
CA GLU A 172 -34.99 6.46 28.74
C GLU A 172 -35.22 7.32 29.99
N ALA A 173 -36.36 7.15 30.67
CA ALA A 173 -36.65 7.90 31.89
C ALA A 173 -35.61 7.64 33.00
N LYS A 174 -35.17 6.38 33.18
CA LYS A 174 -34.13 6.00 34.16
C LYS A 174 -32.77 6.56 33.77
N GLU A 175 -32.40 6.48 32.50
CA GLU A 175 -31.14 7.02 31.97
C GLU A 175 -31.07 8.53 32.19
N ILE A 176 -32.07 9.28 31.71
CA ILE A 176 -32.13 10.74 31.85
C ILE A 176 -32.15 11.15 33.33
N THR A 177 -32.85 10.42 34.19
CA THR A 177 -32.83 10.68 35.65
C THR A 177 -31.43 10.48 36.25
N GLY A 178 -30.70 9.43 35.82
CA GLY A 178 -29.31 9.19 36.22
C GLY A 178 -28.35 10.28 35.74
N GLU A 179 -28.55 10.78 34.53
CA GLU A 179 -27.74 11.87 33.97
C GLU A 179 -28.05 13.22 34.66
N LEU A 180 -29.32 13.53 34.94
CA LEU A 180 -29.73 14.68 35.74
C LEU A 180 -29.10 14.63 37.13
N LYS A 181 -29.08 13.44 37.77
CA LYS A 181 -28.42 13.25 39.07
C LYS A 181 -26.94 13.63 39.00
N ILE A 182 -26.19 13.16 38.00
CA ILE A 182 -24.75 13.48 37.88
C ILE A 182 -24.52 14.98 37.63
N LYS A 183 -25.27 15.60 36.70
CA LYS A 183 -25.09 17.01 36.31
C LYS A 183 -25.57 18.03 37.36
N VAL A 184 -26.55 17.67 38.20
CA VAL A 184 -27.12 18.57 39.21
C VAL A 184 -26.46 18.40 40.57
N VAL A 185 -25.90 17.22 40.89
CA VAL A 185 -25.07 17.00 42.11
C VAL A 185 -23.80 17.86 42.11
N SER A 186 -23.39 18.45 40.97
CA SER A 186 -22.28 19.42 40.87
C SER A 186 -22.66 20.87 41.21
N ILE A 187 -23.83 21.17 41.77
CA ILE A 187 -24.13 22.50 42.33
C ILE A 187 -23.30 22.68 43.61
N PRO A 188 -22.43 23.70 43.70
CA PRO A 188 -21.56 23.90 44.86
C PRO A 188 -22.39 24.34 46.07
N VAL A 189 -22.75 23.39 46.92
CA VAL A 189 -23.21 23.68 48.28
C VAL A 189 -21.96 24.04 49.08
N SER A 190 -21.93 25.25 49.65
CA SER A 190 -20.75 25.76 50.35
C SER A 190 -20.33 24.79 51.46
N GLY A 191 -19.27 24.00 51.24
CA GLY A 191 -18.69 23.12 52.26
C GLY A 191 -18.16 21.76 51.80
N SER A 192 -18.46 21.26 50.60
CA SER A 192 -17.90 19.99 50.12
C SER A 192 -17.25 20.09 48.72
N ALA A 193 -16.18 19.31 48.57
CA ALA A 193 -15.14 19.29 47.54
C ALA A 193 -15.46 19.86 46.14
N LYS A 194 -14.53 20.69 45.63
CA LYS A 194 -14.41 21.04 44.20
C LYS A 194 -14.44 19.77 43.35
N VAL A 195 -15.46 19.65 42.50
CA VAL A 195 -15.45 18.76 41.34
C VAL A 195 -15.75 19.62 40.12
N GLU A 196 -14.83 19.61 39.15
CA GLU A 196 -14.93 20.34 37.90
C GLU A 196 -16.04 19.76 37.01
N PHE A 197 -16.83 20.65 36.39
CA PHE A 197 -17.79 20.28 35.36
C PHE A 197 -17.03 19.70 34.16
N LYS A 198 -17.25 18.42 33.82
CA LYS A 198 -16.92 17.95 32.47
C LYS A 198 -17.98 18.51 31.53
N GLU A 199 -17.56 19.34 30.58
CA GLU A 199 -18.38 19.70 29.42
C GLU A 199 -18.91 18.42 28.77
N GLY A 200 -20.22 18.23 28.86
CA GLY A 200 -20.93 17.08 28.31
C GLY A 200 -22.29 17.55 27.77
N SER A 201 -22.43 17.44 26.44
CA SER A 201 -23.57 17.66 25.54
C SER A 201 -24.73 18.56 26.04
N GLU A 202 -24.91 19.72 25.37
CA GLU A 202 -26.07 20.62 25.49
C GLU A 202 -27.41 19.90 25.24
N LYS A 203 -27.40 18.79 24.48
CA LYS A 203 -28.57 17.99 24.08
C LYS A 203 -29.37 17.39 25.25
N LEU A 204 -28.78 17.19 26.43
CA LEU A 204 -29.49 16.60 27.57
C LEU A 204 -30.61 17.52 28.11
N MET A 205 -30.33 18.82 28.14
CA MET A 205 -31.22 19.82 28.76
C MET A 205 -32.33 20.28 27.82
N GLU A 206 -32.28 19.87 26.55
CA GLU A 206 -33.38 20.08 25.60
C GLU A 206 -34.65 19.38 26.13
N ASN A 207 -35.76 20.12 26.16
CA ASN A 207 -37.07 19.65 26.61
C ASN A 207 -37.19 19.28 28.10
N VAL A 208 -36.21 19.64 28.94
CA VAL A 208 -36.37 19.55 30.40
C VAL A 208 -37.14 20.78 30.90
N LYS A 209 -38.31 20.56 31.49
CA LYS A 209 -39.08 21.60 32.16
C LYS A 209 -38.49 21.83 33.55
N ILE A 210 -38.08 23.07 33.81
CA ILE A 210 -37.59 23.49 35.12
C ILE A 210 -38.68 24.33 35.80
N SER A 211 -38.97 24.02 37.06
CA SER A 211 -39.89 24.81 37.89
C SER A 211 -39.30 25.05 39.27
N TYR A 212 -39.76 26.12 39.92
CA TYR A 212 -39.36 26.49 41.27
C TYR A 212 -40.59 26.57 42.18
N SER A 213 -40.52 25.92 43.33
CA SER A 213 -41.50 25.98 44.41
C SER A 213 -40.86 26.60 45.65
N GLY A 214 -41.31 27.77 46.06
CA GLY A 214 -40.83 28.47 47.25
C GLY A 214 -41.85 29.49 47.72
N ALA A 215 -41.63 30.05 48.91
CA ALA A 215 -42.54 31.08 49.46
C ALA A 215 -42.55 32.38 48.64
N MET A 216 -41.44 32.69 47.98
CA MET A 216 -41.30 33.81 47.04
C MET A 216 -41.11 33.25 45.63
N ALA A 217 -41.81 33.78 44.63
CA ALA A 217 -41.66 33.31 43.25
C ALA A 217 -40.28 33.67 42.67
N GLU A 218 -39.65 32.72 42.00
CA GLU A 218 -38.42 32.91 41.22
C GLU A 218 -38.68 32.50 39.77
N ASN A 219 -38.12 33.23 38.82
CA ASN A 219 -38.20 32.86 37.40
C ASN A 219 -37.04 31.94 37.04
N VAL A 220 -37.35 30.71 36.64
CA VAL A 220 -36.35 29.70 36.28
C VAL A 220 -36.74 29.10 34.94
N ALA A 221 -36.12 29.59 33.87
CA ALA A 221 -36.38 29.12 32.50
C ALA A 221 -35.22 28.30 31.92
N SER A 222 -34.04 28.38 32.53
CA SER A 222 -32.80 27.77 32.05
C SER A 222 -32.03 27.04 33.15
N LEU A 223 -31.05 26.22 32.75
CA LEU A 223 -30.12 25.59 33.70
C LEU A 223 -29.27 26.63 34.45
N GLU A 224 -28.88 27.71 33.78
CA GLU A 224 -28.11 28.81 34.38
C GLU A 224 -28.94 29.52 35.46
N ASP A 225 -30.23 29.77 35.20
CA ASP A 225 -31.15 30.30 36.21
C ASP A 225 -31.25 29.35 37.41
N ALA A 226 -31.36 28.05 37.15
CA ALA A 226 -31.48 27.05 38.21
C ALA A 226 -30.21 27.00 39.06
N GLN A 227 -29.02 27.09 38.46
CA GLN A 227 -27.74 27.15 39.18
C GLN A 227 -27.59 28.42 40.00
N ARG A 228 -27.98 29.58 39.45
CA ARG A 228 -28.01 30.86 40.18
C ARG A 228 -28.93 30.77 41.39
N VAL A 229 -30.18 30.33 41.19
CA VAL A 229 -31.18 30.21 42.26
C VAL A 229 -30.69 29.24 43.32
N ALA A 230 -30.16 28.08 42.95
CA ALA A 230 -29.64 27.10 43.91
C ALA A 230 -28.48 27.65 44.77
N LYS A 231 -27.59 28.49 44.20
CA LYS A 231 -26.51 29.14 44.95
C LYS A 231 -27.03 30.21 45.91
N GLU A 232 -28.06 30.96 45.52
CA GLU A 232 -28.64 32.04 46.34
C GLU A 232 -29.63 31.53 47.40
N MET A 233 -30.22 30.34 47.20
CA MET A 233 -31.24 29.73 48.06
C MET A 233 -30.92 29.84 49.56
N PRO A 234 -29.75 29.39 50.07
CA PRO A 234 -29.48 29.46 51.50
C PRO A 234 -29.56 30.88 52.04
N SER A 235 -28.96 31.83 51.33
CA SER A 235 -28.92 33.23 51.75
C SER A 235 -30.30 33.89 51.79
N LYS A 236 -31.14 33.59 50.79
CA LYS A 236 -32.52 34.10 50.69
C LYS A 236 -33.46 33.46 51.71
N LEU A 237 -33.22 32.20 52.06
CA LEU A 237 -34.05 31.45 53.00
C LEU A 237 -33.74 31.77 54.48
N MET A 238 -32.53 32.24 54.81
CA MET A 238 -32.12 32.53 56.21
C MET A 238 -33.02 33.53 56.96
N THR A 239 -33.68 34.44 56.24
CA THR A 239 -34.51 35.50 56.85
C THR A 239 -36.00 35.15 56.89
N GLN A 240 -36.41 34.01 56.32
CA GLN A 240 -37.81 33.60 56.24
C GLN A 240 -38.22 32.74 57.45
N MET A 241 -39.47 32.90 57.89
CA MET A 241 -40.03 32.27 59.10
C MET A 241 -41.40 31.64 58.83
N ASN A 242 -41.50 30.87 57.74
CA ASN A 242 -42.69 30.12 57.39
C ASN A 242 -42.83 28.86 58.25
N THR A 243 -44.04 28.36 58.44
CA THR A 243 -44.27 27.08 59.14
C THR A 243 -43.88 25.93 58.22
N LEU A 244 -42.89 25.14 58.63
CA LEU A 244 -42.41 23.96 57.89
C LEU A 244 -43.13 22.69 58.34
N LYS A 245 -43.28 22.52 59.66
CA LYS A 245 -43.94 21.38 60.29
C LYS A 245 -44.77 21.85 61.48
N TYR A 246 -45.78 21.09 61.85
CA TYR A 246 -46.63 21.35 63.01
C TYR A 246 -46.94 20.06 63.77
N LYS A 247 -47.36 20.20 65.03
CA LYS A 247 -47.83 19.08 65.85
C LYS A 247 -49.24 19.37 66.36
N LEU A 248 -50.11 18.39 66.22
CA LEU A 248 -51.47 18.46 66.73
C LEU A 248 -51.56 17.78 68.09
N LEU A 249 -52.38 18.34 68.99
CA LEU A 249 -52.83 17.67 70.20
C LEU A 249 -54.35 17.62 70.20
N PRO A 250 -54.95 16.52 70.68
CA PRO A 250 -56.40 16.40 70.71
C PRO A 250 -56.99 17.37 71.75
N LEU A 251 -58.19 17.89 71.48
CA LEU A 251 -58.90 18.77 72.43
C LEU A 251 -59.27 18.03 73.72
N SER A 252 -59.37 16.69 73.67
CA SER A 252 -59.58 15.84 74.86
C SER A 252 -58.48 15.95 75.91
N LEU A 253 -57.29 16.44 75.53
CA LEU A 253 -56.20 16.74 76.45
C LEU A 253 -56.53 17.93 77.37
N LEU A 254 -57.35 18.87 76.89
CA LEU A 254 -57.73 20.09 77.60
C LEU A 254 -59.01 19.89 78.42
N ASP A 255 -59.99 19.19 77.85
CA ASP A 255 -61.22 18.79 78.53
C ASP A 255 -61.66 17.41 78.02
N SER A 256 -61.84 16.44 78.92
CA SER A 256 -62.28 15.09 78.57
C SER A 256 -63.67 15.06 77.92
N LYS A 257 -64.51 16.09 78.13
CA LYS A 257 -65.81 16.26 77.45
C LYS A 257 -65.68 16.66 75.98
N ALA A 258 -64.55 17.23 75.58
CA ALA A 258 -64.26 17.58 74.19
C ALA A 258 -63.79 16.38 73.35
N ASN A 259 -63.75 15.17 73.92
CA ASN A 259 -63.32 13.97 73.21
C ASN A 259 -64.26 13.62 72.05
N LYS A 260 -63.70 13.48 70.85
CA LYS A 260 -64.40 13.04 69.63
C LYS A 260 -63.79 11.72 69.16
N LEU A 261 -64.60 10.71 68.93
CA LEU A 261 -64.14 9.42 68.41
C LEU A 261 -63.74 9.58 66.94
N ILE A 262 -62.45 9.45 66.65
CA ILE A 262 -61.89 9.47 65.30
C ILE A 262 -61.24 8.11 65.03
N ARG A 263 -61.66 7.45 63.95
CA ARG A 263 -61.12 6.14 63.55
C ARG A 263 -59.91 6.30 62.64
N SER A 264 -58.92 5.42 62.82
CA SER A 264 -57.88 5.21 61.80
C SER A 264 -58.44 4.37 60.66
N ILE A 265 -58.05 4.69 59.43
CA ILE A 265 -58.38 3.90 58.25
C ILE A 265 -57.32 2.81 58.07
N ASP A 266 -57.74 1.61 57.69
CA ASP A 266 -56.82 0.52 57.37
C ASP A 266 -55.84 0.91 56.25
N THR A 267 -54.54 0.76 56.52
CA THR A 267 -53.47 1.13 55.59
C THR A 267 -53.52 0.30 54.30
N GLY A 268 -53.96 -0.97 54.38
CA GLY A 268 -54.12 -1.83 53.20
C GLY A 268 -55.23 -1.34 52.27
N LEU A 269 -56.36 -0.90 52.85
CA LEU A 269 -57.47 -0.31 52.09
C LEU A 269 -57.08 1.01 51.41
N LEU A 270 -56.34 1.87 52.12
CA LEU A 270 -55.79 3.11 51.55
C LEU A 270 -54.81 2.84 50.41
N THR A 271 -53.94 1.85 50.58
CA THR A 271 -52.96 1.45 49.55
C THR A 271 -53.66 0.97 48.29
N LYS A 272 -54.65 0.08 48.40
CA LYS A 272 -55.45 -0.39 47.24
C LYS A 272 -56.18 0.75 46.53
N THR A 273 -56.71 1.71 47.29
CA THR A 273 -57.41 2.87 46.74
C THR A 273 -56.46 3.78 45.97
N ALA A 274 -55.26 4.02 46.52
CA ALA A 274 -54.21 4.80 45.86
C ALA A 274 -53.66 4.11 44.61
N GLU A 275 -53.48 2.79 44.65
CA GLU A 275 -53.07 1.98 43.50
C GLU A 275 -54.10 2.05 42.36
N ALA A 276 -55.40 1.94 42.68
CA ALA A 276 -56.47 2.05 41.70
C ALA A 276 -56.49 3.43 41.03
N LEU A 277 -56.37 4.52 41.81
CA LEU A 277 -56.28 5.88 41.28
C LEU A 277 -55.05 6.07 40.37
N LYS A 278 -53.90 5.52 40.78
CA LYS A 278 -52.66 5.58 40.00
C LYS A 278 -52.79 4.83 38.67
N ALA A 279 -53.41 3.65 38.68
CA ALA A 279 -53.67 2.88 37.45
C ALA A 279 -54.60 3.64 36.49
N GLY A 280 -55.62 4.33 37.01
CA GLY A 280 -56.51 5.19 36.23
C GLY A 280 -55.79 6.40 35.60
N ASP A 281 -54.94 7.08 36.36
CA ASP A 281 -54.09 8.17 35.86
C ASP A 281 -53.14 7.68 34.75
N GLU A 282 -52.54 6.49 34.88
CA GLU A 282 -51.68 5.88 33.86
C GLU A 282 -52.43 5.49 32.57
N ALA A 283 -53.64 4.94 32.69
CA ALA A 283 -54.50 4.65 31.55
C ALA A 283 -54.93 5.95 30.83
N THR A 284 -55.21 7.02 31.58
CA THR A 284 -55.53 8.34 31.04
C THR A 284 -54.36 8.92 30.23
N LEU A 285 -53.13 8.78 30.73
CA LEU A 285 -51.92 9.20 30.00
C LEU A 285 -51.74 8.38 28.72
N SER A 286 -51.92 7.06 28.79
CA SER A 286 -51.80 6.17 27.61
C SER A 286 -52.84 6.50 26.53
N LEU A 287 -54.07 6.85 26.91
CA LEU A 287 -55.11 7.30 25.98
C LEU A 287 -54.77 8.64 25.32
N LYS A 288 -54.17 9.58 26.06
CA LYS A 288 -53.70 10.86 25.50
C LYS A 288 -52.57 10.64 24.48
N GLU A 289 -51.64 9.74 24.77
CA GLU A 289 -50.53 9.39 23.87
C GLU A 289 -51.06 8.84 22.53
N ILE A 290 -51.99 7.87 22.56
CA ILE A 290 -52.60 7.34 21.33
C ILE A 290 -53.45 8.39 20.60
N ALA A 291 -54.17 9.24 21.32
CA ALA A 291 -54.93 10.33 20.71
C ALA A 291 -54.03 11.34 19.98
N ALA A 292 -52.78 11.50 20.42
CA ALA A 292 -51.78 12.36 19.81
C ALA A 292 -51.00 11.68 18.66
N ASP A 293 -51.22 10.38 18.41
CA ASP A 293 -50.49 9.63 17.37
C ASP A 293 -50.69 10.26 15.99
N GLU A 294 -49.58 10.58 15.32
CA GLU A 294 -49.61 11.29 14.04
C GLU A 294 -50.36 10.53 12.95
N VAL A 295 -50.32 9.19 12.96
CA VAL A 295 -50.97 8.38 11.92
C VAL A 295 -52.48 8.53 11.98
N PHE A 296 -53.05 8.55 13.18
CA PHE A 296 -54.47 8.78 13.35
C PHE A 296 -54.85 10.24 13.13
N GLN A 297 -54.00 11.17 13.60
CA GLN A 297 -54.25 12.62 13.47
C GLN A 297 -54.27 13.12 12.02
N LYS A 298 -53.32 12.66 11.21
CA LYS A 298 -53.10 13.17 9.84
C LYS A 298 -53.76 12.30 8.78
N THR A 299 -53.74 10.97 8.95
CA THR A 299 -54.04 10.03 7.86
C THR A 299 -55.40 9.34 8.01
N PHE A 300 -55.90 9.12 9.24
CA PHE A 300 -57.13 8.35 9.49
C PHE A 300 -58.14 9.07 10.42
N PRO A 301 -58.90 10.06 9.91
CA PRO A 301 -59.83 10.88 10.72
C PRO A 301 -60.92 10.08 11.46
N SER A 302 -61.40 8.97 10.88
CA SER A 302 -62.42 8.13 11.50
C SER A 302 -61.90 7.40 12.75
N ILE A 303 -60.64 6.95 12.74
CA ILE A 303 -60.00 6.29 13.88
C ILE A 303 -59.72 7.31 14.99
N ARG A 304 -59.26 8.52 14.64
CA ARG A 304 -59.11 9.64 15.59
C ARG A 304 -60.41 9.92 16.36
N LYS A 305 -61.56 9.93 15.66
CA LYS A 305 -62.87 10.14 16.31
C LYS A 305 -63.22 9.03 17.29
N GLN A 306 -62.91 7.78 16.94
CA GLN A 306 -63.13 6.62 17.82
C GLN A 306 -62.32 6.72 19.12
N ILE A 307 -61.02 7.10 19.04
CA ILE A 307 -60.15 7.30 20.20
C ILE A 307 -60.67 8.42 21.11
N SER A 308 -61.06 9.55 20.54
CA SER A 308 -61.58 10.69 21.31
C SER A 308 -62.87 10.35 22.08
N ASN A 309 -63.77 9.59 21.46
CA ASN A 309 -65.00 9.14 22.12
C ASN A 309 -64.71 8.25 23.34
N PHE A 310 -63.78 7.30 23.21
CA PHE A 310 -63.38 6.42 24.31
C PHE A 310 -62.69 7.19 25.44
N GLN A 311 -61.79 8.12 25.09
CA GLN A 311 -61.11 8.97 26.06
C GLN A 311 -62.08 9.79 26.92
N ASN A 312 -63.11 10.37 26.30
CA ASN A 312 -64.13 11.14 27.02
C ASN A 312 -64.94 10.25 27.99
N ALA A 313 -65.28 9.02 27.57
CA ALA A 313 -66.00 8.07 28.40
C ALA A 313 -65.18 7.65 29.64
N PHE A 314 -63.88 7.38 29.46
CA PHE A 314 -62.99 7.03 30.58
C PHE A 314 -62.75 8.20 31.54
N ALA A 315 -62.59 9.43 31.03
CA ALA A 315 -62.44 10.62 31.87
C ALA A 315 -63.66 10.88 32.79
N ALA A 316 -64.87 10.54 32.32
CA ALA A 316 -66.06 10.59 33.17
C ALA A 316 -66.00 9.56 34.31
N ALA A 317 -65.51 8.35 34.03
CA ALA A 317 -65.33 7.30 35.04
C ALA A 317 -64.25 7.65 36.10
N GLU A 318 -63.16 8.30 35.71
CA GLU A 318 -62.13 8.83 36.63
C GLU A 318 -62.70 9.87 37.61
N THR A 319 -63.53 10.78 37.07
CA THR A 319 -64.16 11.85 37.86
C THR A 319 -65.15 11.26 38.88
N ASP A 320 -65.95 10.28 38.44
CA ASP A 320 -66.89 9.53 39.28
C ASP A 320 -66.16 8.84 40.45
N PHE A 321 -65.11 8.09 40.16
CA PHE A 321 -64.28 7.40 41.18
C PHE A 321 -63.68 8.39 42.20
N THR A 322 -63.03 9.45 41.71
CA THR A 322 -62.38 10.47 42.57
C THR A 322 -63.40 11.14 43.50
N SER A 323 -64.60 11.45 42.99
CA SER A 323 -65.66 12.07 43.78
C SER A 323 -66.18 11.15 44.88
N GLN A 324 -66.42 9.87 44.56
CA GLN A 324 -66.92 8.89 45.53
C GLN A 324 -65.91 8.64 46.66
N VAL A 325 -64.63 8.43 46.33
CA VAL A 325 -63.58 8.22 47.33
C VAL A 325 -63.41 9.45 48.23
N ARG A 326 -63.43 10.66 47.68
CA ARG A 326 -63.30 11.91 48.46
C ARG A 326 -64.41 12.05 49.51
N ASN A 327 -65.63 11.61 49.20
CA ASN A 327 -66.77 11.67 50.11
C ASN A 327 -66.72 10.56 51.19
N LEU A 328 -66.23 9.36 50.84
CA LEU A 328 -66.19 8.22 51.75
C LEU A 328 -65.08 8.31 52.80
N LEU A 329 -63.94 8.93 52.49
CA LEU A 329 -62.80 9.00 53.42
C LEU A 329 -63.13 9.73 54.75
N PRO A 330 -63.80 10.91 54.76
CA PRO A 330 -64.24 11.54 56.01
C PRO A 330 -65.25 10.69 56.80
N GLU A 331 -66.19 10.02 56.12
CA GLU A 331 -67.17 9.14 56.76
C GLU A 331 -66.50 7.94 57.44
N LEU A 332 -65.43 7.39 56.84
CA LEU A 332 -64.63 6.32 57.44
C LEU A 332 -63.91 6.77 58.72
N ARG A 333 -63.50 8.04 58.82
CA ARG A 333 -62.86 8.60 60.03
C ARG A 333 -63.86 8.93 61.14
N ASP A 334 -65.10 9.25 60.80
CA ASP A 334 -66.12 9.61 61.78
C ASP A 334 -66.56 8.39 62.61
N GLY A 335 -66.32 8.43 63.92
CA GLY A 335 -66.72 7.36 64.84
C GLY A 335 -68.22 7.14 64.94
N ASN A 336 -69.06 8.04 64.40
CA ASN A 336 -70.51 7.95 64.43
C ASN A 336 -71.13 7.20 63.23
N THR A 337 -70.34 6.83 62.22
CA THR A 337 -70.83 6.08 61.04
C THR A 337 -70.54 4.58 61.16
N ASN A 338 -71.19 3.73 60.36
CA ASN A 338 -70.92 2.28 60.35
C ASN A 338 -69.64 1.95 59.56
N ALA A 339 -68.58 1.53 60.25
CA ALA A 339 -67.28 1.23 59.63
C ALA A 339 -67.38 0.15 58.53
N ASN A 340 -68.08 -0.95 58.81
CA ASN A 340 -68.10 -2.12 57.91
C ASN A 340 -68.85 -1.81 56.62
N GLU A 341 -69.95 -1.07 56.71
CA GLU A 341 -70.74 -0.62 55.57
C GLU A 341 -69.92 0.28 54.65
N LYS A 342 -69.22 1.27 55.24
CA LYS A 342 -68.39 2.22 54.47
C LYS A 342 -67.13 1.60 53.89
N ILE A 343 -66.53 0.61 54.57
CA ILE A 343 -65.44 -0.19 54.00
C ILE A 343 -65.94 -1.00 52.79
N ALA A 344 -67.11 -1.64 52.89
CA ALA A 344 -67.69 -2.40 51.79
C ALA A 344 -68.02 -1.51 50.58
N GLU A 345 -68.55 -0.30 50.83
CA GLU A 345 -68.81 0.70 49.79
C GLU A 345 -67.51 1.09 49.06
N LEU A 346 -66.45 1.42 49.80
CA LEU A 346 -65.15 1.78 49.20
C LEU A 346 -64.55 0.62 48.37
N VAL A 347 -64.64 -0.62 48.84
CA VAL A 347 -64.16 -1.80 48.10
C VAL A 347 -64.89 -1.97 46.76
N LYS A 348 -66.21 -1.76 46.72
CA LYS A 348 -67.00 -1.83 45.48
C LYS A 348 -66.60 -0.73 44.50
N VAL A 349 -66.43 0.50 45.00
CA VAL A 349 -66.00 1.66 44.20
C VAL A 349 -64.62 1.42 43.57
N VAL A 350 -63.68 0.88 44.35
CA VAL A 350 -62.34 0.49 43.86
C VAL A 350 -62.43 -0.63 42.82
N GLY A 351 -63.23 -1.68 43.05
CA GLY A 351 -63.40 -2.80 42.12
C GLY A 351 -63.98 -2.38 40.76
N LEU A 352 -65.02 -1.54 40.76
CA LEU A 352 -65.63 -1.02 39.53
C LEU A 352 -64.65 -0.18 38.71
N HIS A 353 -63.89 0.68 39.39
CA HIS A 353 -62.88 1.52 38.73
C HIS A 353 -61.79 0.66 38.07
N SER A 354 -61.25 -0.34 38.79
CA SER A 354 -60.24 -1.25 38.25
C SER A 354 -60.69 -1.94 36.95
N ARG A 355 -61.94 -2.41 36.87
CA ARG A 355 -62.49 -3.03 35.64
C ARG A 355 -62.57 -2.03 34.48
N ARG A 356 -62.99 -0.79 34.74
CA ARG A 356 -63.03 0.27 33.72
C ARG A 356 -61.61 0.63 33.22
N THR A 357 -60.63 0.62 34.10
CA THR A 357 -59.21 0.83 33.76
C THR A 357 -58.65 -0.30 32.90
N GLU A 358 -59.03 -1.55 33.15
CA GLU A 358 -58.64 -2.69 32.31
C GLU A 358 -59.17 -2.56 30.88
N MET A 359 -60.45 -2.20 30.72
CA MET A 359 -61.04 -1.94 29.40
C MET A 359 -60.30 -0.83 28.64
N ALA A 360 -59.88 0.22 29.34
CA ALA A 360 -59.07 1.29 28.75
C ALA A 360 -57.70 0.78 28.27
N GLN A 361 -57.04 -0.07 29.05
CA GLN A 361 -55.75 -0.65 28.67
C GLN A 361 -55.86 -1.60 27.47
N GLN A 362 -56.94 -2.38 27.38
CA GLN A 362 -57.22 -3.23 26.21
C GLN A 362 -57.41 -2.41 24.94
N PHE A 363 -58.22 -1.34 25.01
CA PHE A 363 -58.42 -0.41 23.89
C PHE A 363 -57.11 0.25 23.44
N VAL A 364 -56.29 0.70 24.40
CA VAL A 364 -54.96 1.28 24.15
C VAL A 364 -54.08 0.30 23.34
N THR A 365 -54.06 -0.97 23.76
CA THR A 365 -53.23 -2.01 23.14
C THR A 365 -53.66 -2.30 21.70
N ALA A 366 -54.97 -2.42 21.46
CA ALA A 366 -55.51 -2.65 20.13
C ALA A 366 -55.15 -1.51 19.15
N LYS A 367 -55.23 -0.25 19.61
CA LYS A 367 -54.89 0.91 18.77
C LYS A 367 -53.39 1.08 18.53
N GLN A 368 -52.54 0.66 19.45
CA GLN A 368 -51.09 0.61 19.19
C GLN A 368 -50.75 -0.39 18.07
N ASN A 369 -51.40 -1.56 18.05
CA ASN A 369 -51.23 -2.56 16.99
C ASN A 369 -51.72 -2.05 15.62
N GLU A 370 -52.90 -1.41 15.60
CA GLU A 370 -53.45 -0.81 14.38
C GLU A 370 -52.51 0.29 13.82
N ALA A 371 -52.01 1.18 14.69
CA ALA A 371 -51.07 2.23 14.30
C ALA A 371 -49.78 1.66 13.72
N LEU A 372 -49.24 0.59 14.32
CA LEU A 372 -48.01 -0.06 13.86
C LEU A 372 -48.13 -0.57 12.41
N ILE A 373 -49.22 -1.27 12.12
CA ILE A 373 -49.47 -1.85 10.79
C ILE A 373 -49.68 -0.74 9.75
N LEU A 374 -50.46 0.29 10.08
CA LEU A 374 -50.69 1.44 9.20
C LEU A 374 -49.42 2.26 8.96
N ARG A 375 -48.54 2.39 9.96
CA ARG A 375 -47.20 3.01 9.82
C ARG A 375 -46.33 2.25 8.83
N GLN A 376 -46.22 0.93 8.99
CA GLN A 376 -45.36 0.09 8.16
C GLN A 376 -45.84 -0.04 6.71
N THR A 377 -47.12 0.20 6.46
CA THR A 377 -47.75 0.03 5.14
C THR A 377 -48.11 1.39 4.52
N VAL A 378 -49.32 1.88 4.78
CA VAL A 378 -49.91 3.05 4.12
C VAL A 378 -49.15 4.34 4.41
N ALA A 379 -48.83 4.62 5.67
CA ALA A 379 -48.13 5.87 6.00
C ALA A 379 -46.72 5.90 5.41
N ALA A 380 -46.03 4.76 5.39
CA ALA A 380 -44.74 4.63 4.73
C ALA A 380 -44.83 4.88 3.21
N LEU A 381 -45.90 4.43 2.53
CA LEU A 381 -46.12 4.78 1.12
C LEU A 381 -46.36 6.27 0.92
N LEU A 382 -47.18 6.91 1.77
CA LEU A 382 -47.41 8.35 1.69
C LEU A 382 -46.12 9.15 1.94
N ALA A 383 -45.29 8.72 2.89
CA ALA A 383 -43.96 9.29 3.13
C ALA A 383 -43.03 9.13 1.91
N ASP A 384 -43.16 8.00 1.19
CA ASP A 384 -42.48 7.75 -0.09
C ASP A 384 -43.09 8.59 -1.25
N LYS A 385 -43.93 9.59 -0.98
CA LYS A 385 -44.59 10.48 -1.95
C LYS A 385 -45.54 9.75 -2.92
N PHE A 386 -46.23 8.70 -2.44
CA PHE A 386 -47.38 8.16 -3.15
C PHE A 386 -48.58 9.12 -2.99
N GLU A 387 -49.43 9.22 -4.01
CA GLU A 387 -50.62 10.06 -3.98
C GLU A 387 -51.60 9.62 -2.89
N ASP A 388 -52.13 10.57 -2.12
CA ASP A 388 -53.14 10.31 -1.10
C ASP A 388 -54.55 10.52 -1.66
N HIS A 389 -55.27 9.42 -1.84
CA HIS A 389 -56.69 9.40 -2.23
C HIS A 389 -57.55 8.66 -1.19
N LEU A 390 -57.12 8.62 0.07
CA LEU A 390 -57.86 7.95 1.15
C LEU A 390 -59.21 8.63 1.44
N GLY A 391 -59.34 9.93 1.12
CA GLY A 391 -60.60 10.68 1.16
C GLY A 391 -61.58 10.39 0.01
N GLY A 392 -61.24 9.44 -0.89
CA GLY A 392 -62.02 9.08 -2.06
C GLY A 392 -61.54 9.75 -3.36
N LEU A 393 -61.66 9.04 -4.48
CA LEU A 393 -61.31 9.56 -5.80
C LEU A 393 -62.33 10.62 -6.24
N LYS A 394 -61.86 11.86 -6.50
CA LYS A 394 -62.71 12.93 -7.03
C LYS A 394 -63.21 12.55 -8.43
N SER A 395 -64.49 12.80 -8.72
CA SER A 395 -65.17 12.45 -9.98
C SER A 395 -64.49 13.02 -11.24
N GLY A 396 -63.84 14.18 -11.14
CA GLY A 396 -63.05 14.77 -12.23
C GLY A 396 -61.70 14.10 -12.51
N SER A 397 -61.28 13.08 -11.74
CA SER A 397 -59.98 12.40 -11.91
C SER A 397 -60.04 11.13 -12.77
N LEU A 398 -61.24 10.77 -13.27
CA LEU A 398 -61.53 9.56 -14.06
C LEU A 398 -61.61 9.81 -15.57
N VAL A 399 -61.07 10.93 -16.06
CA VAL A 399 -61.15 11.35 -17.47
C VAL A 399 -60.25 10.47 -18.37
N ASP A 400 -60.72 10.16 -19.59
CA ASP A 400 -60.09 9.28 -20.59
C ASP A 400 -58.70 9.70 -21.10
N ALA A 401 -58.12 10.80 -20.60
CA ALA A 401 -56.83 11.34 -21.02
C ALA A 401 -55.79 11.45 -19.87
N ALA A 402 -56.07 10.89 -18.70
CA ALA A 402 -55.15 10.90 -17.57
C ALA A 402 -54.07 9.80 -17.69
N PRO A 403 -52.83 10.04 -17.19
CA PRO A 403 -51.81 9.01 -17.10
C PRO A 403 -52.30 7.82 -16.25
N PRO A 404 -51.89 6.58 -16.57
CA PRO A 404 -52.29 5.41 -15.80
C PRO A 404 -51.88 5.55 -14.33
N ARG A 405 -52.78 5.16 -13.42
CA ARG A 405 -52.54 5.20 -11.97
C ARG A 405 -52.54 3.81 -11.36
N LEU A 406 -51.52 3.48 -10.58
CA LEU A 406 -51.48 2.28 -9.78
C LEU A 406 -51.79 2.64 -8.32
N LEU A 407 -52.91 2.13 -7.80
CA LEU A 407 -53.45 2.51 -6.51
C LEU A 407 -53.54 1.29 -5.59
N LEU A 408 -52.94 1.38 -4.40
CA LEU A 408 -53.17 0.43 -3.33
C LEU A 408 -54.53 0.72 -2.68
N SER A 409 -55.45 -0.24 -2.71
CA SER A 409 -56.76 -0.10 -2.11
C SER A 409 -56.74 -0.41 -0.60
N ILE A 410 -57.22 0.54 0.21
CA ILE A 410 -57.58 0.35 1.63
C ILE A 410 -59.11 0.25 1.75
N GLY A 411 -59.74 -0.36 0.74
CA GLY A 411 -61.19 -0.50 0.67
C GLY A 411 -61.74 -1.70 1.45
N GLY A 412 -62.88 -1.50 2.13
CA GLY A 412 -63.64 -2.54 2.82
C GLY A 412 -64.39 -1.98 4.03
N GLY A 413 -65.52 -2.59 4.43
CA GLY A 413 -66.35 -2.11 5.55
C GLY A 413 -65.74 -2.26 6.96
N ALA A 414 -64.46 -2.62 7.07
CA ALA A 414 -63.80 -2.99 8.32
C ALA A 414 -62.84 -1.92 8.89
N ILE A 415 -62.45 -0.90 8.10
CA ILE A 415 -61.59 0.21 8.55
C ILE A 415 -62.45 1.48 8.74
N GLY A 416 -62.32 2.14 9.91
CA GLY A 416 -62.93 3.45 10.16
C GLY A 416 -64.31 3.46 10.83
N VAL A 417 -64.63 2.47 11.67
CA VAL A 417 -65.86 2.44 12.47
C VAL A 417 -65.79 3.50 13.59
N PRO A 418 -66.78 4.40 13.74
CA PRO A 418 -66.69 5.56 14.64
C PRO A 418 -66.87 5.24 16.14
N THR A 419 -67.32 4.03 16.49
CA THR A 419 -67.60 3.59 17.87
C THR A 419 -66.94 2.24 18.12
N HIS A 420 -66.21 2.08 19.22
CA HIS A 420 -65.61 0.82 19.63
C HIS A 420 -66.55 0.05 20.58
N PRO A 421 -66.66 -1.29 20.50
CA PRO A 421 -67.52 -2.07 21.41
C PRO A 421 -67.25 -1.81 22.90
N LEU A 422 -65.97 -1.75 23.31
CA LEU A 422 -65.56 -1.45 24.69
C LEU A 422 -66.05 -0.08 25.20
N GLN A 423 -66.38 0.87 24.33
CA GLN A 423 -66.93 2.17 24.76
C GLN A 423 -68.30 2.00 25.45
N THR A 424 -69.12 1.08 24.95
CA THR A 424 -70.45 0.80 25.53
C THR A 424 -70.31 0.04 26.84
N SER A 425 -69.46 -1.00 26.89
CA SER A 425 -69.19 -1.78 28.11
C SER A 425 -68.66 -0.92 29.26
N LEU A 426 -67.83 0.08 28.96
CA LEU A 426 -67.30 1.03 29.93
C LEU A 426 -68.40 1.90 30.58
N ALA A 427 -69.41 2.29 29.80
CA ALA A 427 -70.53 3.11 30.27
C ALA A 427 -71.58 2.30 31.04
N THR A 428 -71.77 1.01 30.73
CA THR A 428 -72.79 0.15 31.36
C THR A 428 -72.29 -0.61 32.58
N ALA A 429 -70.98 -0.62 32.86
CA ALA A 429 -70.41 -1.25 34.05
C ALA A 429 -71.01 -0.67 35.33
N SER A 430 -71.65 -1.52 36.15
CA SER A 430 -72.35 -1.15 37.40
C SER A 430 -71.76 -1.84 38.64
N LEU A 431 -72.04 -1.31 39.83
CA LEU A 431 -71.57 -1.83 41.13
C LEU A 431 -72.08 -3.26 41.43
N ASP A 432 -73.21 -3.67 40.84
CA ASP A 432 -73.81 -5.01 41.06
C ASP A 432 -73.18 -6.10 40.18
N SER A 433 -72.41 -5.72 39.14
CA SER A 433 -71.76 -6.64 38.20
C SER A 433 -70.41 -7.21 38.69
N VAL A 434 -70.00 -6.88 39.93
CA VAL A 434 -68.71 -7.29 40.51
C VAL A 434 -68.82 -8.65 41.24
N ASP A 435 -70.03 -9.07 41.64
CA ASP A 435 -70.27 -10.34 42.36
C ASP A 435 -70.69 -11.51 41.44
N SER A 436 -71.08 -11.23 40.20
CA SER A 436 -71.43 -12.24 39.19
C SER A 436 -70.27 -12.41 38.22
N GLY A 437 -69.53 -13.52 38.32
CA GLY A 437 -68.46 -13.92 37.41
C GLY A 437 -68.93 -14.26 35.98
N ASP A 438 -69.82 -13.44 35.41
CA ASP A 438 -70.29 -13.58 34.04
C ASP A 438 -69.26 -12.97 33.07
N ASP A 439 -68.39 -13.84 32.58
CA ASP A 439 -67.54 -13.67 31.39
C ASP A 439 -68.39 -13.51 30.13
N ALA A 440 -68.99 -12.34 29.94
CA ALA A 440 -69.65 -11.99 28.68
C ALA A 440 -69.14 -10.64 28.17
N ASP A 441 -67.98 -10.65 27.50
CA ASP A 441 -67.58 -9.63 26.53
C ASP A 441 -66.51 -10.24 25.58
N LEU A 442 -66.96 -10.98 24.57
CA LEU A 442 -66.10 -11.49 23.49
C LEU A 442 -65.53 -10.30 22.69
N PRO A 443 -64.21 -10.25 22.43
CA PRO A 443 -63.65 -9.23 21.53
C PRO A 443 -64.10 -9.49 20.09
N VAL A 444 -64.62 -8.45 19.43
CA VAL A 444 -64.90 -8.45 17.99
C VAL A 444 -63.55 -8.46 17.27
N GLU A 445 -63.26 -9.50 16.48
CA GLU A 445 -62.00 -9.63 15.73
C GLU A 445 -61.79 -8.43 14.80
N GLU A 446 -60.74 -7.65 15.05
CA GLU A 446 -60.43 -6.44 14.29
C GLU A 446 -59.69 -6.79 12.98
N TRP A 447 -59.80 -5.95 11.95
CA TRP A 447 -59.26 -6.26 10.61
C TRP A 447 -57.74 -6.53 10.61
N PHE A 448 -57.01 -5.88 11.52
CA PHE A 448 -55.57 -6.00 11.68
C PHE A 448 -55.13 -7.27 12.43
N GLU A 449 -56.07 -8.01 13.01
CA GLU A 449 -55.79 -9.29 13.67
C GLU A 449 -55.70 -10.43 12.65
N ASN A 450 -56.40 -10.30 11.52
CA ASN A 450 -56.37 -11.26 10.42
C ASN A 450 -54.99 -11.33 9.73
N SER A 451 -54.31 -12.49 9.84
CA SER A 451 -52.96 -12.72 9.31
C SER A 451 -52.89 -12.66 7.78
N GLN A 452 -53.91 -13.13 7.07
CA GLN A 452 -53.94 -13.12 5.60
C GLN A 452 -54.09 -11.71 5.05
N THR A 453 -54.95 -10.88 5.67
CA THR A 453 -55.12 -9.47 5.31
C THR A 453 -53.81 -8.70 5.48
N ARG A 454 -53.10 -8.91 6.60
CA ARG A 454 -51.78 -8.30 6.84
C ARG A 454 -50.74 -8.72 5.81
N ALA A 455 -50.65 -10.01 5.51
CA ALA A 455 -49.69 -10.54 4.53
C ALA A 455 -49.95 -10.00 3.12
N ASN A 456 -51.22 -9.93 2.72
CA ASN A 456 -51.62 -9.38 1.42
C ASN A 456 -51.30 -7.90 1.32
N LEU A 457 -51.64 -7.10 2.34
CA LEU A 457 -51.35 -5.67 2.37
C LEU A 457 -49.85 -5.40 2.30
N ALA A 458 -49.05 -6.11 3.09
CA ALA A 458 -47.59 -5.97 3.08
C ALA A 458 -46.99 -6.35 1.71
N LYS A 459 -47.44 -7.46 1.12
CA LYS A 459 -47.01 -7.90 -0.21
C LYS A 459 -47.33 -6.85 -1.27
N SER A 460 -48.58 -6.39 -1.35
CA SER A 460 -49.00 -5.38 -2.32
C SER A 460 -48.29 -4.03 -2.14
N CYS A 461 -47.96 -3.63 -0.91
CA CYS A 461 -47.13 -2.45 -0.65
C CYS A 461 -45.72 -2.60 -1.22
N ASN A 462 -45.11 -3.78 -1.15
CA ASN A 462 -43.81 -4.04 -1.73
C ASN A 462 -43.88 -4.09 -3.25
N ASP A 463 -44.88 -4.79 -3.79
CA ASP A 463 -45.08 -4.93 -5.22
C ASP A 463 -45.26 -3.55 -5.90
N ILE A 464 -46.04 -2.64 -5.30
CA ILE A 464 -46.26 -1.30 -5.85
C ILE A 464 -45.02 -0.38 -5.73
N ARG A 465 -44.20 -0.56 -4.68
CA ARG A 465 -42.91 0.16 -4.51
C ARG A 465 -41.89 -0.28 -5.55
N GLU A 466 -41.73 -1.57 -5.73
CA GLU A 466 -40.83 -2.11 -6.75
C GLU A 466 -41.26 -1.67 -8.14
N GLN A 467 -42.57 -1.69 -8.42
CA GLN A 467 -43.09 -1.19 -9.70
C GLN A 467 -42.79 0.30 -9.94
N ARG A 468 -42.89 1.15 -8.91
CA ARG A 468 -42.55 2.58 -9.02
C ARG A 468 -41.08 2.81 -9.34
N LYS A 469 -40.17 1.99 -8.79
CA LYS A 469 -38.74 2.06 -9.12
C LYS A 469 -38.45 1.67 -10.58
N MET A 470 -39.29 0.81 -11.14
CA MET A 470 -39.18 0.32 -12.52
C MET A 470 -39.96 1.17 -13.54
N ALA A 471 -40.52 2.31 -13.12
CA ALA A 471 -41.20 3.23 -14.03
C ALA A 471 -40.23 3.74 -15.12
N ILE A 472 -40.71 3.76 -16.37
CA ILE A 472 -39.88 4.14 -17.53
C ILE A 472 -39.75 5.66 -17.57
N PRO A 473 -38.53 6.22 -17.66
CA PRO A 473 -38.33 7.66 -17.80
C PRO A 473 -39.08 8.22 -19.02
N GLY A 474 -39.97 9.20 -18.79
CA GLY A 474 -40.79 9.83 -19.84
C GLY A 474 -42.19 9.24 -20.01
N VAL A 475 -42.53 8.14 -19.34
CA VAL A 475 -43.90 7.61 -19.23
C VAL A 475 -44.48 8.05 -17.89
N ASP A 476 -45.53 8.86 -17.91
CA ASP A 476 -46.17 9.35 -16.69
C ASP A 476 -47.09 8.25 -16.13
N VAL A 477 -46.72 7.69 -14.97
CA VAL A 477 -47.51 6.71 -14.22
C VAL A 477 -47.58 7.20 -12.79
N SER A 478 -48.79 7.40 -12.27
CA SER A 478 -48.95 7.84 -10.88
C SER A 478 -49.15 6.65 -9.94
N PHE A 479 -48.60 6.76 -8.74
CA PHE A 479 -48.67 5.70 -7.74
C PHE A 479 -49.29 6.28 -6.47
N GLY A 480 -50.30 5.61 -5.92
CA GLY A 480 -51.07 6.17 -4.82
C GLY A 480 -51.69 5.12 -3.90
N VAL A 481 -52.33 5.61 -2.85
CA VAL A 481 -53.18 4.84 -1.96
C VAL A 481 -54.59 5.43 -2.03
N ALA A 482 -55.60 4.58 -2.16
CA ALA A 482 -56.98 5.03 -2.34
C ALA A 482 -57.96 4.18 -1.52
N SER A 483 -59.07 4.80 -1.12
CA SER A 483 -60.23 4.06 -0.61
C SER A 483 -61.19 3.77 -1.77
N ILE A 484 -61.08 2.57 -2.35
CA ILE A 484 -61.90 2.12 -3.48
C ILE A 484 -62.74 0.95 -2.99
N ALA A 485 -64.04 0.93 -3.24
CA ALA A 485 -64.92 -0.15 -2.77
C ALA A 485 -65.20 -1.24 -3.84
N VAL A 486 -65.14 -0.89 -5.12
CA VAL A 486 -65.50 -1.75 -6.25
C VAL A 486 -64.56 -1.48 -7.44
N ALA A 487 -64.06 -2.54 -8.08
CA ALA A 487 -63.22 -2.49 -9.29
C ALA A 487 -63.53 -3.68 -10.23
N THR A 488 -62.88 -3.78 -11.39
CA THR A 488 -63.09 -4.86 -12.37
C THR A 488 -61.98 -5.92 -12.31
N ARG A 489 -62.31 -7.22 -12.40
CA ARG A 489 -61.34 -8.31 -12.50
C ARG A 489 -61.69 -9.16 -13.72
N GLY A 490 -60.77 -9.27 -14.70
CA GLY A 490 -61.04 -9.95 -15.98
C GLY A 490 -62.28 -9.41 -16.70
N GLY A 491 -62.51 -8.10 -16.64
CA GLY A 491 -63.67 -7.43 -17.25
C GLY A 491 -64.98 -7.46 -16.45
N LYS A 492 -65.05 -8.08 -15.25
CA LYS A 492 -66.27 -8.15 -14.41
C LYS A 492 -66.16 -7.34 -13.12
N LYS A 493 -67.24 -6.69 -12.65
CA LYS A 493 -67.26 -5.94 -11.37
C LYS A 493 -67.07 -6.85 -10.15
N ALA A 494 -66.23 -6.44 -9.19
CA ALA A 494 -65.91 -7.15 -7.95
C ALA A 494 -65.70 -6.16 -6.78
N ARG A 495 -66.00 -6.60 -5.54
CA ARG A 495 -65.63 -5.85 -4.32
C ARG A 495 -64.11 -5.94 -4.11
N THR A 496 -63.52 -4.85 -3.67
CA THR A 496 -62.09 -4.78 -3.32
C THR A 496 -61.87 -5.20 -1.88
N ASN A 497 -60.72 -5.82 -1.61
CA ASN A 497 -60.24 -6.09 -0.26
C ASN A 497 -59.12 -5.12 0.13
N ILE A 498 -58.82 -5.05 1.43
CA ILE A 498 -57.64 -4.34 1.95
C ILE A 498 -56.40 -5.00 1.33
N GLY A 499 -55.59 -4.20 0.63
CA GLY A 499 -54.37 -4.65 -0.04
C GLY A 499 -54.54 -5.03 -1.52
N ASP A 500 -55.70 -4.85 -2.16
CA ASP A 500 -55.80 -5.00 -3.61
C ASP A 500 -55.04 -3.89 -4.36
N VAL A 501 -54.36 -4.23 -5.46
CA VAL A 501 -53.70 -3.27 -6.35
C VAL A 501 -54.60 -2.99 -7.54
N ILE A 502 -54.93 -1.72 -7.76
CA ILE A 502 -55.86 -1.26 -8.78
C ILE A 502 -55.12 -0.43 -9.83
N LEU A 503 -55.24 -0.81 -11.09
CA LEU A 503 -54.83 0.00 -12.23
C LEU A 503 -56.02 0.83 -12.71
N GLN A 504 -55.88 2.15 -12.67
CA GLN A 504 -56.77 3.09 -13.35
C GLN A 504 -56.16 3.43 -14.71
N LYS A 505 -56.85 3.08 -15.80
CA LYS A 505 -56.44 3.44 -17.16
C LYS A 505 -57.69 3.60 -18.04
N ASP A 506 -57.72 4.64 -18.88
CA ASP A 506 -58.82 4.89 -19.83
C ASP A 506 -60.22 4.83 -19.17
N GLY A 507 -60.36 5.44 -17.98
CA GLY A 507 -61.61 5.46 -17.21
C GLY A 507 -61.99 4.15 -16.50
N VAL A 508 -61.21 3.08 -16.66
CA VAL A 508 -61.48 1.76 -16.07
C VAL A 508 -60.61 1.51 -14.84
N LEU A 509 -61.23 1.01 -13.76
CA LEU A 509 -60.54 0.50 -12.56
C LEU A 509 -60.41 -1.02 -12.66
N SER A 510 -59.21 -1.54 -12.82
CA SER A 510 -58.94 -2.98 -12.94
C SER A 510 -58.09 -3.49 -11.78
N ILE A 511 -58.50 -4.59 -11.16
CA ILE A 511 -57.73 -5.30 -10.14
C ILE A 511 -56.59 -6.03 -10.83
N VAL A 512 -55.37 -5.56 -10.58
CA VAL A 512 -54.13 -6.11 -11.14
C VAL A 512 -53.24 -6.75 -10.06
N THR A 513 -53.81 -7.04 -8.88
CA THR A 513 -53.13 -7.74 -7.79
C THR A 513 -52.48 -9.04 -8.32
N GLY A 514 -51.15 -9.11 -8.26
CA GLY A 514 -50.37 -10.27 -8.73
C GLY A 514 -50.12 -10.37 -10.25
N MET A 515 -50.59 -9.38 -11.03
CA MET A 515 -50.45 -9.33 -12.50
C MET A 515 -49.35 -8.34 -12.96
N LEU A 516 -48.64 -7.69 -12.02
CA LEU A 516 -47.56 -6.73 -12.35
C LEU A 516 -46.42 -7.41 -13.14
N PRO A 517 -45.66 -6.63 -13.95
CA PRO A 517 -44.57 -7.15 -14.75
C PRO A 517 -43.57 -8.01 -13.97
N LYS A 518 -43.42 -9.27 -14.38
CA LYS A 518 -42.45 -10.24 -13.81
C LYS A 518 -41.20 -10.37 -14.68
N GLU A 519 -40.15 -10.89 -14.07
CA GLU A 519 -38.88 -11.21 -14.74
C GLU A 519 -39.12 -12.08 -15.99
N PRO A 520 -38.61 -11.69 -17.17
CA PRO A 520 -38.76 -12.47 -18.39
C PRO A 520 -37.84 -13.69 -18.39
N SER A 521 -38.13 -14.65 -19.28
CA SER A 521 -37.26 -15.80 -19.50
C SER A 521 -35.88 -15.37 -20.02
N ARG A 522 -34.85 -16.17 -19.69
CA ARG A 522 -33.48 -15.95 -20.14
C ARG A 522 -33.45 -15.88 -21.68
N PRO A 523 -32.85 -14.83 -22.28
CA PRO A 523 -32.74 -14.74 -23.73
C PRO A 523 -31.80 -15.82 -24.28
N THR A 524 -32.12 -16.30 -25.47
CA THR A 524 -31.25 -17.19 -26.27
C THR A 524 -30.25 -16.34 -27.03
N LEU A 525 -28.96 -16.64 -26.88
CA LEU A 525 -27.88 -15.92 -27.54
C LEU A 525 -27.35 -16.75 -28.72
N THR A 526 -27.14 -16.10 -29.86
CA THR A 526 -26.55 -16.69 -31.07
C THR A 526 -25.50 -15.74 -31.62
N VAL A 527 -24.30 -16.22 -31.95
CA VAL A 527 -23.20 -15.37 -32.43
C VAL A 527 -23.06 -15.54 -33.94
N LYS A 528 -23.19 -14.44 -34.70
CA LYS A 528 -22.94 -14.44 -36.15
C LYS A 528 -21.84 -13.44 -36.48
N GLY A 529 -20.63 -13.93 -36.77
CA GLY A 529 -19.55 -13.13 -37.36
C GLY A 529 -19.11 -11.89 -36.61
N GLN A 530 -19.42 -11.78 -35.31
CA GLN A 530 -19.16 -10.70 -34.32
C GLN A 530 -20.36 -9.86 -33.89
N THR A 531 -21.54 -10.04 -34.48
CA THR A 531 -22.81 -9.55 -33.95
C THR A 531 -23.43 -10.63 -33.06
N LEU A 532 -23.97 -10.25 -31.90
CA LEU A 532 -24.66 -11.17 -31.00
C LEU A 532 -26.17 -11.00 -31.21
N ALA A 533 -26.81 -12.02 -31.79
CA ALA A 533 -28.25 -12.09 -32.04
C ALA A 533 -28.96 -12.73 -30.84
N VAL A 534 -29.95 -12.01 -30.29
CA VAL A 534 -30.66 -12.33 -29.05
C VAL A 534 -32.12 -12.66 -29.36
N LYS A 535 -32.59 -13.87 -29.04
CA LYS A 535 -33.97 -14.33 -29.29
C LYS A 535 -34.68 -14.71 -27.99
N TRP A 536 -35.97 -14.37 -27.82
CA TRP A 536 -36.74 -14.69 -26.61
C TRP A 536 -38.10 -15.35 -26.89
N SER A 537 -38.69 -15.97 -25.86
CA SER A 537 -40.01 -16.61 -25.91
C SER A 537 -41.06 -15.74 -25.20
N SER A 538 -42.18 -15.42 -25.84
CA SER A 538 -43.26 -14.64 -25.23
C SER A 538 -44.04 -15.48 -24.20
N ASN A 539 -43.89 -15.17 -22.90
CA ASN A 539 -44.45 -15.97 -21.79
C ASN A 539 -45.72 -15.39 -21.12
N ARG A 540 -46.25 -14.23 -21.54
CA ARG A 540 -47.43 -13.62 -20.90
C ARG A 540 -48.75 -14.23 -21.37
N ALA A 541 -49.68 -14.40 -20.43
CA ALA A 541 -51.03 -14.85 -20.74
C ALA A 541 -51.89 -13.71 -21.32
N ALA A 542 -52.88 -14.04 -22.14
CA ALA A 542 -53.70 -13.05 -22.86
C ALA A 542 -54.51 -12.12 -21.93
N ASP A 543 -54.91 -12.60 -20.76
CA ASP A 543 -55.60 -11.83 -19.72
C ASP A 543 -54.67 -10.85 -18.99
N GLU A 544 -53.41 -11.25 -18.74
CA GLU A 544 -52.36 -10.35 -18.24
C GLU A 544 -52.04 -9.25 -19.26
N GLU A 545 -51.95 -9.60 -20.54
CA GLU A 545 -51.67 -8.67 -21.63
C GLU A 545 -52.82 -7.66 -21.85
N THR A 546 -54.06 -8.09 -21.61
CA THR A 546 -55.24 -7.21 -21.67
C THR A 546 -55.29 -6.24 -20.48
N ALA A 547 -54.89 -6.68 -19.29
CA ALA A 547 -54.88 -5.85 -18.09
C ALA A 547 -53.68 -4.87 -18.05
N ILE A 548 -52.49 -5.33 -18.48
CA ILE A 548 -51.24 -4.56 -18.50
C ILE A 548 -50.51 -4.78 -19.84
N PRO A 549 -50.78 -3.94 -20.87
CA PRO A 549 -50.21 -4.11 -22.20
C PRO A 549 -48.70 -3.85 -22.27
N THR A 550 -47.99 -4.71 -23.00
CA THR A 550 -46.56 -4.61 -23.33
C THR A 550 -46.34 -3.55 -24.42
N THR A 551 -45.42 -2.63 -24.15
CA THR A 551 -45.09 -1.50 -25.03
C THR A 551 -43.74 -1.65 -25.73
N GLY A 552 -42.85 -2.52 -25.25
CA GLY A 552 -41.54 -2.76 -25.86
C GLY A 552 -40.63 -3.65 -25.01
N PHE A 553 -39.36 -3.75 -25.39
CA PHE A 553 -38.32 -4.45 -24.65
C PHE A 553 -37.08 -3.56 -24.50
N ALA A 554 -36.43 -3.63 -23.34
CA ALA A 554 -35.10 -3.07 -23.13
C ALA A 554 -34.12 -4.22 -22.96
N LEU A 555 -33.01 -4.15 -23.65
CA LEU A 555 -31.91 -5.09 -23.53
C LEU A 555 -30.69 -4.33 -23.02
N ARG A 556 -29.94 -4.93 -22.11
CA ARG A 556 -28.64 -4.40 -21.70
C ARG A 556 -27.55 -5.45 -21.80
N TYR A 557 -26.37 -5.01 -22.18
CA TYR A 557 -25.21 -5.89 -22.34
C TYR A 557 -23.91 -5.23 -21.89
N ARG A 558 -22.96 -6.02 -21.42
CA ARG A 558 -21.59 -5.58 -21.06
C ARG A 558 -20.59 -6.70 -21.23
N ARG A 559 -19.30 -6.36 -21.38
CA ARG A 559 -18.24 -7.37 -21.32
C ARG A 559 -17.97 -7.76 -19.87
N VAL A 560 -17.57 -9.00 -19.67
CA VAL A 560 -17.30 -9.57 -18.36
C VAL A 560 -15.96 -10.28 -18.37
N LEU A 561 -15.22 -10.09 -17.27
CA LEU A 561 -13.95 -10.76 -17.05
C LEU A 561 -14.18 -12.27 -16.81
N ASN A 562 -13.53 -13.10 -17.61
CA ASN A 562 -13.47 -14.54 -17.44
C ASN A 562 -12.03 -14.97 -17.19
N SER A 563 -11.64 -15.10 -15.92
CA SER A 563 -10.27 -15.47 -15.52
C SER A 563 -9.77 -16.83 -16.03
N LYS A 564 -10.67 -17.72 -16.49
CA LYS A 564 -10.31 -19.01 -17.09
C LYS A 564 -10.01 -18.93 -18.58
N ARG A 565 -10.59 -17.96 -19.29
CA ARG A 565 -10.53 -17.86 -20.76
C ARG A 565 -9.83 -16.59 -21.25
N ASP A 566 -9.92 -15.50 -20.50
CA ASP A 566 -9.30 -14.23 -20.84
C ASP A 566 -7.77 -14.32 -20.71
N GLY A 567 -7.09 -13.81 -21.73
CA GLY A 567 -5.63 -13.78 -21.81
C GLY A 567 -4.97 -12.91 -20.73
N PRO A 568 -3.65 -12.69 -20.83
CA PRO A 568 -2.87 -11.99 -19.81
C PRO A 568 -3.24 -10.51 -19.62
N PHE A 569 -3.95 -9.95 -20.60
CA PHE A 569 -4.56 -8.64 -20.51
C PHE A 569 -6.08 -8.81 -20.40
N PRO A 570 -6.70 -8.40 -19.28
CA PRO A 570 -8.14 -8.41 -19.17
C PRO A 570 -8.73 -7.49 -20.25
N ARG A 571 -9.43 -8.09 -21.22
CA ARG A 571 -10.09 -7.35 -22.33
C ARG A 571 -11.37 -6.64 -21.87
N ALA A 572 -11.84 -6.96 -20.66
CA ALA A 572 -12.91 -6.31 -19.94
C ALA A 572 -12.37 -5.72 -18.62
N GLY A 573 -12.80 -4.52 -18.26
CA GLY A 573 -12.51 -3.95 -16.94
C GLY A 573 -13.41 -4.54 -15.85
N GLU A 574 -12.96 -4.51 -14.58
CA GLU A 574 -13.80 -4.91 -13.43
C GLU A 574 -15.08 -4.06 -13.29
N ASN A 575 -15.07 -2.84 -13.87
CA ASN A 575 -16.12 -1.83 -13.74
C ASN A 575 -16.76 -1.45 -15.08
N GLU A 576 -16.92 -2.39 -16.03
CA GLU A 576 -17.63 -2.08 -17.26
C GLU A 576 -19.11 -1.77 -17.05
N LEU A 577 -19.54 -0.65 -17.66
CA LEU A 577 -20.91 -0.19 -17.64
C LEU A 577 -21.74 -0.94 -18.70
N PHE A 578 -23.01 -1.18 -18.36
CA PHE A 578 -23.97 -1.73 -19.31
C PHE A 578 -24.28 -0.74 -20.44
N ARG A 579 -24.40 -1.27 -21.65
CA ARG A 579 -24.97 -0.58 -22.82
C ARG A 579 -26.40 -1.04 -23.00
N ASP A 580 -27.31 -0.09 -23.19
CA ASP A 580 -28.75 -0.35 -23.30
C ASP A 580 -29.24 -0.18 -24.74
N VAL A 581 -30.11 -1.08 -25.19
CA VAL A 581 -30.80 -1.07 -26.49
C VAL A 581 -32.31 -1.16 -26.22
N ARG A 582 -33.11 -0.32 -26.88
CA ARG A 582 -34.58 -0.34 -26.76
C ARG A 582 -35.20 -0.81 -28.06
N CYS A 583 -36.16 -1.71 -27.96
CA CYS A 583 -36.81 -2.37 -29.08
C CYS A 583 -38.35 -2.28 -28.96
N PRO A 584 -39.08 -2.15 -30.07
CA PRO A 584 -40.54 -2.22 -30.09
C PRO A 584 -41.08 -3.60 -29.68
N ALA A 585 -42.35 -3.65 -29.27
CA ALA A 585 -43.00 -4.87 -28.79
C ALA A 585 -43.17 -5.97 -29.88
N THR A 586 -42.94 -5.63 -31.15
CA THR A 586 -43.09 -6.51 -32.31
C THR A 586 -41.86 -7.36 -32.63
N ASP A 587 -40.69 -7.02 -32.09
CA ASP A 587 -39.45 -7.74 -32.38
C ASP A 587 -39.41 -9.06 -31.59
N ASP A 588 -38.83 -10.11 -32.17
CA ASP A 588 -38.55 -11.39 -31.49
C ASP A 588 -37.06 -11.76 -31.48
N THR A 589 -36.23 -10.99 -32.19
CA THR A 589 -34.79 -11.17 -32.36
C THR A 589 -34.10 -9.80 -32.47
N ILE A 590 -33.00 -9.57 -31.74
CA ILE A 590 -32.22 -8.30 -31.73
C ILE A 590 -30.75 -8.57 -32.05
N GLU A 591 -30.15 -7.74 -32.90
CA GLU A 591 -28.72 -7.78 -33.26
C GLU A 591 -27.93 -6.66 -32.56
N LEU A 592 -26.80 -6.99 -31.91
CA LEU A 592 -25.94 -6.03 -31.18
C LEU A 592 -24.69 -5.63 -31.99
N GLU A 593 -24.54 -4.35 -32.33
CA GLU A 593 -23.43 -3.81 -33.13
C GLU A 593 -22.15 -3.49 -32.30
N ASP A 594 -20.97 -3.48 -32.96
CA ASP A 594 -19.65 -3.07 -32.44
C ASP A 594 -19.15 -3.82 -31.17
N LEU A 595 -19.12 -5.15 -31.22
CA LEU A 595 -18.58 -5.99 -30.14
C LEU A 595 -17.07 -6.25 -30.28
N SER A 596 -16.35 -6.16 -29.17
CA SER A 596 -14.96 -6.62 -29.07
C SER A 596 -14.84 -8.14 -29.25
N ASP A 597 -13.72 -8.57 -29.84
CA ASP A 597 -13.43 -9.96 -30.13
C ASP A 597 -12.93 -10.73 -28.90
N ASP A 598 -13.24 -12.03 -28.84
CA ASP A 598 -12.84 -12.93 -27.76
C ASP A 598 -13.21 -12.44 -26.36
N CYS A 599 -14.45 -11.94 -26.19
CA CYS A 599 -14.94 -11.40 -24.92
C CYS A 599 -16.25 -12.09 -24.52
N ASP A 600 -16.42 -12.37 -23.23
CA ASP A 600 -17.69 -12.83 -22.68
C ASP A 600 -18.62 -11.62 -22.51
N TYR A 601 -19.85 -11.72 -23.02
CA TYR A 601 -20.88 -10.71 -22.85
C TYR A 601 -21.99 -11.23 -21.96
N GLU A 602 -22.28 -10.52 -20.88
CA GLU A 602 -23.51 -10.67 -20.12
C GLU A 602 -24.61 -9.87 -20.82
N VAL A 603 -25.72 -10.54 -21.14
CA VAL A 603 -26.92 -9.95 -21.74
C VAL A 603 -28.13 -10.20 -20.85
N GLU A 604 -28.90 -9.15 -20.62
CA GLU A 604 -30.13 -9.18 -19.82
C GLU A 604 -31.26 -8.43 -20.55
N LEU A 605 -32.50 -8.84 -20.33
CA LEU A 605 -33.69 -8.27 -20.96
C LEU A 605 -34.71 -7.80 -19.92
N SER A 606 -35.42 -6.73 -20.19
CA SER A 606 -36.52 -6.21 -19.40
C SER A 606 -37.72 -5.89 -20.31
N VAL A 607 -38.91 -6.36 -19.94
CA VAL A 607 -40.16 -6.10 -20.67
C VAL A 607 -40.71 -4.75 -20.25
N GLN A 608 -41.03 -3.89 -21.21
CA GLN A 608 -41.62 -2.58 -20.97
C GLN A 608 -43.15 -2.66 -21.10
N THR A 609 -43.88 -2.08 -20.16
CA THR A 609 -45.35 -2.01 -20.18
C THR A 609 -45.86 -0.60 -19.90
N CYS A 610 -47.17 -0.38 -20.02
CA CYS A 610 -47.76 0.93 -19.70
C CYS A 610 -47.69 1.35 -18.22
N VAL A 611 -47.28 0.46 -17.31
CA VAL A 611 -47.11 0.76 -15.87
C VAL A 611 -45.65 0.66 -15.41
N GLY A 612 -44.71 0.53 -16.35
CA GLY A 612 -43.27 0.41 -16.08
C GLY A 612 -42.65 -0.86 -16.66
N SER A 613 -41.37 -1.05 -16.37
CA SER A 613 -40.57 -2.18 -16.82
C SER A 613 -40.65 -3.37 -15.86
N SER A 614 -40.31 -4.55 -16.34
CA SER A 614 -40.05 -5.72 -15.49
C SER A 614 -38.65 -5.67 -14.88
N PRO A 615 -38.37 -6.49 -13.85
CA PRO A 615 -37.00 -6.86 -13.52
C PRO A 615 -36.24 -7.40 -14.75
N TRP A 616 -34.91 -7.29 -14.71
CA TRP A 616 -34.03 -7.85 -15.73
C TRP A 616 -34.03 -9.39 -15.65
N SER A 617 -34.01 -10.05 -16.81
CA SER A 617 -33.92 -11.51 -16.94
C SER A 617 -32.65 -12.09 -16.30
N PRO A 618 -32.58 -13.41 -16.08
CA PRO A 618 -31.33 -14.06 -15.71
C PRO A 618 -30.27 -13.80 -16.78
N LYS A 619 -29.04 -13.57 -16.33
CA LYS A 619 -27.90 -13.27 -17.20
C LYS A 619 -27.63 -14.41 -18.17
N ALA A 620 -27.63 -14.07 -19.46
CA ALA A 620 -27.10 -14.94 -20.48
C ALA A 620 -25.66 -14.52 -20.78
N VAL A 621 -24.72 -15.47 -20.73
CA VAL A 621 -23.30 -15.23 -21.05
C VAL A 621 -22.95 -15.98 -22.32
N GLU A 622 -22.45 -15.26 -23.32
CA GLU A 622 -21.93 -15.83 -24.57
C GLU A 622 -20.62 -15.14 -24.96
N ARG A 623 -19.71 -15.86 -25.61
CA ARG A 623 -18.39 -15.33 -25.99
C ARG A 623 -18.32 -15.01 -27.47
N THR A 624 -17.85 -13.82 -27.82
CA THR A 624 -17.60 -13.44 -29.22
C THR A 624 -16.41 -14.22 -29.79
N GLU A 625 -16.42 -14.48 -31.10
CA GLU A 625 -15.30 -15.14 -31.78
C GLU A 625 -14.03 -14.26 -31.77
N ARG A 626 -12.86 -14.91 -31.73
CA ARG A 626 -11.53 -14.26 -31.68
C ARG A 626 -11.02 -13.87 -33.07
N ARG A 627 -10.49 -12.65 -33.23
CA ARG A 627 -9.84 -12.20 -34.48
C ARG A 627 -8.40 -12.75 -34.61
N MET A 628 -7.87 -12.84 -35.83
CA MET A 628 -6.52 -13.39 -36.11
C MET A 628 -5.39 -12.43 -35.69
N THR A 629 -4.35 -12.97 -35.03
CA THR A 629 -3.12 -12.24 -34.65
C THR A 629 -2.07 -12.22 -35.78
N GLU A 630 -1.09 -11.32 -35.74
CA GLU A 630 -0.01 -11.32 -36.75
C GLU A 630 0.83 -12.60 -36.72
N ALA A 631 1.06 -13.19 -35.53
CA ALA A 631 1.65 -14.51 -35.41
C ALA A 631 0.82 -15.56 -36.16
N ARG A 632 -0.52 -15.57 -35.98
CA ARG A 632 -1.44 -16.47 -36.71
C ARG A 632 -1.42 -16.23 -38.21
N ASN A 633 -1.39 -14.98 -38.65
CA ASN A 633 -1.26 -14.61 -40.06
C ASN A 633 0.08 -15.11 -40.64
N MET A 634 1.19 -15.04 -39.89
CA MET A 634 2.49 -15.59 -40.29
C MET A 634 2.47 -17.13 -40.36
N PHE A 635 1.77 -17.81 -39.45
CA PHE A 635 1.58 -19.27 -39.54
C PHE A 635 0.79 -19.64 -40.80
N GLU A 636 -0.34 -18.99 -41.06
CA GLU A 636 -1.14 -19.23 -42.26
C GLU A 636 -0.34 -18.92 -43.53
N PHE A 637 0.38 -17.79 -43.56
CA PHE A 637 1.28 -17.45 -44.65
C PHE A 637 2.33 -18.55 -44.87
N PHE A 638 2.97 -19.03 -43.80
CA PHE A 638 3.94 -20.12 -43.89
C PHE A 638 3.31 -21.39 -44.45
N PHE A 639 2.17 -21.85 -43.93
CA PHE A 639 1.54 -23.08 -44.40
C PHE A 639 1.03 -22.97 -45.83
N ASN A 640 0.50 -21.81 -46.23
CA ASN A 640 0.05 -21.53 -47.59
C ASN A 640 1.21 -21.44 -48.59
N ASN A 641 2.41 -21.06 -48.12
CA ASN A 641 3.60 -20.87 -48.97
C ASN A 641 4.72 -21.87 -48.65
N LYS A 642 4.42 -22.96 -47.93
CA LYS A 642 5.43 -23.83 -47.30
C LYS A 642 6.47 -24.34 -48.29
N ALA A 643 6.03 -24.85 -49.44
CA ALA A 643 6.93 -25.39 -50.46
C ALA A 643 7.97 -24.35 -50.97
N LYS A 644 7.59 -23.07 -51.04
CA LYS A 644 8.47 -21.97 -51.44
C LYS A 644 9.40 -21.54 -50.30
N LEU A 645 8.85 -21.40 -49.09
CA LEU A 645 9.58 -20.87 -47.93
C LEU A 645 10.54 -21.88 -47.29
N THR A 646 10.33 -23.18 -47.49
CA THR A 646 11.22 -24.25 -47.00
C THR A 646 12.23 -24.74 -48.04
N ALA A 647 12.31 -24.09 -49.21
CA ALA A 647 13.24 -24.46 -50.27
C ALA A 647 14.71 -24.27 -49.85
N THR A 648 15.63 -25.01 -50.48
CA THR A 648 17.07 -25.00 -50.14
C THR A 648 17.64 -23.58 -50.29
N PRO A 649 18.53 -23.11 -49.37
CA PRO A 649 19.11 -21.76 -49.42
C PRO A 649 19.64 -21.42 -50.81
N THR A 650 19.24 -20.26 -51.35
CA THR A 650 19.84 -19.72 -52.58
C THR A 650 21.26 -19.19 -52.28
N SER A 651 22.08 -19.02 -53.32
CA SER A 651 23.47 -18.51 -53.22
C SER A 651 23.58 -17.06 -52.70
N ASP A 652 22.45 -16.44 -52.33
CA ASP A 652 22.29 -15.06 -51.88
C ASP A 652 22.38 -14.90 -50.35
N GLY A 653 22.59 -15.99 -49.60
CA GLY A 653 22.77 -15.94 -48.15
C GLY A 653 21.47 -15.92 -47.34
N SER A 654 20.33 -16.23 -47.96
CA SER A 654 19.03 -16.38 -47.28
C SER A 654 18.90 -17.73 -46.53
N LYS A 655 18.21 -17.71 -45.37
CA LYS A 655 17.84 -18.91 -44.58
C LYS A 655 16.33 -19.13 -44.72
N PRO A 656 15.86 -20.32 -45.13
CA PRO A 656 14.44 -20.63 -45.25
C PRO A 656 13.74 -20.64 -43.89
N TRP A 657 12.42 -20.46 -43.92
CA TRP A 657 11.55 -20.63 -42.76
C TRP A 657 11.50 -22.12 -42.38
N ASP A 658 11.35 -22.45 -41.10
CA ASP A 658 11.27 -23.84 -40.63
C ASP A 658 10.19 -24.00 -39.57
N PHE A 659 9.53 -25.16 -39.54
CA PHE A 659 8.48 -25.47 -38.57
C PHE A 659 8.78 -26.76 -37.81
N ASP A 660 9.08 -26.62 -36.53
CA ASP A 660 9.26 -27.72 -35.59
C ASP A 660 7.89 -28.25 -35.17
N LYS A 661 7.55 -29.45 -35.66
CA LYS A 661 6.27 -30.09 -35.37
C LYS A 661 6.17 -30.56 -33.91
N ASP A 662 7.28 -31.01 -33.34
CA ASP A 662 7.31 -31.59 -32.00
C ASP A 662 7.16 -30.49 -30.94
N LYS A 663 7.84 -29.37 -31.15
CA LYS A 663 7.79 -28.20 -30.26
C LYS A 663 6.75 -27.15 -30.64
N LYS A 664 5.96 -27.39 -31.69
CA LYS A 664 5.01 -26.43 -32.27
C LYS A 664 5.64 -25.02 -32.39
N THR A 665 6.69 -24.91 -33.19
CA THR A 665 7.47 -23.67 -33.27
C THR A 665 7.80 -23.32 -34.71
N LEU A 666 7.51 -22.08 -35.13
CA LEU A 666 7.87 -21.52 -36.43
C LEU A 666 9.11 -20.62 -36.29
N PHE A 667 10.16 -20.96 -37.03
CA PHE A 667 11.36 -20.17 -37.16
C PHE A 667 11.26 -19.29 -38.41
N LEU A 668 11.44 -17.98 -38.20
CA LEU A 668 11.37 -17.01 -39.28
C LEU A 668 12.58 -17.11 -40.22
N GLY A 669 12.36 -16.85 -41.51
CA GLY A 669 13.43 -16.77 -42.50
C GLY A 669 14.30 -15.53 -42.30
N HIS A 670 15.56 -15.62 -42.72
CA HIS A 670 16.53 -14.51 -42.63
C HIS A 670 17.12 -14.21 -43.99
N THR A 671 17.23 -12.94 -44.37
CA THR A 671 17.97 -12.50 -45.56
C THR A 671 19.17 -11.68 -45.12
N GLU A 672 20.36 -11.98 -45.63
CA GLU A 672 21.55 -11.24 -45.24
C GLU A 672 21.61 -9.87 -45.92
N TYR A 673 21.68 -8.81 -45.11
CA TYR A 673 21.77 -7.43 -45.60
C TYR A 673 23.22 -6.96 -45.71
N LEU A 674 24.03 -7.24 -44.69
CA LEU A 674 25.41 -6.79 -44.61
C LEU A 674 26.28 -7.76 -43.81
N LYS A 675 27.50 -8.00 -44.30
CA LYS A 675 28.60 -8.65 -43.56
C LYS A 675 29.80 -7.72 -43.47
N ARG A 676 30.40 -7.64 -42.29
CA ARG A 676 31.69 -6.98 -42.08
C ARG A 676 32.69 -7.97 -41.50
N LYS A 677 33.88 -7.97 -42.08
CA LYS A 677 35.01 -8.78 -41.64
C LYS A 677 35.98 -7.90 -40.86
N THR A 678 36.68 -8.47 -39.90
CA THR A 678 37.74 -7.76 -39.17
C THR A 678 39.06 -7.79 -39.94
N ASN A 679 39.82 -6.70 -39.82
CA ASN A 679 41.18 -6.57 -40.37
C ASN A 679 42.27 -6.72 -39.29
N VAL A 680 41.89 -7.08 -38.05
CA VAL A 680 42.82 -7.21 -36.92
C VAL A 680 43.71 -8.45 -37.08
N LYS A 681 45.01 -8.28 -36.82
CA LYS A 681 46.03 -9.32 -36.93
C LYS A 681 45.71 -10.48 -35.98
N GLY A 682 45.61 -11.71 -36.52
CA GLY A 682 45.20 -12.92 -35.78
C GLY A 682 43.79 -13.42 -36.11
N PHE A 683 42.92 -12.55 -36.65
CA PHE A 683 41.54 -12.89 -37.03
C PHE A 683 41.16 -12.35 -38.41
N GLN A 684 42.16 -12.13 -39.28
CA GLN A 684 41.95 -11.55 -40.61
C GLN A 684 40.93 -12.38 -41.39
N ASP A 685 40.02 -11.67 -42.07
CA ASP A 685 38.94 -12.24 -42.87
C ASP A 685 37.81 -12.96 -42.10
N GLU A 686 37.87 -13.01 -40.77
CA GLU A 686 36.77 -13.52 -39.96
C GLU A 686 35.59 -12.53 -39.91
N VAL A 687 34.36 -13.07 -39.95
CA VAL A 687 33.14 -12.26 -39.93
C VAL A 687 32.89 -11.77 -38.51
N ALA A 688 32.92 -10.45 -38.33
CA ALA A 688 32.81 -9.81 -37.03
C ALA A 688 31.38 -9.32 -36.75
N VAL A 689 30.74 -8.73 -37.77
CA VAL A 689 29.37 -8.22 -37.70
C VAL A 689 28.54 -8.76 -38.86
N ARG A 690 27.34 -9.24 -38.54
CA ARG A 690 26.36 -9.71 -39.51
C ARG A 690 25.01 -9.04 -39.27
N ILE A 691 24.48 -8.36 -40.28
CA ILE A 691 23.14 -7.74 -40.25
C ILE A 691 22.20 -8.55 -41.13
N VAL A 692 21.07 -8.97 -40.56
CA VAL A 692 20.05 -9.79 -41.23
C VAL A 692 18.67 -9.16 -41.14
N ASP A 693 17.92 -9.27 -42.23
CA ASP A 693 16.53 -8.90 -42.34
C ASP A 693 15.64 -10.10 -42.03
N VAL A 694 14.65 -9.87 -41.16
CA VAL A 694 13.76 -10.92 -40.69
C VAL A 694 12.51 -10.98 -41.57
N ALA A 695 12.20 -12.17 -42.06
CA ALA A 695 10.96 -12.50 -42.78
C ALA A 695 10.68 -11.56 -43.96
N THR A 696 11.66 -11.32 -44.85
CA THR A 696 11.55 -10.36 -45.98
C THR A 696 10.38 -10.66 -46.93
N GLU A 697 9.97 -11.93 -47.02
CA GLU A 697 8.90 -12.38 -47.92
C GLU A 697 7.50 -12.12 -47.37
N TYR A 698 7.36 -11.92 -46.06
CA TYR A 698 6.07 -11.64 -45.42
C TYR A 698 5.77 -10.14 -45.47
N LYS A 699 4.66 -9.74 -46.11
CA LYS A 699 4.28 -8.33 -46.33
C LYS A 699 5.41 -7.49 -46.95
N PRO A 700 5.93 -7.82 -48.15
CA PRO A 700 7.09 -7.16 -48.76
C PRO A 700 6.90 -5.66 -49.03
N GLU A 701 5.66 -5.17 -49.04
CA GLU A 701 5.30 -3.76 -49.16
C GLU A 701 5.84 -2.88 -48.01
N ILE A 702 6.13 -3.46 -46.84
CA ILE A 702 6.76 -2.76 -45.71
C ILE A 702 8.27 -2.77 -45.92
N GLN A 703 8.91 -1.63 -46.14
CA GLN A 703 10.36 -1.57 -46.41
C GLN A 703 11.19 -1.32 -45.15
N PHE A 704 12.46 -1.76 -45.16
CA PHE A 704 13.43 -1.44 -44.11
C PHE A 704 14.03 -0.04 -44.33
N PRO A 705 14.17 0.79 -43.29
CA PRO A 705 14.89 2.06 -43.38
C PRO A 705 16.40 1.82 -43.52
N ALA A 706 17.12 2.85 -44.00
CA ALA A 706 18.58 2.85 -44.06
C ALA A 706 19.21 2.94 -42.65
N LEU A 707 20.43 2.39 -42.47
CA LEU A 707 21.10 2.28 -41.16
C LEU A 707 21.47 3.62 -40.50
N ASP A 708 21.43 4.72 -41.25
CA ASP A 708 21.74 6.09 -40.82
C ASP A 708 20.47 6.87 -40.37
N LYS A 709 19.27 6.30 -40.52
CA LYS A 709 18.00 6.93 -40.13
C LYS A 709 17.71 6.76 -38.63
N ILE A 710 18.31 7.63 -37.82
CA ILE A 710 18.25 7.62 -36.35
C ILE A 710 16.82 7.63 -35.78
N ASN A 711 15.88 8.34 -36.41
CA ASN A 711 14.51 8.48 -35.88
C ASN A 711 13.56 7.36 -36.31
N GLU A 712 13.98 6.51 -37.25
CA GLU A 712 13.15 5.44 -37.83
C GLU A 712 13.55 4.04 -37.32
N THR A 713 14.65 3.95 -36.56
CA THR A 713 15.22 2.69 -36.06
C THR A 713 15.42 2.76 -34.55
N ILE A 714 15.07 1.69 -33.83
CA ILE A 714 15.41 1.50 -32.42
C ILE A 714 16.47 0.40 -32.35
N VAL A 715 17.66 0.72 -31.85
CA VAL A 715 18.79 -0.22 -31.71
C VAL A 715 18.95 -0.63 -30.25
N ALA A 716 18.70 -1.91 -29.97
CA ALA A 716 18.81 -2.50 -28.63
C ALA A 716 19.91 -3.58 -28.59
N VAL A 717 20.95 -3.34 -27.79
CA VAL A 717 22.10 -4.24 -27.63
C VAL A 717 21.90 -5.12 -26.41
N PHE A 718 21.84 -6.44 -26.59
CA PHE A 718 21.72 -7.40 -25.51
C PHE A 718 23.11 -7.96 -25.13
N THR A 719 23.55 -7.71 -23.90
CA THR A 719 24.83 -8.18 -23.33
C THR A 719 24.61 -8.92 -22.01
N GLY A 720 25.56 -9.75 -21.58
CA GLY A 720 25.44 -10.53 -20.33
C GLY A 720 26.23 -11.84 -20.36
N PRO A 721 26.40 -12.50 -19.21
CA PRO A 721 27.18 -13.73 -19.11
C PRO A 721 26.58 -14.88 -19.95
N SER A 722 27.40 -15.85 -20.29
CA SER A 722 26.96 -17.10 -20.92
C SER A 722 25.96 -17.84 -20.00
N GLY A 723 24.87 -18.35 -20.58
CA GLY A 723 23.81 -19.03 -19.82
C GLY A 723 22.83 -18.11 -19.05
N ALA A 724 22.90 -16.78 -19.23
CA ALA A 724 21.94 -15.82 -18.66
C ALA A 724 20.54 -15.84 -19.32
N GLY A 725 20.37 -16.57 -20.43
CA GLY A 725 19.09 -16.68 -21.14
C GLY A 725 18.83 -15.57 -22.18
N LYS A 726 19.88 -14.95 -22.73
CA LYS A 726 19.80 -13.87 -23.74
C LYS A 726 18.99 -14.25 -24.98
N SER A 727 19.41 -15.29 -25.71
CA SER A 727 18.76 -15.72 -26.95
C SER A 727 17.31 -16.17 -26.71
N THR A 728 17.05 -16.87 -25.58
CA THR A 728 15.71 -17.22 -25.12
C THR A 728 14.84 -15.98 -24.89
N GLN A 729 15.39 -14.94 -24.28
CA GLN A 729 14.67 -13.70 -24.01
C GLN A 729 14.43 -12.88 -25.29
N ILE A 730 15.37 -12.85 -26.24
CA ILE A 730 15.16 -12.23 -27.56
C ILE A 730 13.99 -12.93 -28.28
N ASN A 731 13.99 -14.25 -28.31
CA ASN A 731 12.91 -15.04 -28.89
C ASN A 731 11.55 -14.81 -28.22
N ALA A 732 11.52 -14.77 -26.89
CA ALA A 732 10.31 -14.48 -26.12
C ALA A 732 9.78 -13.07 -26.44
N PHE A 733 10.67 -12.07 -26.51
CA PHE A 733 10.30 -10.70 -26.84
C PHE A 733 9.75 -10.59 -28.26
N VAL A 734 10.38 -11.21 -29.26
CA VAL A 734 9.88 -11.20 -30.64
C VAL A 734 8.55 -11.93 -30.78
N SER A 735 8.38 -13.08 -30.13
CA SER A 735 7.10 -13.79 -30.12
C SER A 735 5.97 -12.93 -29.53
N TYR A 736 6.28 -12.15 -28.50
CA TYR A 736 5.35 -11.17 -27.91
C TYR A 736 5.01 -10.04 -28.91
N LEU A 737 6.01 -9.46 -29.56
CA LEU A 737 5.83 -8.35 -30.51
C LEU A 737 4.95 -8.71 -31.72
N LEU A 738 4.94 -9.98 -32.11
CA LEU A 738 4.10 -10.50 -33.19
C LEU A 738 2.68 -10.87 -32.72
N GLY A 739 2.33 -10.59 -31.46
CA GLY A 739 1.00 -10.87 -30.91
C GLY A 739 0.78 -12.35 -30.59
N GLY A 740 1.84 -13.07 -30.22
CA GLY A 740 1.74 -14.46 -29.76
C GLY A 740 1.02 -14.56 -28.42
N GLU A 741 0.02 -15.43 -28.31
CA GLU A 741 -0.81 -15.68 -27.12
C GLU A 741 -0.65 -17.11 -26.61
N VAL A 742 -0.95 -17.38 -25.33
CA VAL A 742 -0.78 -18.71 -24.69
C VAL A 742 -1.32 -19.84 -25.57
N ASP A 743 -2.51 -19.63 -26.12
CA ASP A 743 -3.33 -20.63 -26.80
C ASP A 743 -3.06 -20.71 -28.32
N ASP A 744 -2.09 -19.95 -28.83
CA ASP A 744 -1.73 -20.00 -30.25
C ASP A 744 -1.15 -21.39 -30.63
N PRO A 745 -1.39 -21.86 -31.86
CA PRO A 745 -1.05 -23.23 -32.27
C PRO A 745 0.46 -23.51 -32.28
N ALA A 746 1.29 -22.46 -32.29
CA ALA A 746 2.73 -22.56 -32.24
C ALA A 746 3.37 -21.23 -31.77
N ARG A 747 4.64 -21.25 -31.38
CA ARG A 747 5.45 -20.07 -31.05
C ARG A 747 6.23 -19.59 -32.27
N VAL A 748 6.46 -18.27 -32.39
CA VAL A 748 7.28 -17.69 -33.45
C VAL A 748 8.65 -17.31 -32.87
N LEU A 749 9.72 -17.92 -33.37
CA LEU A 749 11.08 -17.65 -32.92
C LEU A 749 11.95 -17.09 -34.05
N LEU A 750 12.88 -16.23 -33.63
CA LEU A 750 13.84 -15.58 -34.49
C LEU A 750 15.16 -16.38 -34.55
N ILE A 751 15.68 -16.75 -33.38
CA ILE A 751 16.95 -17.44 -33.22
C ILE A 751 16.71 -18.94 -33.11
N ASP A 752 17.39 -19.71 -33.95
CA ASP A 752 17.30 -21.18 -34.02
C ASP A 752 18.54 -21.85 -33.43
N ASP A 753 18.44 -22.23 -32.15
CA ASP A 753 19.55 -22.81 -31.38
C ASP A 753 19.63 -24.35 -31.46
N ARG A 754 18.72 -25.01 -32.18
CA ARG A 754 18.59 -26.49 -32.19
C ARG A 754 19.81 -27.23 -32.74
N LYS A 755 20.61 -26.57 -33.59
CA LYS A 755 21.78 -27.19 -34.27
C LYS A 755 23.10 -27.03 -33.51
N PHE A 756 23.12 -26.33 -32.37
CA PHE A 756 24.31 -26.15 -31.55
C PHE A 756 24.27 -27.07 -30.32
N LYS A 757 25.28 -27.94 -30.15
CA LYS A 757 25.41 -28.74 -28.91
C LYS A 757 25.48 -27.78 -27.71
N GLN A 758 24.89 -28.13 -26.56
CA GLN A 758 24.91 -27.32 -25.33
C GLN A 758 26.32 -26.92 -24.85
N SER A 759 27.37 -27.59 -25.33
CA SER A 759 28.80 -27.26 -25.11
C SER A 759 29.46 -26.43 -26.23
N ALA A 760 28.72 -26.12 -27.30
CA ALA A 760 29.16 -25.40 -28.49
C ALA A 760 28.20 -24.28 -28.90
N SER A 761 27.35 -23.79 -28.00
CA SER A 761 26.62 -22.53 -28.22
C SER A 761 27.61 -21.37 -28.11
N VAL A 762 28.24 -21.06 -29.23
CA VAL A 762 29.16 -19.94 -29.35
C VAL A 762 28.61 -19.02 -30.42
N THR A 763 27.82 -18.02 -30.03
CA THR A 763 27.75 -16.77 -30.79
C THR A 763 29.18 -16.25 -30.89
N GLN A 764 29.85 -16.58 -32.00
CA GLN A 764 31.24 -16.19 -32.27
C GLN A 764 31.32 -14.78 -32.87
N LEU A 765 30.19 -14.19 -33.28
CA LEU A 765 30.12 -12.91 -33.99
C LEU A 765 28.91 -12.09 -33.53
N VAL A 766 28.94 -10.77 -33.74
CA VAL A 766 27.82 -9.86 -33.42
C VAL A 766 26.75 -9.96 -34.51
N THR A 767 25.53 -10.37 -34.14
CA THR A 767 24.42 -10.51 -35.10
C THR A 767 23.35 -9.46 -34.84
N CYS A 768 23.01 -8.67 -35.85
CA CYS A 768 21.98 -7.63 -35.79
C CYS A 768 20.75 -8.09 -36.59
N PHE A 769 19.63 -8.31 -35.92
CA PHE A 769 18.36 -8.68 -36.54
C PHE A 769 17.50 -7.44 -36.74
N ARG A 770 17.20 -7.10 -38.00
CA ARG A 770 16.29 -6.02 -38.35
C ARG A 770 14.88 -6.58 -38.50
N ILE A 771 13.96 -6.09 -37.67
CA ILE A 771 12.57 -6.51 -37.62
C ILE A 771 11.69 -5.34 -38.05
N ARG A 772 10.92 -5.54 -39.14
CA ARG A 772 9.98 -4.53 -39.64
C ARG A 772 8.81 -4.34 -38.69
N PRO A 773 8.16 -3.17 -38.72
CA PRO A 773 6.94 -2.91 -37.95
C PRO A 773 5.76 -3.69 -38.56
N PHE A 774 5.67 -4.99 -38.29
CA PHE A 774 4.53 -5.83 -38.72
C PHE A 774 3.22 -5.45 -38.01
N ALA A 775 3.32 -4.75 -36.87
CA ALA A 775 2.22 -4.22 -36.08
C ALA A 775 2.54 -2.79 -35.58
N PRO A 776 1.55 -1.98 -35.16
CA PRO A 776 1.74 -0.59 -34.70
C PRO A 776 2.56 -0.42 -33.41
N VAL A 777 3.05 -1.54 -32.85
CA VAL A 777 3.61 -1.71 -31.50
C VAL A 777 4.83 -0.81 -31.23
N PHE A 778 5.56 -0.40 -32.28
CA PHE A 778 6.70 0.54 -32.18
C PHE A 778 6.50 1.85 -32.95
N GLU A 779 5.28 2.39 -33.03
CA GLU A 779 5.00 3.64 -33.74
C GLU A 779 5.48 3.63 -35.21
N ASN A 780 5.40 2.46 -35.86
CA ASN A 780 5.92 2.22 -37.22
C ASN A 780 7.45 2.34 -37.38
N LYS A 781 8.24 2.24 -36.30
CA LYS A 781 9.71 2.18 -36.35
C LYS A 781 10.23 0.74 -36.51
N THR A 782 11.40 0.60 -37.13
CA THR A 782 12.11 -0.70 -37.25
C THR A 782 12.87 -1.00 -35.96
N LEU A 783 12.76 -2.23 -35.45
CA LEU A 783 13.52 -2.68 -34.29
C LEU A 783 14.77 -3.44 -34.76
N MET A 784 15.94 -3.01 -34.33
CA MET A 784 17.21 -3.71 -34.53
C MET A 784 17.68 -4.32 -33.22
N ILE A 785 17.62 -5.65 -33.12
CA ILE A 785 18.10 -6.40 -31.96
C ILE A 785 19.54 -6.84 -32.24
N VAL A 786 20.47 -6.42 -31.40
CA VAL A 786 21.89 -6.80 -31.49
C VAL A 786 22.19 -7.87 -30.46
N ASP A 787 22.38 -9.11 -30.94
CA ASP A 787 22.80 -10.23 -30.13
C ASP A 787 24.34 -10.28 -30.07
N THR A 788 24.88 -10.17 -28.87
CA THR A 788 26.33 -10.13 -28.62
C THR A 788 26.83 -11.46 -28.05
N PRO A 789 28.07 -11.88 -28.37
CA PRO A 789 28.71 -13.04 -27.75
C PRO A 789 28.63 -13.03 -26.21
N GLY A 790 28.35 -14.18 -25.60
CA GLY A 790 28.37 -14.31 -24.14
C GLY A 790 29.78 -14.15 -23.55
N TYR A 791 29.92 -13.24 -22.59
CA TYR A 791 31.17 -13.00 -21.86
C TYR A 791 31.38 -13.99 -20.71
N GLY A 792 32.65 -14.31 -20.41
CA GLY A 792 33.04 -15.14 -19.26
C GLY A 792 33.20 -16.64 -19.54
N ASP A 793 33.49 -17.03 -20.78
CA ASP A 793 33.93 -18.39 -21.09
C ASP A 793 35.42 -18.56 -20.73
N SER A 794 35.80 -19.70 -20.15
CA SER A 794 37.15 -19.97 -19.63
C SER A 794 38.22 -20.18 -20.72
N ARG A 795 38.09 -19.49 -21.86
CA ARG A 795 38.82 -19.76 -23.11
C ARG A 795 39.92 -18.75 -23.48
N GLY A 796 40.25 -17.81 -22.59
CA GLY A 796 41.53 -17.07 -22.64
C GLY A 796 41.53 -15.72 -23.36
N VAL A 797 42.70 -15.04 -23.30
CA VAL A 797 42.98 -13.64 -23.71
C VAL A 797 42.73 -13.37 -25.20
N GLU A 798 42.87 -14.38 -26.07
CA GLU A 798 42.68 -14.23 -27.53
C GLU A 798 41.24 -13.91 -27.91
N ARG A 799 40.26 -14.37 -27.11
CA ARG A 799 38.85 -14.18 -27.44
C ARG A 799 38.33 -12.79 -27.09
N ASP A 800 38.89 -12.16 -26.06
CA ASP A 800 38.54 -10.78 -25.69
C ASP A 800 39.04 -9.77 -26.74
N ALA A 801 40.17 -10.06 -27.38
CA ALA A 801 40.69 -9.28 -28.51
C ALA A 801 39.75 -9.35 -29.73
N PHE A 802 39.25 -10.54 -30.08
CA PHE A 802 38.30 -10.69 -31.19
C PHE A 802 37.01 -9.91 -30.97
N VAL A 803 36.42 -10.01 -29.77
CA VAL A 803 35.12 -9.37 -29.51
C VAL A 803 35.25 -7.85 -29.41
N THR A 804 36.37 -7.33 -28.89
CA THR A 804 36.68 -5.89 -28.94
C THR A 804 36.78 -5.40 -30.39
N ALA A 805 37.41 -6.18 -31.27
CA ALA A 805 37.45 -5.89 -32.71
C ALA A 805 36.05 -5.94 -33.36
N ALA A 806 35.24 -6.93 -33.00
CA ALA A 806 33.87 -7.07 -33.52
C ALA A 806 32.94 -5.92 -33.07
N MET A 807 33.09 -5.45 -31.83
CA MET A 807 32.35 -4.29 -31.33
C MET A 807 32.84 -2.99 -31.97
N SER A 808 34.13 -2.86 -32.26
CA SER A 808 34.66 -1.72 -33.03
C SER A 808 34.04 -1.64 -34.43
N GLU A 809 33.98 -2.78 -35.13
CA GLU A 809 33.33 -2.87 -36.44
C GLU A 809 31.82 -2.60 -36.36
N PHE A 810 31.15 -3.03 -35.28
CA PHE A 810 29.74 -2.75 -35.04
C PHE A 810 29.48 -1.24 -34.88
N PHE A 811 30.28 -0.55 -34.05
CA PHE A 811 30.15 0.90 -33.87
C PHE A 811 30.46 1.70 -35.14
N GLY A 812 31.35 1.20 -36.00
CA GLY A 812 31.59 1.78 -37.33
C GLY A 812 30.47 1.53 -38.35
N THR A 813 29.62 0.53 -38.12
CA THR A 813 28.56 0.11 -39.05
C THR A 813 27.20 0.71 -38.72
N VAL A 814 26.87 0.86 -37.43
CA VAL A 814 25.59 1.40 -36.96
C VAL A 814 25.80 2.81 -36.42
N SER A 815 24.91 3.75 -36.75
CA SER A 815 25.05 5.18 -36.42
C SER A 815 24.75 5.54 -34.97
N HIS A 816 23.90 4.76 -34.30
CA HIS A 816 23.41 5.04 -32.95
C HIS A 816 22.99 3.79 -32.18
N VAL A 817 22.87 3.91 -30.86
CA VAL A 817 22.27 2.92 -29.95
C VAL A 817 21.21 3.59 -29.08
N ASN A 818 20.07 2.94 -28.85
CA ASN A 818 19.03 3.43 -27.94
C ASN A 818 19.19 2.82 -26.54
N SER A 819 19.59 1.55 -26.48
CA SER A 819 19.70 0.80 -25.23
C SER A 819 20.82 -0.22 -25.26
N VAL A 820 21.55 -0.35 -24.14
CA VAL A 820 22.45 -1.47 -23.87
C VAL A 820 21.90 -2.21 -22.65
N ILE A 821 21.31 -3.37 -22.89
CA ILE A 821 20.57 -4.16 -21.92
C ILE A 821 21.51 -5.24 -21.37
N PHE A 822 21.83 -5.14 -20.09
CA PHE A 822 22.56 -6.15 -19.35
C PHE A 822 21.58 -7.21 -18.83
N VAL A 823 21.72 -8.43 -19.36
CA VAL A 823 20.86 -9.57 -19.06
C VAL A 823 21.54 -10.45 -18.02
N CYS A 824 20.90 -10.64 -16.88
CA CYS A 824 21.35 -11.57 -15.84
C CYS A 824 20.18 -12.29 -15.17
N LYS A 825 20.46 -13.40 -14.48
CA LYS A 825 19.44 -14.12 -13.72
C LYS A 825 19.08 -13.33 -12.47
N ALA A 826 17.79 -13.28 -12.12
CA ALA A 826 17.31 -12.51 -10.97
C ALA A 826 17.98 -12.89 -9.63
N ASN A 827 18.43 -14.15 -9.49
CA ASN A 827 19.06 -14.71 -8.29
C ASN A 827 20.60 -14.74 -8.32
N GLU A 828 21.25 -14.12 -9.31
CA GLU A 828 22.71 -14.17 -9.43
C GLU A 828 23.41 -13.18 -8.48
N VAL A 829 24.07 -13.71 -7.44
CA VAL A 829 24.79 -12.92 -6.43
C VAL A 829 26.32 -12.98 -6.57
N ARG A 830 26.85 -13.81 -7.47
CA ARG A 830 28.30 -14.03 -7.60
C ARG A 830 28.94 -12.89 -8.39
N THR A 831 29.68 -12.04 -7.69
CA THR A 831 30.51 -10.99 -8.29
C THR A 831 31.54 -11.54 -9.28
N THR A 832 32.01 -12.78 -9.09
CA THR A 832 32.95 -13.46 -9.99
C THR A 832 32.38 -13.72 -11.40
N ILE A 833 31.05 -13.71 -11.55
CA ILE A 833 30.37 -13.89 -12.85
C ILE A 833 29.99 -12.54 -13.47
N LEU A 834 29.48 -11.60 -12.66
CA LEU A 834 28.98 -10.33 -13.17
C LEU A 834 30.07 -9.28 -13.40
N SER A 835 31.10 -9.24 -12.53
CA SER A 835 32.17 -8.24 -12.59
C SER A 835 32.95 -8.25 -13.92
N PRO A 836 33.38 -9.40 -14.46
CA PRO A 836 34.11 -9.42 -15.74
C PRO A 836 33.27 -8.85 -16.90
N VAL A 837 31.97 -9.17 -16.93
CA VAL A 837 31.07 -8.71 -18.00
C VAL A 837 30.75 -7.21 -17.87
N ALA A 838 30.49 -6.74 -16.66
CA ALA A 838 30.23 -5.32 -16.40
C ALA A 838 31.46 -4.46 -16.74
N THR A 839 32.65 -4.86 -16.25
CA THR A 839 33.93 -4.21 -16.56
C THR A 839 34.19 -4.19 -18.06
N TYR A 840 33.91 -5.30 -18.75
CA TYR A 840 34.03 -5.38 -20.19
C TYR A 840 33.13 -4.38 -20.91
N VAL A 841 31.83 -4.36 -20.59
CA VAL A 841 30.89 -3.40 -21.18
C VAL A 841 31.38 -1.97 -20.94
N PHE A 842 31.80 -1.64 -19.72
CA PHE A 842 32.35 -0.32 -19.43
C PHE A 842 33.63 0.01 -20.21
N SER A 843 34.42 -0.99 -20.60
CA SER A 843 35.63 -0.77 -21.38
C SER A 843 35.35 -0.40 -22.85
N LEU A 844 34.25 -0.90 -23.42
CA LEU A 844 33.93 -0.71 -24.84
C LEU A 844 33.34 0.64 -25.19
N PHE A 845 32.52 1.19 -24.29
CA PHE A 845 31.69 2.34 -24.60
C PHE A 845 32.33 3.65 -24.15
N ALA A 846 31.99 4.74 -24.84
CA ALA A 846 32.29 6.09 -24.39
C ALA A 846 31.35 6.53 -23.24
N LYS A 847 31.72 7.60 -22.54
CA LYS A 847 31.01 8.09 -21.33
C LYS A 847 29.54 8.46 -21.57
N ASP A 848 29.20 8.90 -22.78
CA ASP A 848 27.86 9.32 -23.19
C ASP A 848 26.84 8.16 -23.28
N VAL A 849 27.31 6.91 -23.41
CA VAL A 849 26.47 5.71 -23.42
C VAL A 849 25.97 5.32 -22.02
N ARG A 850 26.54 5.88 -20.94
CA ARG A 850 26.15 5.54 -19.55
C ARG A 850 24.63 5.64 -19.32
N ARG A 851 23.98 6.65 -19.91
CA ARG A 851 22.52 6.88 -19.80
C ARG A 851 21.65 5.85 -20.53
N CYS A 852 22.24 5.03 -21.40
CA CYS A 852 21.55 4.00 -22.19
C CYS A 852 21.68 2.60 -21.59
N LEU A 853 22.50 2.44 -20.53
CA LEU A 853 22.64 1.18 -19.83
C LEU A 853 21.35 0.84 -19.08
N ARG A 854 20.87 -0.40 -19.21
CA ARG A 854 19.66 -0.92 -18.56
C ARG A 854 19.89 -2.34 -18.05
N THR A 855 19.00 -2.80 -17.17
CA THR A 855 19.10 -4.15 -16.60
C THR A 855 17.83 -4.96 -16.87
N LEU A 856 18.01 -6.20 -17.33
CA LEU A 856 16.94 -7.16 -17.57
C LEU A 856 17.20 -8.44 -16.77
N TYR A 857 16.31 -8.73 -15.83
CA TYR A 857 16.39 -9.89 -14.97
C TYR A 857 15.57 -11.05 -15.52
N THR A 858 16.24 -12.11 -15.97
CA THR A 858 15.61 -13.34 -16.46
C THR A 858 15.34 -14.32 -15.32
N PHE A 859 14.45 -15.30 -15.57
CA PHE A 859 14.02 -16.29 -14.59
C PHE A 859 13.47 -15.68 -13.29
N SER A 860 12.82 -14.51 -13.37
CA SER A 860 12.14 -13.91 -12.22
C SER A 860 10.79 -14.58 -11.97
N ASP A 861 10.50 -14.85 -10.70
CA ASP A 861 9.23 -15.35 -10.16
C ASP A 861 8.39 -14.23 -9.51
N GLY A 862 8.77 -12.96 -9.70
CA GLY A 862 8.11 -11.80 -9.10
C GLY A 862 8.60 -11.42 -7.70
N GLY A 863 9.57 -12.15 -7.14
CA GLY A 863 10.21 -11.85 -5.86
C GLY A 863 11.24 -10.71 -5.90
N LYS A 864 11.91 -10.46 -4.76
CA LYS A 864 13.00 -9.47 -4.66
C LYS A 864 14.21 -9.95 -5.48
N VAL A 865 14.68 -9.10 -6.39
CA VAL A 865 15.85 -9.38 -7.23
C VAL A 865 17.14 -9.29 -6.41
N LEU A 866 17.86 -10.40 -6.29
CA LEU A 866 19.12 -10.46 -5.53
C LEU A 866 20.29 -9.84 -6.30
N ALA A 867 20.29 -9.97 -7.63
CA ALA A 867 21.33 -9.44 -8.50
C ALA A 867 21.46 -7.91 -8.46
N HIS A 868 20.40 -7.20 -8.05
CA HIS A 868 20.38 -5.74 -7.91
C HIS A 868 21.51 -5.23 -7.02
N GLY A 869 21.65 -5.76 -5.80
CA GLY A 869 22.69 -5.32 -4.86
C GLY A 869 24.12 -5.65 -5.33
N THR A 870 24.28 -6.74 -6.09
CA THR A 870 25.57 -7.08 -6.70
C THR A 870 25.94 -6.10 -7.82
N LEU A 871 24.99 -5.71 -8.67
CA LEU A 871 25.21 -4.73 -9.73
C LEU A 871 25.48 -3.32 -9.17
N GLU A 872 24.76 -2.92 -8.12
CA GLU A 872 25.02 -1.66 -7.42
C GLU A 872 26.45 -1.61 -6.85
N GLY A 873 26.91 -2.70 -6.22
CA GLY A 873 28.29 -2.83 -5.74
C GLY A 873 29.36 -2.78 -6.85
N LEU A 874 28.99 -3.10 -8.10
CA LEU A 874 29.84 -2.99 -9.29
C LEU A 874 29.76 -1.61 -9.96
N GLN A 875 29.04 -0.65 -9.35
CA GLN A 875 28.78 0.69 -9.90
C GLN A 875 28.01 0.68 -11.24
N TRP A 876 27.26 -0.40 -11.50
CA TRP A 876 26.32 -0.48 -12.61
C TRP A 876 25.14 0.44 -12.36
N PRO A 877 24.73 1.29 -13.33
CA PRO A 877 23.69 2.29 -13.10
C PRO A 877 22.29 1.66 -13.15
N VAL A 878 21.91 0.95 -12.09
CA VAL A 878 20.60 0.30 -11.93
C VAL A 878 19.44 1.31 -11.96
N GLU A 879 19.70 2.56 -11.55
CA GLU A 879 18.75 3.67 -11.54
C GLU A 879 18.21 4.04 -12.92
N ASN A 880 18.92 3.65 -13.99
CA ASN A 880 18.53 3.97 -15.35
C ASN A 880 17.30 3.17 -15.82
N GLY A 881 16.96 2.06 -15.17
CA GLY A 881 15.75 1.28 -15.46
C GLY A 881 15.98 -0.23 -15.42
N GLU A 882 15.09 -0.92 -14.71
CA GLU A 882 15.14 -2.36 -14.45
C GLU A 882 13.85 -3.05 -14.89
N VAL A 883 13.97 -4.18 -15.57
CA VAL A 883 12.83 -4.99 -16.01
C VAL A 883 13.01 -6.43 -15.56
N GLN A 884 11.96 -7.02 -15.00
CA GLN A 884 11.92 -8.43 -14.62
C GLN A 884 11.07 -9.20 -15.64
N VAL A 885 11.57 -10.34 -16.10
CA VAL A 885 10.91 -11.20 -17.09
C VAL A 885 11.00 -12.67 -16.69
N ASN A 886 9.87 -13.38 -16.79
CA ASN A 886 9.86 -14.83 -16.72
C ASN A 886 9.96 -15.44 -18.13
N ASN A 887 11.16 -15.48 -18.70
CA ASN A 887 11.41 -15.98 -20.05
C ASN A 887 11.19 -17.50 -20.20
N SER A 888 11.02 -18.25 -19.10
CA SER A 888 10.81 -19.71 -19.14
C SER A 888 9.44 -20.10 -19.72
N ALA A 889 8.44 -19.23 -19.61
CA ALA A 889 7.09 -19.47 -20.15
C ALA A 889 7.05 -19.69 -21.67
N PHE A 890 8.05 -19.20 -22.40
CA PHE A 890 8.18 -19.36 -23.86
C PHE A 890 9.03 -20.58 -24.28
N GLY A 891 9.61 -21.31 -23.32
CA GLY A 891 10.43 -22.49 -23.55
C GLY A 891 9.80 -23.82 -23.15
N LEU A 892 8.57 -23.81 -22.60
CA LEU A 892 7.82 -25.00 -22.23
C LEU A 892 7.20 -25.67 -23.47
N ASP A 893 7.34 -26.99 -23.59
CA ASP A 893 6.71 -27.75 -24.67
C ASP A 893 5.18 -27.71 -24.52
N LEU A 894 4.48 -27.21 -25.54
CA LEU A 894 3.01 -27.17 -25.62
C LEU A 894 2.43 -28.56 -25.94
N GLN A 895 2.73 -29.57 -25.11
CA GLN A 895 2.11 -30.89 -25.20
C GLN A 895 0.69 -30.84 -24.62
N GLY A 896 -0.28 -30.95 -25.56
CA GLY A 896 -1.72 -31.13 -25.43
C GLY A 896 -2.40 -31.14 -24.05
N GLY A 897 -3.40 -30.26 -23.91
CA GLY A 897 -4.70 -30.64 -23.34
C GLY A 897 -5.17 -29.84 -22.13
N GLU A 898 -4.30 -29.51 -21.19
CA GLU A 898 -4.64 -28.65 -20.05
C GLU A 898 -3.46 -27.71 -19.79
N VAL A 899 -3.63 -26.43 -20.12
CA VAL A 899 -2.69 -25.39 -19.67
C VAL A 899 -2.87 -25.29 -18.15
N ASP A 900 -1.97 -25.92 -17.41
CA ASP A 900 -1.90 -25.82 -15.94
C ASP A 900 -1.98 -24.33 -15.54
N ARG A 901 -2.74 -24.02 -14.47
CA ARG A 901 -2.87 -22.64 -13.95
C ARG A 901 -1.51 -21.98 -13.75
N ASN A 902 -0.50 -22.78 -13.40
CA ASN A 902 0.87 -22.34 -13.20
C ASN A 902 1.53 -21.83 -14.50
N ILE A 903 1.33 -22.52 -15.64
CA ILE A 903 1.87 -22.11 -16.95
C ILE A 903 1.22 -20.80 -17.40
N ARG A 904 -0.10 -20.66 -17.22
CA ARG A 904 -0.82 -19.43 -17.56
C ARG A 904 -0.33 -18.25 -16.71
N SER A 905 -0.10 -18.45 -15.41
CA SER A 905 0.48 -17.43 -14.53
C SER A 905 1.87 -16.99 -14.98
N GLN A 906 2.76 -17.96 -15.27
CA GLN A 906 4.13 -17.67 -15.74
C GLN A 906 4.14 -16.91 -17.07
N TRP A 907 3.21 -17.24 -17.97
CA TRP A 907 3.02 -16.50 -19.22
C TRP A 907 2.58 -15.05 -18.98
N ILE A 908 1.61 -14.83 -18.10
CA ILE A 908 1.13 -13.49 -17.73
C ILE A 908 2.29 -12.63 -17.23
N ASP A 909 3.09 -13.17 -16.31
CA ASP A 909 4.23 -12.44 -15.73
C ASP A 909 5.31 -12.16 -16.78
N SER A 910 5.52 -13.10 -17.71
CA SER A 910 6.39 -12.90 -18.86
C SER A 910 5.93 -11.75 -19.74
N ILE A 911 4.67 -11.77 -20.18
CA ILE A 911 4.06 -10.77 -21.07
C ILE A 911 4.08 -9.37 -20.45
N LYS A 912 3.77 -9.26 -19.14
CA LYS A 912 3.90 -7.98 -18.40
C LYS A 912 5.33 -7.44 -18.44
N GLY A 913 6.32 -8.32 -18.25
CA GLY A 913 7.74 -7.95 -18.37
C GLY A 913 8.12 -7.51 -19.79
N GLN A 914 7.65 -8.21 -20.82
CA GLN A 914 7.88 -7.83 -22.22
C GLN A 914 7.24 -6.47 -22.58
N PHE A 915 6.02 -6.20 -22.09
CA PHE A 915 5.36 -4.90 -22.28
C PHE A 915 6.18 -3.77 -21.66
N ARG A 916 6.69 -3.94 -20.42
CA ARG A 916 7.56 -2.95 -19.78
C ARG A 916 8.86 -2.73 -20.55
N LEU A 917 9.45 -3.79 -21.10
CA LEU A 917 10.63 -3.70 -21.97
C LEU A 917 10.33 -2.88 -23.23
N GLN A 918 9.18 -3.10 -23.87
CA GLN A 918 8.74 -2.32 -25.03
C GLN A 918 8.54 -0.84 -24.67
N GLU A 919 7.80 -0.53 -23.61
CA GLU A 919 7.59 0.87 -23.16
C GLU A 919 8.91 1.58 -22.87
N MET A 920 9.84 0.87 -22.24
CA MET A 920 11.18 1.38 -21.95
C MET A 920 11.94 1.71 -23.24
N LEU A 921 11.92 0.84 -24.25
CA LEU A 921 12.62 1.03 -25.52
C LEU A 921 12.04 2.20 -26.34
N VAL A 922 10.72 2.36 -26.37
CA VAL A 922 10.05 3.44 -27.13
C VAL A 922 10.40 4.83 -26.57
N LYS A 923 10.62 4.94 -25.25
CA LYS A 923 10.91 6.21 -24.56
C LYS A 923 12.38 6.66 -24.65
N MET A 924 13.27 5.86 -25.23
CA MET A 924 14.72 6.11 -25.20
C MET A 924 15.20 7.07 -26.28
N THR A 925 16.12 7.96 -25.89
CA THR A 925 16.83 8.84 -26.84
C THR A 925 18.05 8.13 -27.44
N PRO A 926 18.24 8.18 -28.76
CA PRO A 926 19.40 7.57 -29.42
C PRO A 926 20.72 8.27 -29.03
N VAL A 927 21.79 7.50 -28.86
CA VAL A 927 23.18 7.96 -28.63
C VAL A 927 24.06 7.59 -29.81
N PRO A 928 24.82 8.54 -30.41
CA PRO A 928 25.75 8.25 -31.49
C PRO A 928 26.86 7.26 -31.10
N THR A 929 27.24 6.36 -32.00
CA THR A 929 28.28 5.34 -31.77
C THR A 929 29.70 5.84 -31.98
N ALA A 930 29.89 7.01 -32.60
CA ALA A 930 31.20 7.55 -33.01
C ALA A 930 32.22 7.61 -31.85
N GLY A 931 31.80 8.04 -30.65
CA GLY A 931 32.68 8.08 -29.47
C GLY A 931 33.14 6.67 -29.04
N SER A 932 32.26 5.68 -29.12
CA SER A 932 32.59 4.28 -28.76
C SER A 932 33.46 3.60 -29.82
N ALA A 933 33.32 3.99 -31.09
CA ALA A 933 34.24 3.56 -32.15
C ALA A 933 35.67 4.06 -31.90
N GLU A 934 35.83 5.33 -31.49
CA GLU A 934 37.14 5.88 -31.12
C GLU A 934 37.75 5.20 -29.88
N VAL A 935 36.95 4.92 -28.84
CA VAL A 935 37.41 4.21 -27.63
C VAL A 935 37.95 2.82 -27.98
N THR A 936 37.19 2.02 -28.72
CA THR A 936 37.62 0.66 -29.10
C THR A 936 38.87 0.67 -29.99
N LYS A 937 38.98 1.62 -30.92
CA LYS A 937 40.17 1.81 -31.77
C LYS A 937 41.43 2.15 -30.95
N LYS A 938 41.33 3.07 -30.00
CA LYS A 938 42.46 3.45 -29.11
C LYS A 938 42.91 2.29 -28.22
N ARG A 939 41.98 1.44 -27.75
CA ARG A 939 42.33 0.24 -26.96
C ARG A 939 43.13 -0.77 -27.78
N MET A 940 42.71 -1.05 -29.01
CA MET A 940 43.45 -1.94 -29.90
C MET A 940 44.87 -1.41 -30.17
N GLN A 941 45.02 -0.09 -30.36
CA GLN A 941 46.34 0.54 -30.51
C GLN A 941 47.21 0.43 -29.25
N LEU A 942 46.62 0.55 -28.05
CA LEU A 942 47.33 0.41 -26.79
C LEU A 942 47.90 -1.01 -26.64
N GLU A 943 47.10 -2.05 -26.91
CA GLU A 943 47.54 -3.45 -26.84
C GLU A 943 48.67 -3.76 -27.84
N GLU A 944 48.54 -3.31 -29.10
CA GLU A 944 49.56 -3.49 -30.13
C GLU A 944 50.89 -2.82 -29.74
N LYS A 945 50.84 -1.57 -29.26
CA LYS A 945 52.04 -0.84 -28.82
C LYS A 945 52.68 -1.46 -27.58
N CYS A 946 51.88 -2.01 -26.64
CA CYS A 946 52.40 -2.71 -25.46
C CYS A 946 53.23 -3.94 -25.87
N GLN A 947 52.72 -4.77 -26.80
CA GLN A 947 53.45 -5.94 -27.31
C GLN A 947 54.73 -5.54 -28.06
N LEU A 948 54.68 -4.47 -28.85
CA LEU A 948 55.85 -3.96 -29.55
C LEU A 948 56.92 -3.45 -28.58
N ALA A 949 56.52 -2.73 -27.53
CA ALA A 949 57.41 -2.24 -26.49
C ALA A 949 58.06 -3.40 -25.72
N GLU A 950 57.30 -4.43 -25.33
CA GLU A 950 57.83 -5.64 -24.69
C GLU A 950 58.92 -6.30 -25.55
N GLY A 951 58.66 -6.51 -26.84
CA GLY A 951 59.64 -7.09 -27.77
C GLY A 951 60.90 -6.26 -27.93
N LYS A 952 60.79 -4.92 -27.95
CA LYS A 952 61.93 -4.00 -28.01
C LYS A 952 62.74 -3.96 -26.72
N ILE A 953 62.10 -4.08 -25.55
CA ILE A 953 62.77 -4.19 -24.25
C ILE A 953 63.61 -5.47 -24.21
N MET A 954 63.04 -6.60 -24.61
CA MET A 954 63.75 -7.89 -24.69
C MET A 954 64.97 -7.81 -25.61
N LYS A 955 64.80 -7.20 -26.79
CA LYS A 955 65.90 -7.00 -27.74
C LYS A 955 67.01 -6.12 -27.14
N THR A 956 66.65 -5.01 -26.48
CA THR A 956 67.60 -4.09 -25.86
C THR A 956 68.37 -4.75 -24.71
N ALA A 957 67.71 -5.61 -23.92
CA ALA A 957 68.36 -6.39 -22.88
C ALA A 957 69.36 -7.42 -23.44
N ASN A 958 68.99 -8.11 -24.53
CA ASN A 958 69.88 -9.05 -25.22
C ASN A 958 71.08 -8.33 -25.86
N ASP A 959 70.85 -7.19 -26.52
CA ASP A 959 71.91 -6.36 -27.08
C ASP A 959 72.87 -5.87 -25.99
N ALA A 960 72.35 -5.45 -24.83
CA ALA A 960 73.16 -5.03 -23.68
C ALA A 960 74.02 -6.19 -23.11
N GLN A 961 73.48 -7.41 -23.05
CA GLN A 961 74.24 -8.59 -22.60
C GLN A 961 75.35 -8.96 -23.56
N LEU A 962 75.03 -8.97 -24.85
CA LEU A 962 76.02 -9.23 -25.90
C LEU A 962 77.15 -8.21 -25.78
N ILE A 963 76.83 -6.94 -25.58
CA ILE A 963 77.78 -5.84 -25.37
C ILE A 963 78.62 -6.04 -24.10
N ILE A 964 78.03 -6.44 -22.98
CA ILE A 964 78.78 -6.70 -21.73
C ILE A 964 79.76 -7.87 -21.90
N ALA A 965 79.32 -8.97 -22.51
CA ALA A 965 80.19 -10.13 -22.78
C ALA A 965 81.34 -9.77 -23.72
N GLN A 966 81.05 -8.92 -24.70
CA GLN A 966 82.00 -8.33 -25.64
C GLN A 966 83.03 -7.44 -24.92
N LEU A 967 82.61 -6.52 -24.06
CA LEU A 967 83.50 -5.64 -23.27
C LEU A 967 84.42 -6.42 -22.33
N LYS A 968 83.93 -7.50 -21.70
CA LYS A 968 84.77 -8.40 -20.90
C LYS A 968 85.87 -9.05 -21.73
N THR A 969 85.55 -9.46 -22.95
CA THR A 969 86.53 -10.04 -23.89
C THR A 969 87.58 -9.01 -24.30
N LEU A 970 87.16 -7.76 -24.54
CA LEU A 970 88.08 -6.65 -24.81
C LEU A 970 88.99 -6.34 -23.62
N ALA A 971 88.45 -6.30 -22.40
CA ALA A 971 89.24 -6.06 -21.19
C ALA A 971 90.36 -7.10 -21.00
N LEU A 972 90.10 -8.35 -21.36
CA LEU A 972 91.08 -9.45 -21.36
C LEU A 972 92.10 -9.36 -22.50
N ALA A 973 91.73 -8.75 -23.63
CA ALA A 973 92.62 -8.58 -24.79
C ALA A 973 93.63 -7.43 -24.63
N ILE A 974 93.37 -6.51 -23.70
CA ILE A 974 94.28 -5.41 -23.41
C ILE A 974 95.52 -5.99 -22.69
N GLY A 975 96.71 -5.85 -23.29
CA GLY A 975 97.99 -6.34 -22.76
C GLY A 975 98.38 -7.77 -23.13
N ALA A 976 97.51 -8.49 -23.84
CA ALA A 976 97.80 -9.82 -24.40
C ALA A 976 98.67 -9.70 -25.66
N ALA A 977 99.50 -10.71 -25.94
CA ALA A 977 100.30 -10.71 -27.17
C ALA A 977 99.39 -10.85 -28.42
N PRO A 978 99.75 -10.31 -29.60
CA PRO A 978 98.89 -10.29 -30.79
C PRO A 978 98.35 -11.67 -31.23
N ASP A 979 99.12 -12.72 -30.94
CA ASP A 979 98.84 -14.10 -31.34
C ASP A 979 98.26 -14.97 -30.20
N GLU A 980 98.04 -14.37 -29.01
CA GLU A 980 97.55 -15.07 -27.83
C GLU A 980 96.07 -15.46 -27.99
N LEU A 981 95.73 -16.72 -27.70
CA LEU A 981 94.37 -17.24 -27.85
C LEU A 981 93.54 -16.92 -26.60
N ILE A 982 92.59 -16.01 -26.72
CA ILE A 982 91.70 -15.61 -25.63
C ILE A 982 90.42 -16.42 -25.69
N ALA A 983 90.04 -17.04 -24.57
CA ALA A 983 88.81 -17.79 -24.43
C ALA A 983 87.60 -16.83 -24.35
N GLN A 984 86.87 -16.69 -25.45
CA GLN A 984 85.57 -16.03 -25.48
C GLN A 984 84.49 -17.04 -25.07
N LYS A 985 83.99 -16.89 -23.85
CA LYS A 985 82.83 -17.65 -23.36
C LYS A 985 81.56 -16.93 -23.78
N TYR A 986 80.68 -17.64 -24.49
CA TYR A 986 79.34 -17.17 -24.84
C TYR A 986 78.34 -18.31 -24.65
N ILE A 987 77.10 -17.95 -24.31
CA ILE A 987 76.02 -18.91 -24.11
C ILE A 987 75.26 -19.02 -25.44
N GLU A 988 75.13 -20.24 -25.96
CA GLU A 988 74.32 -20.54 -27.13
C GLU A 988 73.13 -21.42 -26.70
N THR A 989 71.91 -21.00 -27.04
CA THR A 989 70.69 -21.75 -26.71
C THR A 989 70.10 -22.34 -27.98
N PHE A 990 69.79 -23.64 -27.98
CA PHE A 990 69.18 -24.31 -29.12
C PHE A 990 68.17 -25.39 -28.67
N LYS A 991 67.29 -25.79 -29.60
CA LYS A 991 66.25 -26.79 -29.39
C LYS A 991 66.73 -28.15 -29.90
N ARG A 992 66.54 -29.20 -29.09
CA ARG A 992 66.87 -30.60 -29.46
C ARG A 992 65.58 -31.42 -29.52
N ASP A 993 65.27 -32.00 -30.67
CA ASP A 993 64.02 -32.77 -30.87
C ASP A 993 64.01 -34.08 -30.04
N VAL A 994 62.80 -34.49 -29.64
CA VAL A 994 62.52 -35.71 -28.86
C VAL A 994 62.05 -36.83 -29.80
N PRO A 995 62.38 -38.12 -29.57
CA PRO A 995 61.99 -39.22 -30.45
C PRO A 995 60.47 -39.32 -30.69
N SER A 996 60.08 -39.73 -31.91
CA SER A 996 58.68 -39.79 -32.35
C SER A 996 57.78 -40.62 -31.41
N GLY A 997 56.63 -40.07 -31.06
CA GLY A 997 55.67 -40.67 -30.11
C GLY A 997 55.98 -40.43 -28.63
N LYS A 998 57.05 -39.68 -28.30
CA LYS A 998 57.37 -39.24 -26.94
C LYS A 998 57.25 -37.73 -26.80
N TYR A 999 56.95 -37.28 -25.58
CA TYR A 999 56.72 -35.87 -25.29
C TYR A 999 57.50 -35.44 -24.05
N THR A 1000 58.01 -34.21 -24.05
CA THR A 1000 58.64 -33.60 -22.88
C THR A 1000 57.66 -32.69 -22.16
N THR A 1001 57.77 -32.58 -20.84
CA THR A 1001 57.00 -31.61 -20.05
C THR A 1001 57.75 -30.28 -20.00
N LEU A 1002 57.33 -29.32 -20.82
CA LEU A 1002 57.88 -27.97 -20.91
C LEU A 1002 57.02 -27.01 -20.09
N CYS A 1003 57.62 -26.26 -19.16
CA CYS A 1003 56.95 -25.13 -18.51
C CYS A 1003 56.87 -23.97 -19.50
N THR A 1004 55.67 -23.58 -19.92
CA THR A 1004 55.48 -22.44 -20.84
C THR A 1004 55.73 -21.10 -20.15
N THR A 1005 55.60 -21.05 -18.82
CA THR A 1005 55.91 -19.85 -18.02
C THR A 1005 57.42 -19.64 -17.85
N CYS A 1006 58.17 -20.70 -17.55
CA CYS A 1006 59.62 -20.59 -17.33
C CYS A 1006 60.45 -20.83 -18.59
N ASN A 1007 59.80 -21.26 -19.67
CA ASN A 1007 60.42 -21.80 -20.89
C ASN A 1007 61.53 -22.82 -20.57
N TYR A 1008 61.23 -23.73 -19.64
CA TYR A 1008 62.18 -24.67 -19.04
C TYR A 1008 61.68 -26.10 -19.18
N THR A 1009 62.56 -27.01 -19.61
CA THR A 1009 62.25 -28.44 -19.72
C THR A 1009 62.24 -29.08 -18.32
N CYS A 1010 61.04 -29.34 -17.79
CA CYS A 1010 60.85 -29.87 -16.43
C CYS A 1010 60.97 -31.38 -16.35
N HIS A 1011 60.61 -32.09 -17.41
CA HIS A 1011 60.76 -33.55 -17.49
C HIS A 1011 61.01 -33.95 -18.94
N GLU A 1012 62.16 -34.54 -19.23
CA GLU A 1012 62.58 -34.80 -20.61
C GLU A 1012 61.67 -35.79 -21.36
N ILE A 1013 61.19 -36.86 -20.70
CA ILE A 1013 60.29 -37.85 -21.30
C ILE A 1013 59.13 -38.14 -20.35
N CYS A 1014 57.96 -37.59 -20.64
CA CYS A 1014 56.75 -37.79 -19.85
C CYS A 1014 55.90 -38.93 -20.41
N ASN A 1015 55.42 -39.83 -19.53
CA ASN A 1015 54.50 -40.91 -19.91
C ASN A 1015 53.05 -40.45 -20.16
N PHE A 1016 52.72 -39.20 -19.82
CA PHE A 1016 51.38 -38.63 -20.00
C PHE A 1016 51.35 -37.75 -21.24
N SER A 1017 50.66 -38.22 -22.28
CA SER A 1017 50.53 -37.56 -23.59
C SER A 1017 49.48 -36.45 -23.63
N ASN A 1018 48.53 -36.44 -22.69
CA ASN A 1018 47.59 -35.33 -22.52
C ASN A 1018 48.14 -34.31 -21.51
N ASP A 1019 47.96 -33.03 -21.81
CA ASP A 1019 48.39 -31.93 -20.94
C ASP A 1019 47.56 -31.82 -19.66
N ASP A 1020 46.29 -32.24 -19.71
CA ASP A 1020 45.40 -32.25 -18.54
C ASP A 1020 45.83 -33.26 -17.45
N ASP A 1021 46.63 -34.25 -17.82
CA ASP A 1021 47.16 -35.27 -16.91
C ASP A 1021 48.52 -34.88 -16.31
N LYS A 1022 49.02 -33.68 -16.61
CA LYS A 1022 50.35 -33.24 -16.16
C LYS A 1022 50.47 -33.12 -14.66
N LYS A 1023 49.37 -33.02 -13.91
CA LYS A 1023 49.36 -33.15 -12.45
C LYS A 1023 50.00 -34.45 -11.92
N TYR A 1024 50.04 -35.50 -12.75
CA TYR A 1024 50.66 -36.79 -12.41
C TYR A 1024 52.08 -36.96 -12.97
N CYS A 1025 52.61 -35.97 -13.70
CA CYS A 1025 53.97 -36.03 -14.22
C CYS A 1025 54.99 -36.16 -13.09
N ALA A 1026 56.06 -36.93 -13.30
CA ALA A 1026 57.10 -37.17 -12.29
C ALA A 1026 57.79 -35.88 -11.78
N ALA A 1027 57.76 -34.81 -12.58
CA ALA A 1027 58.23 -33.48 -12.19
C ALA A 1027 57.23 -32.67 -11.34
N MET A 1028 56.06 -33.21 -11.01
CA MET A 1028 55.02 -32.57 -10.20
C MET A 1028 54.87 -33.25 -8.84
N ASN A 1029 54.63 -32.45 -7.81
CA ASN A 1029 54.26 -32.92 -6.48
C ASN A 1029 53.15 -32.01 -5.91
N ASN A 1030 52.05 -32.59 -5.43
CA ASN A 1030 50.85 -31.85 -4.97
C ASN A 1030 50.36 -30.78 -5.95
N GLY A 1031 50.50 -31.02 -7.25
CA GLY A 1031 50.05 -30.11 -8.31
C GLY A 1031 51.06 -29.04 -8.71
N ASP A 1032 52.20 -28.91 -8.04
CA ASP A 1032 53.22 -27.94 -8.40
C ASP A 1032 54.49 -28.62 -8.89
N CYS A 1033 55.17 -27.98 -9.84
CA CYS A 1033 56.38 -28.53 -10.42
C CYS A 1033 57.55 -28.39 -9.45
N THR A 1034 58.35 -29.44 -9.31
CA THR A 1034 59.58 -29.41 -8.51
C THR A 1034 60.82 -29.08 -9.35
N MET A 1035 60.69 -29.09 -10.68
CA MET A 1035 61.81 -29.01 -11.61
C MET A 1035 61.98 -27.62 -12.26
N CYS A 1036 60.90 -26.87 -12.53
CA CYS A 1036 61.07 -25.49 -13.03
C CYS A 1036 61.42 -24.50 -11.91
N PRO A 1037 62.15 -23.41 -12.24
CA PRO A 1037 62.59 -22.41 -11.25
C PRO A 1037 61.45 -21.83 -10.39
N ASN A 1038 60.27 -21.64 -10.98
CA ASN A 1038 59.15 -20.97 -10.32
C ASN A 1038 58.19 -21.93 -9.59
N LYS A 1039 58.53 -23.22 -9.52
CA LYS A 1039 57.65 -24.29 -9.05
C LYS A 1039 56.22 -24.19 -9.60
N CYS A 1040 56.11 -23.87 -10.89
CA CYS A 1040 54.82 -23.54 -11.49
C CYS A 1040 53.83 -24.68 -11.34
N ASN A 1041 52.56 -24.32 -11.19
CA ASN A 1041 51.48 -25.29 -11.17
C ASN A 1041 51.47 -26.14 -12.46
N TRP A 1042 51.03 -27.38 -12.34
CA TRP A 1042 51.02 -28.36 -13.43
C TRP A 1042 50.31 -27.86 -14.68
N THR A 1043 49.32 -26.98 -14.54
CA THR A 1043 48.57 -26.34 -15.64
C THR A 1043 49.41 -25.47 -16.57
N LYS A 1044 50.62 -25.08 -16.14
CA LYS A 1044 51.57 -24.27 -16.94
C LYS A 1044 52.57 -25.13 -17.70
N HIS A 1045 52.36 -26.43 -17.75
CA HIS A 1045 53.28 -27.36 -18.34
C HIS A 1045 52.61 -28.14 -19.47
N HIS A 1046 53.22 -28.11 -20.64
CA HIS A 1046 52.69 -28.69 -21.86
C HIS A 1046 53.65 -29.70 -22.45
N ASN A 1047 53.11 -30.62 -23.24
CA ASN A 1047 53.87 -31.53 -24.06
C ASN A 1047 54.54 -30.80 -25.22
N ALA A 1048 55.88 -30.80 -25.23
CA ALA A 1048 56.66 -30.37 -26.39
C ALA A 1048 57.37 -31.56 -27.04
N THR A 1049 57.69 -31.42 -28.32
CA THR A 1049 58.43 -32.42 -29.12
C THR A 1049 59.93 -32.10 -29.18
N PHE A 1050 60.39 -31.12 -28.41
CA PHE A 1050 61.79 -30.71 -28.30
C PHE A 1050 62.10 -30.31 -26.86
N ILE A 1051 63.37 -30.45 -26.46
CA ILE A 1051 63.90 -29.90 -25.20
C ILE A 1051 64.74 -28.65 -25.48
N ILE A 1052 64.75 -27.72 -24.52
CA ILE A 1052 65.54 -26.48 -24.62
C ILE A 1052 66.86 -26.70 -23.87
N VAL A 1053 67.98 -26.56 -24.58
CA VAL A 1053 69.33 -26.75 -24.02
C VAL A 1053 70.11 -25.46 -24.16
N ALA A 1054 70.66 -24.97 -23.05
CA ALA A 1054 71.62 -23.88 -23.03
C ALA A 1054 73.03 -24.47 -22.86
N GLU A 1055 73.90 -24.30 -23.85
CA GLU A 1055 75.28 -24.75 -23.78
C GLU A 1055 76.22 -23.54 -23.70
N GLU A 1056 77.12 -23.56 -22.72
CA GLU A 1056 78.23 -22.61 -22.65
C GLU A 1056 79.28 -23.03 -23.70
N LYS A 1057 79.42 -22.24 -24.77
CA LYS A 1057 80.45 -22.47 -25.78
C LYS A 1057 81.62 -21.54 -25.56
N THR A 1058 82.82 -22.10 -25.70
CA THR A 1058 84.07 -21.36 -25.64
C THR A 1058 84.68 -21.29 -27.03
N LYS A 1059 84.83 -20.08 -27.58
CA LYS A 1059 85.54 -19.83 -28.84
C LYS A 1059 86.86 -19.13 -28.52
N TYR A 1060 87.96 -19.65 -29.06
CA TYR A 1060 89.26 -19.01 -28.92
C TYR A 1060 89.47 -18.00 -30.05
N ILE A 1061 89.78 -16.76 -29.71
CA ILE A 1061 90.01 -15.67 -30.67
C ILE A 1061 91.27 -14.90 -30.30
N THR A 1062 92.05 -14.46 -31.30
CA THR A 1062 93.21 -13.60 -31.07
C THR A 1062 92.79 -12.13 -30.97
N PRO A 1063 93.50 -11.29 -30.20
CA PRO A 1063 93.24 -9.85 -30.11
C PRO A 1063 93.07 -9.16 -31.47
N GLN A 1064 93.91 -9.52 -32.45
CA GLN A 1064 93.88 -8.94 -33.79
C GLN A 1064 92.59 -9.28 -34.55
N LYS A 1065 92.15 -10.54 -34.53
CA LYS A 1065 90.87 -10.96 -35.15
C LYS A 1065 89.67 -10.34 -34.45
N LEU A 1066 89.75 -10.14 -33.13
CA LEU A 1066 88.69 -9.47 -32.36
C LEU A 1066 88.52 -8.01 -32.84
N ILE A 1067 89.62 -7.28 -33.00
CA ILE A 1067 89.65 -5.89 -33.47
C ILE A 1067 89.13 -5.77 -34.92
N ASP A 1068 89.60 -6.63 -35.83
CA ASP A 1068 89.19 -6.64 -37.25
C ASP A 1068 87.68 -6.90 -37.44
N THR A 1069 87.08 -7.67 -36.52
CA THR A 1069 85.65 -8.01 -36.59
C THR A 1069 84.76 -6.82 -36.16
N TRP A 1070 85.32 -5.80 -35.48
CA TRP A 1070 84.54 -4.77 -34.77
C TRP A 1070 84.66 -3.37 -35.36
N ASN A 1071 85.77 -3.02 -36.01
CA ASN A 1071 85.90 -1.75 -36.72
C ASN A 1071 86.78 -1.88 -37.98
N LYS A 1072 86.13 -1.97 -39.16
CA LYS A 1072 86.80 -2.03 -40.47
C LYS A 1072 87.53 -0.74 -40.88
N THR A 1073 87.38 0.34 -40.12
CA THR A 1073 87.81 1.69 -40.55
C THR A 1073 89.27 1.97 -40.15
N ASN A 1074 89.65 1.75 -38.89
CA ASN A 1074 91.01 2.05 -38.37
C ASN A 1074 91.65 0.94 -37.52
N ASN A 1075 90.99 -0.22 -37.32
CA ASN A 1075 91.50 -1.35 -36.52
C ASN A 1075 92.03 -0.97 -35.11
N THR A 1076 91.32 -0.09 -34.40
CA THR A 1076 91.67 0.28 -33.02
C THR A 1076 90.60 -0.16 -32.02
N LEU A 1077 91.05 -0.49 -30.80
CA LEU A 1077 90.19 -0.87 -29.69
C LEU A 1077 89.24 0.27 -29.27
N GLU A 1078 89.71 1.52 -29.35
CA GLU A 1078 88.91 2.72 -29.07
C GLU A 1078 87.71 2.86 -30.03
N GLY A 1079 87.91 2.56 -31.32
CA GLY A 1079 86.83 2.66 -32.30
C GLY A 1079 85.80 1.54 -32.20
N ALA A 1080 86.22 0.35 -31.76
CA ALA A 1080 85.31 -0.74 -31.42
C ALA A 1080 84.41 -0.37 -30.21
N LEU A 1081 84.97 0.34 -29.21
CA LEU A 1081 84.23 0.80 -28.04
C LEU A 1081 83.18 1.88 -28.40
N VAL A 1082 83.53 2.86 -29.23
CA VAL A 1082 82.60 3.91 -29.68
C VAL A 1082 81.41 3.32 -30.47
N GLY A 1083 81.68 2.43 -31.45
CA GLY A 1083 80.61 1.84 -32.25
C GLY A 1083 79.64 0.96 -31.45
N VAL A 1084 80.08 0.39 -30.34
CA VAL A 1084 79.25 -0.36 -29.40
C VAL A 1084 78.37 0.58 -28.56
N LEU A 1085 78.94 1.69 -28.06
CA LEU A 1085 78.20 2.70 -27.31
C LEU A 1085 77.09 3.37 -28.15
N ASP A 1086 77.36 3.69 -29.41
CA ASP A 1086 76.38 4.31 -30.31
C ASP A 1086 75.19 3.37 -30.59
N LYS A 1087 75.44 2.08 -30.78
CA LYS A 1087 74.37 1.07 -30.95
C LYS A 1087 73.47 0.99 -29.72
N TYR A 1088 74.06 1.02 -28.52
CA TYR A 1088 73.31 0.99 -27.27
C TYR A 1088 72.47 2.26 -27.08
N LEU A 1089 73.07 3.44 -27.26
CA LEU A 1089 72.37 4.73 -27.11
C LEU A 1089 71.19 4.86 -28.10
N LYS A 1090 71.36 4.43 -29.35
CA LYS A 1090 70.29 4.45 -30.36
C LYS A 1090 69.14 3.52 -30.00
N ALA A 1091 69.42 2.32 -29.49
CA ALA A 1091 68.38 1.39 -29.03
C ALA A 1091 67.56 2.00 -27.87
N GLN A 1092 68.23 2.70 -26.95
CA GLN A 1092 67.59 3.36 -25.82
C GLN A 1092 66.69 4.54 -26.21
N ALA A 1093 67.10 5.34 -27.21
CA ALA A 1093 66.28 6.46 -27.69
C ALA A 1093 64.96 5.99 -28.34
N ILE A 1094 64.99 4.89 -29.10
CA ILE A 1094 63.78 4.31 -29.71
C ILE A 1094 62.83 3.82 -28.62
N LEU A 1095 63.36 3.10 -27.62
CA LEU A 1095 62.57 2.60 -26.50
C LEU A 1095 61.88 3.72 -25.71
N ARG A 1096 62.54 4.87 -25.51
CA ARG A 1096 61.95 6.06 -24.88
C ARG A 1096 60.70 6.54 -25.62
N GLN A 1097 60.78 6.66 -26.94
CA GLN A 1097 59.66 7.18 -27.74
C GLN A 1097 58.43 6.27 -27.64
N ASP A 1098 58.63 4.95 -27.68
CA ASP A 1098 57.52 3.99 -27.54
C ASP A 1098 56.83 4.08 -26.17
N ILE A 1099 57.58 4.34 -25.10
CA ILE A 1099 57.03 4.51 -23.74
C ILE A 1099 56.19 5.80 -23.62
N LEU A 1100 56.61 6.90 -24.27
CA LEU A 1100 55.85 8.16 -24.30
C LEU A 1100 54.53 8.01 -25.05
N ASP A 1101 54.57 7.34 -26.20
CA ASP A 1101 53.39 7.02 -27.00
C ASP A 1101 52.36 6.18 -26.23
N LEU A 1102 52.81 5.24 -25.40
CA LEU A 1102 51.95 4.44 -24.53
C LEU A 1102 51.27 5.26 -23.43
N ALA A 1103 52.00 6.21 -22.83
CA ALA A 1103 51.45 7.09 -21.81
C ALA A 1103 50.36 8.01 -22.38
N ASP A 1104 50.57 8.57 -23.57
CA ASP A 1104 49.57 9.43 -24.23
C ASP A 1104 48.27 8.68 -24.57
N LEU A 1105 48.37 7.46 -25.13
CA LEU A 1105 47.21 6.61 -25.38
C LEU A 1105 46.43 6.26 -24.10
N ASN A 1106 47.14 6.00 -23.00
CA ASN A 1106 46.55 5.71 -21.70
C ASN A 1106 45.73 6.89 -21.15
N ASP A 1107 46.21 8.12 -21.34
CA ASP A 1107 45.51 9.33 -20.91
C ASP A 1107 44.30 9.65 -21.77
N GLN A 1108 44.42 9.52 -23.09
CA GLN A 1108 43.28 9.71 -23.98
C GLN A 1108 42.13 8.74 -23.65
N LEU A 1109 42.44 7.48 -23.32
CA LEU A 1109 41.43 6.49 -22.90
C LEU A 1109 40.78 6.85 -21.55
N LYS A 1110 41.52 7.42 -20.60
CA LYS A 1110 40.98 7.92 -19.32
C LYS A 1110 39.94 9.04 -19.53
N GLU A 1111 40.15 9.90 -20.52
CA GLU A 1111 39.26 11.01 -20.83
C GLU A 1111 37.99 10.56 -21.57
N THR A 1112 38.09 9.63 -22.53
CA THR A 1112 36.97 9.28 -23.42
C THR A 1112 36.20 8.02 -23.02
N ALA A 1113 36.86 7.00 -22.46
CA ALA A 1113 36.22 5.72 -22.15
C ALA A 1113 35.34 5.80 -20.90
N LEU A 1114 34.26 5.01 -20.88
CA LEU A 1114 33.34 4.93 -19.74
C LEU A 1114 34.03 4.40 -18.47
N MET A 1115 35.00 3.48 -18.63
CA MET A 1115 35.91 3.04 -17.56
C MET A 1115 37.29 2.73 -18.15
N HIS A 1116 38.34 3.27 -17.54
CA HIS A 1116 39.74 2.94 -17.86
C HIS A 1116 40.58 3.06 -16.58
N ASP A 1117 41.36 2.04 -16.24
CA ASP A 1117 42.31 2.08 -15.12
C ASP A 1117 43.69 2.51 -15.63
N PRO A 1118 44.16 3.73 -15.33
CA PRO A 1118 45.47 4.20 -15.75
C PRO A 1118 46.63 3.41 -15.14
N SER A 1119 46.39 2.71 -14.03
CA SER A 1119 47.38 1.91 -13.31
C SER A 1119 47.66 0.57 -14.01
N GLY A 1120 46.79 0.14 -14.91
CA GLY A 1120 46.92 -1.13 -15.64
C GLY A 1120 48.24 -1.25 -16.39
N LEU A 1121 48.71 -0.16 -17.01
CA LEU A 1121 50.00 -0.13 -17.71
C LEU A 1121 51.19 -0.32 -16.74
N MET A 1122 51.14 0.30 -15.56
CA MET A 1122 52.17 0.13 -14.53
C MET A 1122 52.16 -1.29 -13.94
N ASN A 1123 50.97 -1.82 -13.67
CA ASN A 1123 50.77 -3.17 -13.17
C ASN A 1123 51.27 -4.22 -14.18
N TYR A 1124 51.05 -4.00 -15.47
CA TYR A 1124 51.55 -4.87 -16.54
C TYR A 1124 53.09 -4.92 -16.54
N VAL A 1125 53.76 -3.77 -16.45
CA VAL A 1125 55.24 -3.73 -16.34
C VAL A 1125 55.71 -4.37 -15.03
N ASP A 1126 55.00 -4.17 -13.92
CA ASP A 1126 55.30 -4.82 -12.64
C ASP A 1126 55.18 -6.35 -12.71
N LEU A 1127 54.17 -6.87 -13.42
CA LEU A 1127 54.02 -8.30 -13.68
C LEU A 1127 55.18 -8.85 -14.53
N LEU A 1128 55.63 -8.12 -15.55
CA LEU A 1128 56.81 -8.49 -16.34
C LEU A 1128 58.07 -8.52 -15.47
N ILE A 1129 58.25 -7.55 -14.56
CA ILE A 1129 59.36 -7.51 -13.61
C ILE A 1129 59.30 -8.69 -12.64
N ILE A 1130 58.13 -8.99 -12.08
CA ILE A 1130 57.92 -10.13 -11.15
C ILE A 1130 58.22 -11.45 -11.87
N SER A 1131 57.72 -11.61 -13.10
CA SER A 1131 57.97 -12.77 -13.95
C SER A 1131 59.48 -12.95 -14.24
N ALA A 1132 60.17 -11.87 -14.61
CA ALA A 1132 61.62 -11.89 -14.84
C ALA A 1132 62.43 -12.19 -13.56
N LYS A 1133 62.01 -11.66 -12.40
CA LYS A 1133 62.65 -11.91 -11.09
C LYS A 1133 62.51 -13.34 -10.59
N ALA A 1134 61.39 -14.00 -10.89
CA ALA A 1134 61.14 -15.36 -10.43
C ALA A 1134 62.14 -16.38 -11.02
N GLY A 1135 62.74 -16.08 -12.19
CA GLY A 1135 63.64 -16.98 -12.91
C GLY A 1135 65.15 -16.82 -12.65
N VAL A 1136 65.62 -16.17 -11.58
CA VAL A 1136 67.06 -15.82 -11.43
C VAL A 1136 67.87 -16.84 -10.62
N LYS A 1137 68.92 -17.40 -11.22
CA LYS A 1137 70.18 -17.78 -10.53
C LYS A 1137 71.22 -16.69 -10.80
N GLU A 1138 72.06 -16.36 -9.82
CA GLU A 1138 73.08 -15.30 -9.91
C GLU A 1138 73.95 -15.46 -11.18
N GLY A 1139 74.08 -14.37 -11.96
CA GLY A 1139 74.91 -14.32 -13.17
C GLY A 1139 74.23 -14.72 -14.49
N SER A 1140 72.91 -14.85 -14.54
CA SER A 1140 72.15 -15.28 -15.73
C SER A 1140 71.52 -14.13 -16.53
N ALA A 1141 71.10 -14.42 -17.77
CA ALA A 1141 70.47 -13.50 -18.73
C ALA A 1141 69.18 -12.78 -18.23
N ASN A 1142 68.66 -13.14 -17.06
CA ASN A 1142 67.47 -12.50 -16.48
C ASN A 1142 67.80 -11.18 -15.75
N GLU A 1143 69.03 -10.97 -15.28
CA GLU A 1143 69.39 -9.77 -14.49
C GLU A 1143 69.35 -8.48 -15.33
N THR A 1144 69.92 -8.50 -16.55
CA THR A 1144 69.88 -7.33 -17.45
C THR A 1144 68.46 -7.01 -17.92
N LEU A 1145 67.62 -8.03 -18.12
CA LEU A 1145 66.21 -7.86 -18.47
C LEU A 1145 65.43 -7.20 -17.32
N ILE A 1146 65.64 -7.65 -16.08
CA ILE A 1146 65.06 -7.01 -14.89
C ILE A 1146 65.47 -5.55 -14.80
N THR A 1147 66.75 -5.24 -15.07
CA THR A 1147 67.22 -3.86 -15.07
C THR A 1147 66.49 -3.02 -16.12
N GLN A 1148 66.38 -3.49 -17.38
CA GLN A 1148 65.68 -2.74 -18.44
C GLN A 1148 64.18 -2.55 -18.13
N LEU A 1149 63.49 -3.58 -17.63
CA LEU A 1149 62.09 -3.49 -17.23
C LEU A 1149 61.89 -2.54 -16.04
N THR A 1150 62.80 -2.57 -15.06
CA THR A 1150 62.78 -1.65 -13.91
C THR A 1150 62.99 -0.20 -14.35
N THR A 1151 63.85 0.04 -15.35
CA THR A 1151 64.05 1.38 -15.89
C THR A 1151 62.85 1.88 -16.69
N ALA A 1152 62.22 1.02 -17.49
CA ALA A 1152 60.96 1.34 -18.18
C ALA A 1152 59.84 1.72 -17.19
N ARG A 1153 59.70 0.96 -16.09
CA ARG A 1153 58.77 1.27 -15.00
C ARG A 1153 59.03 2.63 -14.35
N LYS A 1154 60.28 2.91 -13.98
CA LYS A 1154 60.66 4.20 -13.37
C LYS A 1154 60.37 5.37 -14.31
N THR A 1155 60.55 5.18 -15.62
CA THR A 1155 60.25 6.20 -16.63
C THR A 1155 58.75 6.51 -16.68
N LEU A 1156 57.88 5.49 -16.71
CA LEU A 1156 56.43 5.67 -16.64
C LEU A 1156 55.99 6.35 -15.33
N GLN A 1157 56.63 5.99 -14.21
CA GLN A 1157 56.38 6.61 -12.92
C GLN A 1157 56.76 8.11 -12.92
N LEU A 1158 57.93 8.45 -13.47
CA LEU A 1158 58.40 9.82 -13.58
C LEU A 1158 57.46 10.68 -14.44
N LEU A 1159 56.96 10.14 -15.54
CA LEU A 1159 55.99 10.83 -16.41
C LEU A 1159 54.68 11.12 -15.67
N ASN A 1160 54.21 10.20 -14.83
CA ASN A 1160 53.05 10.43 -13.96
C ASN A 1160 53.32 11.49 -12.87
N GLU A 1161 54.53 11.51 -12.29
CA GLU A 1161 54.94 12.48 -11.26
C GLU A 1161 55.16 13.90 -11.83
N LEU A 1162 55.72 14.03 -13.03
CA LEU A 1162 55.92 15.29 -13.75
C LEU A 1162 54.61 16.02 -14.08
N LYS A 1163 53.54 15.28 -14.38
CA LYS A 1163 52.21 15.86 -14.57
C LYS A 1163 51.57 16.41 -13.28
N MET A 1164 52.10 16.03 -12.12
CA MET A 1164 51.58 16.43 -10.80
C MET A 1164 52.37 17.61 -10.19
N LYS A 1165 53.58 17.94 -10.66
CA LYS A 1165 54.41 19.02 -10.10
C LYS A 1165 55.32 19.69 -11.13
N ASP A 1166 55.21 21.01 -11.21
CA ASP A 1166 56.07 21.95 -11.95
C ASP A 1166 57.46 22.14 -11.29
N ARG A 1167 58.19 21.05 -10.96
CA ARG A 1167 59.52 21.16 -10.30
C ARG A 1167 60.59 20.25 -10.87
N GLN A 1168 61.78 20.85 -10.97
CA GLN A 1168 63.08 20.27 -11.30
C GLN A 1168 63.30 18.89 -10.71
N ILE A 1169 63.55 17.92 -11.59
CA ILE A 1169 64.02 16.59 -11.23
C ILE A 1169 65.56 16.64 -11.11
N GLY A 1170 66.06 15.95 -10.07
CA GLY A 1170 67.42 16.04 -9.57
C GLY A 1170 68.51 15.66 -10.56
N GLY A 1171 69.63 16.37 -10.45
CA GLY A 1171 70.81 16.27 -11.31
C GLY A 1171 71.54 14.92 -11.30
N ASP A 1172 71.19 13.97 -10.43
CA ASP A 1172 71.89 12.67 -10.33
C ASP A 1172 71.64 11.75 -11.54
N LEU A 1173 70.52 11.92 -12.25
CA LEU A 1173 70.16 11.08 -13.40
C LEU A 1173 70.88 11.50 -14.69
N VAL A 1174 71.12 12.78 -14.93
CA VAL A 1174 71.76 13.30 -16.17
C VAL A 1174 73.23 12.87 -16.31
N ILE A 1175 73.91 12.61 -15.19
CA ILE A 1175 75.36 12.37 -15.11
C ILE A 1175 75.79 11.05 -15.82
N LEU A 1176 74.90 10.07 -15.97
CA LEU A 1176 75.23 8.77 -16.60
C LEU A 1176 75.40 8.85 -18.11
N VAL A 1177 74.60 9.68 -18.79
CA VAL A 1177 74.76 9.94 -20.24
C VAL A 1177 76.00 10.78 -20.47
N ASP A 1178 76.22 11.78 -19.62
CA ASP A 1178 77.41 12.65 -19.66
C ASP A 1178 78.71 11.83 -19.52
N VAL A 1179 78.74 10.81 -18.65
CA VAL A 1179 79.91 9.93 -18.48
C VAL A 1179 80.18 9.09 -19.73
N LEU A 1180 79.13 8.53 -20.37
CA LEU A 1180 79.28 7.79 -21.63
C LEU A 1180 79.71 8.71 -22.77
N ASP A 1181 79.21 9.94 -22.83
CA ASP A 1181 79.59 10.96 -23.80
C ASP A 1181 81.02 11.46 -23.58
N LEU A 1182 81.47 11.59 -22.33
CA LEU A 1182 82.86 11.92 -21.98
C LEU A 1182 83.82 10.82 -22.39
N VAL A 1183 83.48 9.55 -22.13
CA VAL A 1183 84.26 8.39 -22.59
C VAL A 1183 84.29 8.35 -24.11
N ARG A 1184 83.14 8.52 -24.78
CA ARG A 1184 83.05 8.60 -26.25
C ARG A 1184 83.95 9.69 -26.82
N GLY A 1185 83.89 10.90 -26.25
CA GLY A 1185 84.68 12.06 -26.68
C GLY A 1185 86.18 11.83 -26.55
N GLU A 1186 86.65 11.26 -25.45
CA GLU A 1186 88.06 10.95 -25.26
C GLU A 1186 88.55 9.83 -26.20
N MET A 1187 87.75 8.79 -26.40
CA MET A 1187 88.09 7.72 -27.36
C MET A 1187 88.19 8.27 -28.79
N MET A 1188 87.26 9.16 -29.19
CA MET A 1188 87.29 9.83 -30.49
C MET A 1188 88.51 10.74 -30.64
N ARG A 1189 88.89 11.51 -29.61
CA ARG A 1189 90.11 12.35 -29.61
C ARG A 1189 91.35 11.51 -29.91
N ARG A 1190 91.48 10.37 -29.25
CA ARG A 1190 92.64 9.48 -29.41
C ARG A 1190 92.68 8.77 -30.75
N MET A 1191 91.51 8.41 -31.31
CA MET A 1191 91.43 7.88 -32.67
C MET A 1191 91.93 8.86 -33.75
N ALA A 1192 92.01 10.15 -33.45
CA ALA A 1192 92.52 11.18 -34.35
C ALA A 1192 94.04 11.44 -34.26
N LEU A 1193 94.77 10.77 -33.34
CA LEU A 1193 96.23 10.92 -33.19
C LEU A 1193 97.01 10.03 -34.16
N SER A 1194 98.23 10.45 -34.54
CA SER A 1194 99.13 9.63 -35.36
C SER A 1194 99.69 8.43 -34.58
N ALA A 1195 100.13 7.38 -35.27
CA ALA A 1195 100.70 6.18 -34.63
C ALA A 1195 101.92 6.47 -33.73
N ASN A 1196 102.75 7.46 -34.12
CA ASN A 1196 103.92 7.86 -33.35
C ASN A 1196 103.55 8.65 -32.09
N ASP A 1197 102.58 9.57 -32.20
CA ASP A 1197 102.09 10.37 -31.07
C ASP A 1197 101.39 9.49 -30.04
N ARG A 1198 100.61 8.52 -30.52
CA ARG A 1198 99.95 7.52 -29.70
C ARG A 1198 100.95 6.68 -28.90
N ALA A 1199 101.97 6.12 -29.56
CA ALA A 1199 103.00 5.32 -28.89
C ALA A 1199 103.82 6.14 -27.86
N ALA A 1200 103.96 7.45 -28.07
CA ALA A 1200 104.60 8.36 -27.12
C ALA A 1200 103.70 8.66 -25.91
N GLU A 1201 102.39 8.76 -26.10
CA GLU A 1201 101.39 8.96 -25.03
C GLU A 1201 101.22 7.70 -24.17
N GLU A 1202 101.29 6.50 -24.76
CA GLU A 1202 101.18 5.22 -24.05
C GLU A 1202 102.36 4.92 -23.12
N LYS A 1203 103.54 5.48 -23.40
CA LYS A 1203 104.75 5.35 -22.55
C LYS A 1203 104.76 6.30 -21.35
N LYS A 1204 103.79 7.23 -21.26
CA LYS A 1204 103.68 8.19 -20.17
C LYS A 1204 102.59 7.78 -19.18
N PRO A 1205 102.69 8.19 -17.91
CA PRO A 1205 101.64 7.95 -16.92
C PRO A 1205 100.34 8.65 -17.32
N CYS A 1206 99.21 7.97 -17.14
CA CYS A 1206 97.89 8.42 -17.55
C CYS A 1206 96.95 8.49 -16.32
N SER A 1207 96.10 9.53 -16.26
CA SER A 1207 95.09 9.72 -15.20
C SER A 1207 93.65 9.54 -15.69
N LEU A 1208 93.44 9.17 -16.95
CA LEU A 1208 92.14 9.14 -17.62
C LEU A 1208 91.02 8.48 -16.78
N TYR A 1209 91.30 7.30 -16.22
CA TYR A 1209 90.33 6.62 -15.39
C TYR A 1209 90.00 7.41 -14.12
N ASN A 1210 91.02 7.92 -13.43
CA ASN A 1210 90.84 8.69 -12.20
C ASN A 1210 90.06 9.99 -12.45
N ASP A 1211 90.31 10.65 -13.58
CA ASP A 1211 89.63 11.90 -13.98
C ASP A 1211 88.15 11.63 -14.31
N LEU A 1212 87.85 10.53 -15.00
CA LEU A 1212 86.48 10.09 -15.24
C LEU A 1212 85.78 9.66 -13.95
N ARG A 1213 86.51 8.97 -13.06
CA ARG A 1213 85.99 8.46 -11.79
C ARG A 1213 85.62 9.59 -10.83
N LEU A 1214 86.36 10.70 -10.82
CA LEU A 1214 86.05 11.88 -10.00
C LEU A 1214 84.78 12.61 -10.44
N LYS A 1215 84.35 12.41 -11.69
CA LYS A 1215 83.10 12.97 -12.23
C LYS A 1215 81.88 12.08 -11.98
N LEU A 1216 82.06 10.91 -11.36
CA LEU A 1216 80.95 10.00 -11.07
C LEU A 1216 80.15 10.45 -9.83
N PRO A 1217 78.82 10.21 -9.82
CA PRO A 1217 78.02 10.35 -8.61
C PRO A 1217 78.55 9.48 -7.48
N LEU A 1218 78.40 9.92 -6.22
CA LEU A 1218 78.97 9.26 -5.03
C LEU A 1218 78.65 7.76 -4.95
N ASP A 1219 77.48 7.33 -5.40
CA ASP A 1219 77.04 5.94 -5.32
C ASP A 1219 77.69 5.04 -6.39
N LEU A 1220 77.85 5.53 -7.61
CA LEU A 1220 78.60 4.82 -8.66
C LEU A 1220 80.10 4.88 -8.38
N MET A 1221 80.58 5.99 -7.84
CA MET A 1221 81.97 6.16 -7.44
C MET A 1221 82.38 5.14 -6.37
N LYS A 1222 81.49 4.76 -5.44
CA LYS A 1222 81.76 3.69 -4.45
C LYS A 1222 81.85 2.29 -5.07
N LYS A 1223 81.09 2.03 -6.15
CA LYS A 1223 81.08 0.76 -6.88
C LYS A 1223 82.18 0.66 -7.95
N ALA A 1224 82.71 1.80 -8.40
CA ALA A 1224 83.77 1.88 -9.40
C ALA A 1224 85.11 1.36 -8.83
N PRO A 1225 85.97 0.77 -9.68
CA PRO A 1225 87.30 0.29 -9.27
C PRO A 1225 88.12 1.33 -8.45
N SER A 1226 89.01 0.85 -7.59
CA SER A 1226 89.89 1.74 -6.81
C SER A 1226 90.70 2.67 -7.71
N PRO A 1227 90.98 3.92 -7.29
CA PRO A 1227 91.81 4.84 -8.07
C PRO A 1227 93.17 4.23 -8.42
N LEU A 1228 93.62 4.44 -9.66
CA LEU A 1228 94.92 3.96 -10.12
C LEU A 1228 96.06 4.83 -9.56
N ARG A 1229 97.25 4.24 -9.46
CA ARG A 1229 98.44 4.93 -8.89
C ARG A 1229 98.82 6.15 -9.74
N THR A 1230 98.91 7.30 -9.10
CA THR A 1230 99.42 8.52 -9.73
C THR A 1230 100.95 8.57 -9.66
N GLN A 1231 101.57 9.28 -10.60
CA GLN A 1231 103.03 9.43 -10.63
C GLN A 1231 103.50 10.15 -9.36
N SER A 1232 104.47 9.56 -8.65
CA SER A 1232 105.09 10.14 -7.45
C SER A 1232 106.58 9.81 -7.41
N MET A 1233 107.32 10.39 -6.46
CA MET A 1233 108.76 10.12 -6.32
C MET A 1233 109.08 8.62 -6.10
N MET A 1234 108.12 7.82 -5.61
CA MET A 1234 108.25 6.38 -5.36
C MET A 1234 107.48 5.50 -6.35
N SER A 1235 106.75 6.07 -7.31
CA SER A 1235 105.92 5.31 -8.26
C SER A 1235 105.93 5.94 -9.66
N LYS A 1236 106.16 5.10 -10.68
CA LYS A 1236 106.11 5.55 -12.07
C LYS A 1236 104.69 5.89 -12.56
N GLY A 1237 103.64 5.68 -11.75
CA GLY A 1237 102.24 5.91 -12.12
C GLY A 1237 101.68 4.85 -13.07
N ALA A 1238 100.35 4.77 -13.17
CA ALA A 1238 99.65 3.83 -14.04
C ALA A 1238 99.75 4.26 -15.52
N LEU A 1239 100.02 3.31 -16.41
CA LEU A 1239 100.10 3.56 -17.84
C LEU A 1239 98.71 3.61 -18.49
N TYR A 1240 98.65 4.01 -19.76
CA TYR A 1240 97.40 4.08 -20.51
C TYR A 1240 96.64 2.74 -20.53
N GLU A 1241 97.36 1.64 -20.67
CA GLU A 1241 96.77 0.30 -20.72
C GLU A 1241 95.96 -0.03 -19.44
N GLU A 1242 96.53 0.29 -18.28
CA GLU A 1242 95.89 0.10 -16.98
C GLU A 1242 94.67 1.03 -16.82
N ASN A 1243 94.78 2.27 -17.30
CA ASN A 1243 93.66 3.22 -17.32
C ASN A 1243 92.52 2.75 -18.23
N LEU A 1244 92.83 2.22 -19.41
CA LEU A 1244 91.84 1.77 -20.38
C LEU A 1244 91.07 0.54 -19.86
N LYS A 1245 91.76 -0.42 -19.21
CA LYS A 1245 91.12 -1.55 -18.50
C LYS A 1245 90.14 -1.06 -17.43
N ALA A 1246 90.51 -0.04 -16.67
CA ALA A 1246 89.65 0.55 -15.66
C ALA A 1246 88.47 1.33 -16.27
N VAL A 1247 88.66 2.01 -17.41
CA VAL A 1247 87.57 2.67 -18.16
C VAL A 1247 86.58 1.66 -18.75
N VAL A 1248 87.04 0.55 -19.32
CA VAL A 1248 86.16 -0.53 -19.79
C VAL A 1248 85.35 -1.12 -18.63
N SER A 1249 85.99 -1.32 -17.47
CA SER A 1249 85.31 -1.79 -16.25
C SER A 1249 84.28 -0.76 -15.75
N LEU A 1250 84.55 0.53 -15.91
CA LEU A 1250 83.60 1.60 -15.58
C LEU A 1250 82.40 1.62 -16.53
N VAL A 1251 82.62 1.46 -17.84
CA VAL A 1251 81.54 1.34 -18.83
C VAL A 1251 80.68 0.10 -18.56
N GLU A 1252 81.30 -1.02 -18.20
CA GLU A 1252 80.58 -2.24 -17.79
C GLU A 1252 79.68 -1.99 -16.57
N LEU A 1253 80.18 -1.27 -15.57
CA LEU A 1253 79.41 -0.89 -14.37
C LEU A 1253 78.21 -0.01 -14.74
N VAL A 1254 78.42 0.98 -15.62
CA VAL A 1254 77.38 1.90 -16.11
C VAL A 1254 76.28 1.14 -16.88
N LEU A 1255 76.65 0.19 -17.74
CA LEU A 1255 75.70 -0.59 -18.52
C LEU A 1255 74.89 -1.60 -17.67
N LYS A 1256 75.46 -2.11 -16.57
CA LYS A 1256 74.77 -3.01 -15.62
C LYS A 1256 73.78 -2.29 -14.69
N ASP A 1257 74.08 -1.06 -14.29
CA ASP A 1257 73.23 -0.27 -13.38
C ASP A 1257 71.96 0.26 -14.11
N GLY A 1258 71.97 0.25 -15.45
CA GLY A 1258 70.81 0.48 -16.33
C GLY A 1258 70.09 1.82 -16.18
N GLY A 1259 70.72 2.79 -15.52
CA GLY A 1259 70.21 4.14 -15.28
C GLY A 1259 70.16 5.05 -16.52
N VAL A 1260 70.71 4.61 -17.65
CA VAL A 1260 70.85 5.43 -18.89
C VAL A 1260 69.49 5.82 -19.48
N VAL A 1261 68.46 4.95 -19.41
CA VAL A 1261 67.13 5.25 -19.98
C VAL A 1261 66.37 6.28 -19.13
N ALA A 1262 66.48 6.17 -17.81
CA ALA A 1262 65.86 7.11 -16.87
C ALA A 1262 66.50 8.50 -16.96
N ALA A 1263 67.80 8.57 -17.22
CA ALA A 1263 68.54 9.80 -17.51
C ALA A 1263 68.07 10.51 -18.78
N LEU A 1264 67.95 9.73 -19.87
CA LEU A 1264 67.43 10.22 -21.15
C LEU A 1264 65.97 10.69 -21.01
N ALA A 1265 65.16 10.05 -20.16
CA ALA A 1265 63.79 10.49 -19.91
C ALA A 1265 63.71 11.86 -19.19
N ALA A 1266 64.68 12.18 -18.33
CA ALA A 1266 64.72 13.44 -17.57
C ALA A 1266 65.24 14.64 -18.39
N THR A 1267 65.87 14.41 -19.55
CA THR A 1267 66.33 15.49 -20.43
C THR A 1267 65.17 15.98 -21.30
N PRO A 1268 64.82 17.28 -21.27
CA PRO A 1268 63.82 17.82 -22.17
C PRO A 1268 64.27 17.62 -23.61
N ALA A 1269 63.36 17.21 -24.49
CA ALA A 1269 63.62 17.19 -25.92
C ALA A 1269 63.90 18.64 -26.35
N SER A 1270 65.15 18.95 -26.68
CA SER A 1270 65.57 20.25 -27.19
C SER A 1270 65.04 20.49 -28.60
#